data_AF-A0A191US55-F1
#
_entry.id   AF-A0A191US55-F1
#
_cell.length_a   1.000
_cell.length_b   1.000
_cell.length_c   1.000
_cell.angle_alpha   90.00
_cell.angle_beta   90.00
_cell.angle_gamma   90.00
#
_symmetry.space_group_name_H-M   'P 1'
#
loop_
_entity.id
_entity.type
_entity.pdbx_description
1 polymer ?
#
loop_
_entity_poly.entity_id
_entity_poly.type
_entity_poly.pdbx_seq_one_letter_code
_entity_poly.pdbx_strand_id
1 'polypeptide(L)'
;MSEQHVRATGGFAYGVVGADIHVFGDGTPLYVLRRWTPAPEADPRWLRQQPSRMLHARFAVAPFTGREDELGALHSWCAGGPRRAARWLHAPGGQGKTRLAQQLATELSAQGWTVVTAVEGPGTVLPPPGSQDLAPDGGAGLLLLVDYADRWPLTSLTWLFSNALLHQPGVRARVLLLARGTDPWPALRGALAGEQIDVSTQSLGPLEEPSGPAAGQGERGATFRAARAAFAARYGIAAPAGEPDLTDDDFGLVLAVHMAALVAVDATASGRRAPPDLAGLTLYLLDREHLGWTLLHDGRGAGRITLPPAVMNRVVFTASLSGAQPHERGKRLVDALETGHPTPTVLADHGVCYPPPEGMAGTVLEPLYPDRLAEDFVALTVPGHPADYPAQAWAADTADAVLRHGSGPARAVSTLIAAADRWPHLGPGCLYPLLAADPGLAAAAGGAALTALAELPDITTALLEEVVDAVPRPTPANLVVGAAAVDVRLFPSRLAAAADRHERAWLYSGYGNDLSELGRTKEALEAARRGSELFEELAADDPETYEEHVGRTLTNVAGLLRRVGQVDEAVATQRRVVDLFTRLVQGDPGRYEPYRATALANVSVHLEAVGRWEEAYRANQEAAEAYRTAAVHDPRQRRGLAIALSNAAALTFRPPAEDVALREAVELSRQLVREGEPVELSPLTACLERLRDHLSARGRHEEAVAPAREVAELNRHLAEADPDRYTSAWTRALMSLHGILRDADRPRDAVEVGEEAVTWLRRLADRAPATYLSSLGDAVRRQNGALRAVGLPPEAEVEVERRVLDPDSLRSRVPAASIVVDGWVGELLPVPHLSVAALDETARGLARRRDWPAYWELVRSAPVADAVHLVRRIPRRAGRPDRPLDAELFDWLRSLSPRRTRALVEEAAGAATRTLPEDLGLLSAAYCAFGFGDTVLATARLRSDADERSREVIETVDLESGMRTVLHRGPVHHGALAALGPGEVVALRRCEGHDARAELIRYTESGARVLARGETLTGARLTATAYGCVVSLPLAPRVLALRATGELRQVDIGPWALRTCGPTAVTPRGDRMVLSDGHRLIAVHAALDRVLSAAGVPDWHAPVRDMVFASEDALVTAGAHGGLVLWRLDAEGMRPVASRDTPMLSQLCAVPAWDLVAGHAGSGIRIHCFDPWRDLAPVDAPAAFAGSAGRVREVVAAPGGHHVVYSGQLDAGAPPRRRSFSFVARSHDLHHHGALLRRSPAGLDDAELAALARADAGSPAVRDLLRLAYVMAAPV
;
A
#
# COMPACT_ATOMS: atom_id res chain seq x y z
N MET A 1 10.47 4.01 -35.71
CA MET A 1 9.14 4.67 -35.73
C MET A 1 8.16 3.64 -36.22
N SER A 2 7.34 3.07 -35.33
CA SER A 2 6.26 2.17 -35.72
C SER A 2 5.11 3.01 -36.30
N GLU A 3 4.87 2.92 -37.61
CA GLU A 3 3.65 3.46 -38.21
C GLU A 3 2.44 2.63 -37.78
N GLN A 4 1.38 3.29 -37.30
CA GLN A 4 0.10 2.67 -37.02
C GLN A 4 -0.86 2.99 -38.18
N HIS A 5 -1.26 1.97 -38.94
CA HIS A 5 -2.21 2.14 -40.04
C HIS A 5 -3.63 1.84 -39.57
N VAL A 6 -4.38 2.88 -39.19
CA VAL A 6 -5.82 2.76 -38.89
C VAL A 6 -6.61 3.04 -40.16
N ARG A 7 -7.34 2.05 -40.69
CA ARG A 7 -8.13 2.18 -41.92
C ARG A 7 -9.61 1.95 -41.64
N ALA A 8 -10.43 2.98 -41.81
CA ALA A 8 -11.89 2.85 -41.81
C ALA A 8 -12.40 2.59 -43.23
N THR A 9 -13.12 1.49 -43.44
CA THR A 9 -13.87 1.21 -44.67
C THR A 9 -15.31 1.64 -44.50
N GLY A 10 -15.66 2.83 -45.01
CA GLY A 10 -17.03 3.36 -44.97
C GLY A 10 -17.42 4.06 -43.65
N GLY A 11 -16.45 4.56 -42.88
CA GLY A 11 -16.71 5.18 -41.57
C GLY A 11 -15.55 6.04 -41.06
N PHE A 12 -15.51 6.25 -39.74
CA PHE A 12 -14.52 7.06 -39.05
C PHE A 12 -13.48 6.20 -38.32
N ALA A 13 -12.22 6.65 -38.27
CA ALA A 13 -11.11 6.02 -37.56
C ALA A 13 -10.52 6.98 -36.52
N TYR A 14 -10.59 6.59 -35.24
CA TYR A 14 -9.96 7.30 -34.13
C TYR A 14 -8.53 6.82 -33.92
N GLY A 15 -7.60 7.76 -33.72
CA GLY A 15 -6.18 7.50 -33.48
C GLY A 15 -5.66 8.32 -32.29
N VAL A 16 -4.72 7.74 -31.55
CA VAL A 16 -3.98 8.43 -30.49
C VAL A 16 -2.49 8.30 -30.75
N VAL A 17 -1.75 9.36 -30.50
CA VAL A 17 -0.28 9.35 -30.51
C VAL A 17 0.19 9.28 -29.05
N GLY A 18 1.14 8.39 -28.76
CA GLY A 18 1.70 8.22 -27.42
C GLY A 18 0.84 7.40 -26.44
N ALA A 19 -0.21 6.73 -26.92
CA ALA A 19 -1.11 5.89 -26.11
C ALA A 19 -1.56 4.64 -26.91
N ASP A 20 -2.18 3.67 -26.23
CA ASP A 20 -2.82 2.52 -26.90
C ASP A 20 -4.31 2.76 -27.14
N ILE A 21 -4.87 2.09 -28.14
CA ILE A 21 -6.32 1.95 -28.34
C ILE A 21 -6.67 0.47 -28.13
N HIS A 22 -7.45 0.19 -27.10
CA HIS A 22 -8.04 -1.14 -26.91
C HIS A 22 -9.41 -1.16 -27.57
N VAL A 23 -9.67 -2.16 -28.42
CA VAL A 23 -10.93 -2.35 -29.14
C VAL A 23 -11.49 -3.75 -28.87
N PHE A 24 -12.81 -3.85 -28.79
CA PHE A 24 -13.52 -5.12 -28.86
C PHE A 24 -13.36 -5.76 -30.24
N GLY A 25 -13.67 -7.06 -30.36
CA GLY A 25 -13.56 -7.80 -31.63
C GLY A 25 -14.45 -7.26 -32.77
N ASP A 26 -15.44 -6.42 -32.44
CA ASP A 26 -16.28 -5.69 -33.40
C ASP A 26 -15.69 -4.33 -33.84
N GLY A 27 -14.50 -3.97 -33.34
CA GLY A 27 -13.81 -2.72 -33.62
C GLY A 27 -14.22 -1.53 -32.74
N THR A 28 -15.14 -1.70 -31.79
CA THR A 28 -15.55 -0.65 -30.85
C THR A 28 -14.45 -0.44 -29.81
N PRO A 29 -13.97 0.79 -29.54
CA PRO A 29 -13.00 0.98 -28.47
C PRO A 29 -13.59 0.68 -27.11
N LEU A 30 -12.77 0.12 -26.22
CA LEU A 30 -13.11 -0.18 -24.83
C LEU A 30 -13.23 1.10 -23.99
N TYR A 31 -12.45 2.12 -24.34
CA TYR A 31 -12.49 3.47 -23.81
C TYR A 31 -11.84 4.44 -24.78
N VAL A 32 -12.12 5.73 -24.62
CA VAL A 32 -11.63 6.83 -25.45
C VAL A 32 -10.80 7.77 -24.59
N LEU A 33 -9.60 8.11 -25.08
CA LEU A 33 -8.65 9.01 -24.42
C LEU A 33 -8.60 10.37 -25.12
N ARG A 34 -8.66 11.45 -24.36
CA ARG A 34 -8.68 12.80 -24.93
C ARG A 34 -7.80 13.72 -24.10
N ARG A 35 -7.03 14.59 -24.77
CA ARG A 35 -6.27 15.62 -24.05
C ARG A 35 -7.25 16.56 -23.39
N TRP A 36 -7.07 16.80 -22.10
CA TRP A 36 -7.88 17.74 -21.36
C TRP A 36 -7.49 19.17 -21.75
N THR A 37 -8.49 20.00 -22.00
CA THR A 37 -8.30 21.43 -22.23
C THR A 37 -9.22 22.21 -21.30
N PRO A 38 -8.76 23.34 -20.74
CA PRO A 38 -9.64 24.24 -20.01
C PRO A 38 -10.73 24.74 -20.96
N ALA A 39 -11.96 24.85 -20.46
CA ALA A 39 -13.05 25.36 -21.29
C ALA A 39 -12.79 26.84 -21.65
N PRO A 40 -13.16 27.27 -22.86
CA PRO A 40 -13.09 28.68 -23.23
C PRO A 40 -14.01 29.50 -22.31
N GLU A 41 -13.65 30.78 -22.13
CA GLU A 41 -14.50 31.70 -21.38
C GLU A 41 -15.85 31.87 -22.09
N ALA A 42 -16.93 31.52 -21.39
CA ALA A 42 -18.27 31.61 -21.93
C ALA A 42 -18.80 33.05 -21.90
N ASP A 43 -19.54 33.44 -22.96
CA ASP A 43 -20.19 34.75 -23.04
C ASP A 43 -21.12 34.97 -21.83
N PRO A 44 -20.90 36.03 -21.01
CA PRO A 44 -21.77 36.37 -19.90
C PRO A 44 -23.25 36.55 -20.26
N ARG A 45 -23.56 36.97 -21.49
CA ARG A 45 -24.97 37.06 -21.97
C ARG A 45 -25.57 35.67 -22.13
N TRP A 46 -24.84 34.75 -22.72
CA TRP A 46 -25.27 33.36 -22.89
C TRP A 46 -25.42 32.64 -21.54
N LEU A 47 -24.49 32.86 -20.60
CA LEU A 47 -24.60 32.30 -19.25
C LEU A 47 -25.83 32.81 -18.48
N ARG A 48 -26.15 34.11 -18.58
CA ARG A 48 -27.32 34.71 -17.89
C ARG A 48 -28.67 34.28 -18.48
N GLN A 49 -28.67 33.88 -19.75
CA GLN A 49 -29.89 33.42 -20.41
C GLN A 49 -30.42 32.13 -19.78
N GLN A 50 -29.53 31.22 -19.36
CA GLN A 50 -29.84 29.99 -18.63
C GLN A 50 -28.85 29.89 -17.46
N PRO A 51 -29.16 30.50 -16.30
CA PRO A 51 -28.22 30.67 -15.20
C PRO A 51 -27.59 29.38 -14.68
N SER A 52 -28.29 28.24 -14.75
CA SER A 52 -27.78 26.94 -14.30
C SER A 52 -26.44 26.56 -14.96
N ARG A 53 -26.18 27.07 -16.18
CA ARG A 53 -24.89 26.94 -16.88
C ARG A 53 -23.72 27.40 -16.00
N MET A 54 -23.89 28.43 -15.18
CA MET A 54 -22.82 28.94 -14.30
C MET A 54 -22.45 27.95 -13.18
N LEU A 55 -23.30 26.97 -12.86
CA LEU A 55 -23.04 25.91 -11.88
C LEU A 55 -22.26 24.74 -12.48
N HIS A 56 -22.25 24.60 -13.80
CA HIS A 56 -21.52 23.52 -14.46
C HIS A 56 -20.02 23.73 -14.26
N ALA A 57 -19.36 22.71 -13.67
CA ALA A 57 -17.94 22.75 -13.32
C ALA A 57 -17.04 23.20 -14.49
N ARG A 58 -17.35 22.78 -15.73
CA ARG A 58 -16.56 23.10 -16.94
C ARG A 58 -16.31 24.59 -17.13
N PHE A 59 -17.26 25.46 -16.77
CA PHE A 59 -17.12 26.90 -16.98
C PHE A 59 -16.39 27.63 -15.85
N ALA A 60 -16.15 26.95 -14.72
CA ALA A 60 -15.39 27.46 -13.59
C ALA A 60 -15.75 28.90 -13.17
N VAL A 61 -17.04 29.28 -13.26
CA VAL A 61 -17.48 30.68 -13.01
C VAL A 61 -17.25 31.07 -11.55
N ALA A 62 -17.70 30.22 -10.61
CA ALA A 62 -17.34 30.36 -9.21
C ALA A 62 -15.88 29.92 -8.99
N PRO A 63 -15.08 30.68 -8.24
CA PRO A 63 -13.72 30.27 -7.89
C PRO A 63 -13.71 28.98 -7.06
N PHE A 64 -12.56 28.32 -7.00
CA PHE A 64 -12.36 27.15 -6.15
C PHE A 64 -12.02 27.59 -4.72
N THR A 65 -12.86 27.22 -3.74
CA THR A 65 -12.75 27.61 -2.32
C THR A 65 -13.24 26.49 -1.40
N GLY A 66 -12.71 26.40 -0.17
CA GLY A 66 -13.23 25.54 0.91
C GLY A 66 -12.86 24.06 0.79
N ARG A 67 -11.78 23.73 0.07
CA ARG A 67 -11.25 22.38 -0.18
C ARG A 67 -9.74 22.41 -0.42
N GLU A 68 -9.07 23.41 0.15
CA GLU A 68 -7.66 23.70 -0.08
C GLU A 68 -6.77 22.57 0.46
N ASP A 69 -7.16 21.95 1.58
CA ASP A 69 -6.45 20.82 2.17
C ASP A 69 -6.54 19.57 1.29
N GLU A 70 -7.72 19.24 0.77
CA GLU A 70 -7.89 18.09 -0.13
C GLU A 70 -7.19 18.29 -1.47
N LEU A 71 -7.20 19.52 -2.01
CA LEU A 71 -6.42 19.88 -3.20
C LEU A 71 -4.91 19.80 -2.91
N GLY A 72 -4.46 20.26 -1.75
CA GLY A 72 -3.07 20.14 -1.29
C GLY A 72 -2.63 18.67 -1.15
N ALA A 73 -3.51 17.80 -0.68
CA ALA A 73 -3.28 16.37 -0.59
C ALA A 73 -3.18 15.70 -1.97
N LEU A 74 -3.94 16.17 -2.97
CA LEU A 74 -3.84 15.71 -4.34
C LEU A 74 -2.56 16.21 -5.02
N HIS A 75 -2.14 17.45 -4.79
CA HIS A 75 -0.85 17.95 -5.25
C HIS A 75 0.31 17.17 -4.66
N SER A 76 0.27 16.94 -3.35
CA SER A 76 1.29 16.15 -2.64
C SER A 76 1.35 14.72 -3.18
N TRP A 77 0.21 14.15 -3.58
CA TRP A 77 0.14 12.84 -4.23
C TRP A 77 0.66 12.84 -5.67
N CYS A 78 0.35 13.87 -6.45
CA CYS A 78 0.91 14.06 -7.79
C CYS A 78 2.44 14.22 -7.73
N ALA A 79 2.95 14.99 -6.77
CA ALA A 79 4.36 15.29 -6.58
C ALA A 79 5.15 14.23 -5.78
N GLY A 80 4.47 13.35 -5.04
CA GLY A 80 5.07 12.35 -4.16
C GLY A 80 4.91 10.91 -4.66
N GLY A 81 5.46 9.94 -3.92
CA GLY A 81 5.26 8.52 -4.17
C GLY A 81 5.97 7.96 -5.42
N PRO A 82 5.63 6.72 -5.83
CA PRO A 82 6.25 6.07 -6.98
C PRO A 82 5.79 6.68 -8.31
N ARG A 83 6.39 6.20 -9.40
CA ARG A 83 6.23 6.81 -10.73
C ARG A 83 4.81 6.69 -11.26
N ARG A 84 4.12 5.58 -10.99
CA ARG A 84 2.71 5.35 -11.32
C ARG A 84 1.93 5.24 -10.03
N ALA A 85 0.87 6.02 -9.91
CA ALA A 85 -0.04 5.92 -8.79
C ALA A 85 -1.48 6.13 -9.25
N ALA A 86 -2.41 5.41 -8.63
CA ALA A 86 -3.84 5.56 -8.80
C ALA A 86 -4.46 6.02 -7.47
N ARG A 87 -5.40 6.95 -7.55
CA ARG A 87 -6.18 7.39 -6.39
C ARG A 87 -7.66 7.27 -6.68
N TRP A 88 -8.36 6.57 -5.79
CA TRP A 88 -9.80 6.47 -5.77
C TRP A 88 -10.38 7.61 -4.94
N LEU A 89 -10.94 8.62 -5.61
CA LEU A 89 -11.57 9.79 -4.99
C LEU A 89 -13.09 9.61 -4.99
N HIS A 90 -13.69 9.40 -3.82
CA HIS A 90 -15.10 9.05 -3.70
C HIS A 90 -15.89 9.97 -2.76
N ALA A 91 -17.15 10.25 -3.13
CA ALA A 91 -18.10 11.06 -2.36
C ALA A 91 -19.50 11.01 -3.00
N PRO A 92 -20.58 11.33 -2.27
CA PRO A 92 -21.90 11.54 -2.86
C PRO A 92 -21.94 12.61 -3.97
N GLY A 93 -23.03 12.64 -4.74
CA GLY A 93 -23.28 13.65 -5.79
C GLY A 93 -23.39 15.07 -5.20
N GLY A 94 -22.75 16.05 -5.85
CA GLY A 94 -22.78 17.46 -5.40
C GLY A 94 -21.64 17.88 -4.44
N GLN A 95 -20.79 16.96 -3.99
CA GLN A 95 -19.67 17.24 -3.07
C GLN A 95 -18.45 17.94 -3.71
N GLY A 96 -18.44 18.13 -5.03
CA GLY A 96 -17.38 18.88 -5.71
C GLY A 96 -16.22 18.06 -6.29
N LYS A 97 -16.30 16.72 -6.34
CA LYS A 97 -15.28 15.84 -6.97
C LYS A 97 -14.77 16.34 -8.33
N THR A 98 -15.69 16.58 -9.27
CA THR A 98 -15.36 17.04 -10.63
C THR A 98 -14.72 18.43 -10.62
N ARG A 99 -15.16 19.33 -9.71
CA ARG A 99 -14.53 20.66 -9.55
C ARG A 99 -13.12 20.54 -8.99
N LEU A 100 -12.90 19.69 -7.99
CA LEU A 100 -11.58 19.42 -7.41
C LEU A 100 -10.62 18.83 -8.46
N ALA A 101 -11.09 17.85 -9.25
CA ALA A 101 -10.30 17.27 -10.34
C ALA A 101 -9.97 18.28 -11.45
N GLN A 102 -10.92 19.15 -11.82
CA GLN A 102 -10.69 20.22 -12.81
C GLN A 102 -9.76 21.32 -12.30
N GLN A 103 -9.83 21.66 -11.01
CA GLN A 103 -8.89 22.60 -10.40
C GLN A 103 -7.47 22.02 -10.42
N LEU A 104 -7.31 20.76 -10.00
CA LEU A 104 -6.04 20.04 -10.09
C LEU A 104 -5.52 19.98 -11.54
N ALA A 105 -6.38 19.67 -12.51
CA ALA A 105 -6.02 19.65 -13.93
C ALA A 105 -5.53 21.00 -14.44
N THR A 106 -6.23 22.08 -14.08
CA THR A 106 -5.84 23.45 -14.43
C THR A 106 -4.45 23.79 -13.89
N GLU A 107 -4.24 23.54 -12.59
CA GLU A 107 -2.97 23.88 -11.92
C GLU A 107 -1.80 23.02 -12.42
N LEU A 108 -2.01 21.72 -12.62
CA LEU A 108 -0.96 20.84 -13.14
C LEU A 108 -0.67 21.13 -14.61
N SER A 109 -1.69 21.42 -15.43
CA SER A 109 -1.48 21.82 -16.83
C SER A 109 -0.66 23.11 -16.94
N ALA A 110 -0.92 24.09 -16.07
CA ALA A 110 -0.10 25.30 -15.98
C ALA A 110 1.34 25.02 -15.53
N GLN A 111 1.56 23.95 -14.77
CA GLN A 111 2.88 23.46 -14.37
C GLN A 111 3.53 22.55 -15.44
N GLY A 112 2.93 22.45 -16.63
CA GLY A 112 3.46 21.66 -17.74
C GLY A 112 3.16 20.16 -17.65
N TRP A 113 2.18 19.72 -16.86
CA TRP A 113 1.67 18.36 -16.93
C TRP A 113 0.77 18.16 -18.14
N THR A 114 0.86 17.00 -18.75
CA THR A 114 -0.14 16.54 -19.72
C THR A 114 -1.31 15.97 -18.94
N VAL A 115 -2.50 16.54 -19.16
CA VAL A 115 -3.74 16.04 -18.55
C VAL A 115 -4.56 15.37 -19.62
N VAL A 116 -5.03 14.15 -19.34
CA VAL A 116 -5.83 13.33 -20.25
C VAL A 116 -7.09 12.90 -19.52
N THR A 117 -8.23 12.90 -20.19
CA THR A 117 -9.49 12.33 -19.71
C THR A 117 -9.77 11.01 -20.41
N ALA A 118 -10.20 10.00 -19.67
CA ALA A 118 -10.70 8.73 -20.19
C ALA A 118 -12.22 8.66 -20.03
N VAL A 119 -12.90 8.15 -21.06
CA VAL A 119 -14.35 7.90 -21.07
C VAL A 119 -14.61 6.49 -21.58
N GLU A 120 -15.49 5.73 -20.93
CA GLU A 120 -15.74 4.32 -21.25
C GLU A 120 -16.36 4.14 -22.64
N GLY A 121 -15.93 3.16 -23.42
CA GLY A 121 -16.14 3.09 -24.85
C GLY A 121 -17.53 2.66 -25.37
N PRO A 122 -18.27 1.72 -24.73
CA PRO A 122 -19.60 1.32 -25.21
C PRO A 122 -20.59 2.50 -25.17
N GLY A 123 -20.87 3.10 -26.33
CA GLY A 123 -21.78 4.24 -26.44
C GLY A 123 -21.14 5.62 -26.28
N THR A 124 -19.83 5.69 -26.04
CA THR A 124 -19.11 6.97 -26.08
C THR A 124 -18.86 7.41 -27.51
N VAL A 125 -19.09 8.70 -27.74
CA VAL A 125 -18.84 9.28 -29.05
C VAL A 125 -17.34 9.47 -29.23
N LEU A 126 -16.83 8.90 -30.31
CA LEU A 126 -15.46 9.09 -30.72
C LEU A 126 -15.22 10.57 -31.04
N PRO A 127 -14.06 11.14 -30.69
CA PRO A 127 -13.72 12.50 -31.06
C PRO A 127 -13.72 12.65 -32.59
N PRO A 128 -13.83 13.88 -33.11
CA PRO A 128 -13.87 14.15 -34.54
C PRO A 128 -12.62 13.63 -35.26
N PRO A 129 -12.69 13.50 -36.61
CA PRO A 129 -11.59 12.90 -37.34
C PRO A 129 -10.24 13.56 -37.21
N GLY A 130 -9.27 12.79 -36.70
CA GLY A 130 -7.90 13.21 -36.48
C GLY A 130 -7.18 12.34 -35.46
N SER A 131 -5.86 12.51 -35.35
CA SER A 131 -5.05 11.93 -34.28
C SER A 131 -5.05 12.86 -33.06
N GLN A 132 -5.35 12.32 -31.88
CA GLN A 132 -5.11 13.03 -30.62
C GLN A 132 -3.64 12.85 -30.23
N ASP A 133 -2.89 13.94 -30.09
CA ASP A 133 -1.56 13.86 -29.52
C ASP A 133 -1.62 13.89 -28.00
N LEU A 134 -1.46 12.71 -27.41
CA LEU A 134 -1.45 12.48 -25.97
C LEU A 134 -0.03 12.32 -25.44
N ALA A 135 0.99 12.47 -26.30
CA ALA A 135 2.36 12.37 -25.87
C ALA A 135 2.66 13.46 -24.82
N PRO A 136 3.36 13.10 -23.72
CA PRO A 136 3.66 14.07 -22.68
C PRO A 136 4.70 15.15 -23.06
N ASP A 137 5.23 15.19 -24.30
CA ASP A 137 6.12 16.24 -24.85
C ASP A 137 7.22 16.78 -23.91
N GLY A 138 7.77 15.96 -23.02
CA GLY A 138 8.78 16.39 -22.03
C GLY A 138 8.22 17.16 -20.83
N GLY A 139 6.90 17.10 -20.60
CA GLY A 139 6.18 17.72 -19.50
C GLY A 139 6.46 17.14 -18.12
N ALA A 140 6.06 17.88 -17.09
CA ALA A 140 6.36 17.59 -15.67
C ALA A 140 5.70 16.30 -15.14
N GLY A 141 4.68 15.79 -15.81
CA GLY A 141 3.97 14.56 -15.48
C GLY A 141 2.74 14.36 -16.35
N LEU A 142 2.05 13.24 -16.15
CA LEU A 142 0.80 12.86 -16.78
C LEU A 142 -0.26 12.67 -15.69
N LEU A 143 -1.39 13.36 -15.81
CA LEU A 143 -2.60 13.11 -15.03
C LEU A 143 -3.68 12.53 -15.94
N LEU A 144 -4.10 11.29 -15.68
CA LEU A 144 -5.26 10.66 -16.30
C LEU A 144 -6.46 10.78 -15.37
N LEU A 145 -7.49 11.51 -15.82
CA LEU A 145 -8.77 11.65 -15.13
C LEU A 145 -9.76 10.62 -15.67
N VAL A 146 -10.36 9.85 -14.77
CA VAL A 146 -11.44 8.90 -15.10
C VAL A 146 -12.66 9.31 -14.29
N ASP A 147 -13.65 9.88 -14.96
CA ASP A 147 -14.90 10.24 -14.30
C ASP A 147 -15.87 9.05 -14.29
N TYR A 148 -16.70 8.97 -13.25
CA TYR A 148 -17.62 7.86 -13.01
C TYR A 148 -16.94 6.48 -13.03
N ALA A 149 -15.73 6.37 -12.46
CA ALA A 149 -14.95 5.14 -12.45
C ALA A 149 -15.67 3.96 -11.79
N ASP A 150 -16.63 4.22 -10.90
CA ASP A 150 -17.49 3.20 -10.29
C ASP A 150 -18.54 2.60 -11.22
N ARG A 151 -18.80 3.23 -12.38
CA ARG A 151 -19.71 2.73 -13.41
C ARG A 151 -19.00 1.89 -14.48
N TRP A 152 -17.67 1.96 -14.53
CA TRP A 152 -16.91 1.22 -15.53
C TRP A 152 -16.80 -0.26 -15.12
N PRO A 153 -16.92 -1.20 -16.06
CA PRO A 153 -16.54 -2.58 -15.85
C PRO A 153 -15.10 -2.67 -15.36
N LEU A 154 -14.86 -3.59 -14.42
CA LEU A 154 -13.52 -3.86 -13.89
C LEU A 154 -12.52 -4.14 -15.01
N THR A 155 -12.94 -4.88 -16.05
CA THR A 155 -12.14 -5.16 -17.24
C THR A 155 -11.70 -3.88 -17.95
N SER A 156 -12.61 -2.96 -18.25
CA SER A 156 -12.31 -1.68 -18.88
C SER A 156 -11.28 -0.87 -18.08
N LEU A 157 -11.42 -0.83 -16.75
CA LEU A 157 -10.46 -0.17 -15.86
C LEU A 157 -9.09 -0.88 -15.86
N THR A 158 -9.05 -2.21 -15.74
CA THR A 158 -7.78 -2.95 -15.75
C THR A 158 -7.02 -2.77 -17.06
N TRP A 159 -7.72 -2.77 -18.19
CA TRP A 159 -7.12 -2.49 -19.50
C TRP A 159 -6.63 -1.04 -19.62
N LEU A 160 -7.34 -0.08 -19.02
CA LEU A 160 -6.89 1.31 -18.96
C LEU A 160 -5.54 1.44 -18.26
N PHE A 161 -5.29 0.63 -17.22
CA PHE A 161 -4.02 0.61 -16.50
C PHE A 161 -2.86 -0.04 -17.29
N SER A 162 -3.17 -0.88 -18.27
CA SER A 162 -2.18 -1.47 -19.20
C SER A 162 -1.75 -0.51 -20.31
N ASN A 163 -2.44 0.62 -20.48
CA ASN A 163 -2.20 1.53 -21.60
C ASN A 163 -0.81 2.19 -21.57
N ALA A 164 -0.08 2.14 -22.68
CA ALA A 164 1.25 2.70 -22.87
C ALA A 164 1.39 4.16 -22.45
N LEU A 165 0.29 4.93 -22.48
CA LEU A 165 0.23 6.30 -21.96
C LEU A 165 0.72 6.38 -20.51
N LEU A 166 0.39 5.40 -19.67
CA LEU A 166 0.78 5.36 -18.26
C LEU A 166 2.22 4.85 -18.04
N HIS A 167 2.84 4.26 -19.06
CA HIS A 167 4.17 3.64 -18.99
C HIS A 167 5.28 4.50 -19.65
N GLN A 168 4.94 5.70 -20.13
CA GLN A 168 5.83 6.66 -20.81
C GLN A 168 7.10 6.97 -20.01
N PRO A 169 8.32 6.58 -20.47
CA PRO A 169 9.60 6.71 -19.75
C PRO A 169 9.86 8.10 -19.20
N GLY A 170 10.34 8.19 -17.95
CA GLY A 170 10.69 9.48 -17.32
C GLY A 170 9.49 10.33 -16.89
N VAL A 171 8.26 10.00 -17.29
CA VAL A 171 7.05 10.74 -16.93
C VAL A 171 6.35 10.07 -15.75
N ARG A 172 5.96 10.86 -14.75
CA ARG A 172 5.12 10.40 -13.63
C ARG A 172 3.67 10.32 -14.08
N ALA A 173 3.05 9.15 -13.98
CA ALA A 173 1.65 8.97 -14.32
C ALA A 173 0.80 8.92 -13.05
N ARG A 174 -0.27 9.70 -13.01
CA ARG A 174 -1.25 9.75 -11.94
C ARG A 174 -2.61 9.43 -12.53
N VAL A 175 -3.31 8.45 -11.99
CA VAL A 175 -4.66 8.10 -12.42
C VAL A 175 -5.63 8.48 -11.30
N LEU A 176 -6.44 9.51 -11.52
CA LEU A 176 -7.45 9.93 -10.57
C LEU A 176 -8.81 9.35 -11.00
N LEU A 177 -9.30 8.40 -10.22
CA LEU A 177 -10.57 7.69 -10.43
C LEU A 177 -11.64 8.39 -9.58
N LEU A 178 -12.60 9.05 -10.22
CA LEU A 178 -13.71 9.73 -9.54
C LEU A 178 -14.89 8.78 -9.42
N ALA A 179 -15.38 8.57 -8.21
CA ALA A 179 -16.47 7.63 -7.93
C ALA A 179 -17.50 8.20 -6.96
N ARG A 180 -18.73 7.65 -6.95
CA ARG A 180 -19.73 7.95 -5.92
C ARG A 180 -19.50 7.07 -4.67
N GLY A 181 -19.15 5.81 -4.86
CA GLY A 181 -18.88 4.84 -3.79
C GLY A 181 -17.48 4.20 -3.83
N THR A 182 -17.28 3.15 -3.02
CA THR A 182 -16.00 2.41 -2.92
C THR A 182 -16.08 0.96 -3.36
N ASP A 183 -17.26 0.43 -3.65
CA ASP A 183 -17.47 -1.02 -3.82
C ASP A 183 -16.63 -1.68 -4.93
N PRO A 184 -16.40 -1.07 -6.11
CA PRO A 184 -15.55 -1.69 -7.12
C PRO A 184 -14.05 -1.55 -6.84
N TRP A 185 -13.67 -0.73 -5.85
CA TRP A 185 -12.27 -0.41 -5.58
C TRP A 185 -11.43 -1.58 -5.05
N PRO A 186 -11.88 -2.42 -4.10
CA PRO A 186 -11.10 -3.58 -3.66
C PRO A 186 -10.72 -4.53 -4.80
N ALA A 187 -11.65 -4.82 -5.71
CA ALA A 187 -11.41 -5.69 -6.86
C ALA A 187 -10.38 -5.09 -7.83
N LEU A 188 -10.51 -3.80 -8.15
CA LEU A 188 -9.52 -3.09 -8.96
C LEU A 188 -8.16 -3.04 -8.26
N ARG A 189 -8.12 -2.72 -6.96
CA ARG A 189 -6.88 -2.70 -6.17
C ARG A 189 -6.18 -4.05 -6.18
N GLY A 190 -6.93 -5.14 -6.04
CA GLY A 190 -6.42 -6.50 -6.12
C GLY A 190 -5.85 -6.82 -7.51
N ALA A 191 -6.54 -6.41 -8.58
CA ALA A 191 -6.04 -6.56 -9.95
C ALA A 191 -4.75 -5.76 -10.19
N LEU A 192 -4.59 -4.59 -9.55
CA LEU A 192 -3.42 -3.73 -9.67
C LEU A 192 -2.25 -4.12 -8.76
N ALA A 193 -2.43 -5.06 -7.83
CA ALA A 193 -1.40 -5.42 -6.83
C ALA A 193 -0.11 -5.95 -7.48
N GLY A 194 -0.20 -6.57 -8.66
CA GLY A 194 0.96 -7.05 -9.44
C GLY A 194 1.61 -6.00 -10.35
N GLU A 195 1.01 -4.82 -10.52
CA GLU A 195 1.35 -3.88 -11.62
C GLU A 195 2.33 -2.76 -11.22
N GLN A 196 2.89 -2.79 -9.99
CA GLN A 196 3.74 -1.73 -9.42
C GLN A 196 3.11 -0.31 -9.48
N ILE A 197 1.78 -0.25 -9.32
CA ILE A 197 1.02 1.01 -9.23
C ILE A 197 0.68 1.21 -7.75
N ASP A 198 1.12 2.34 -7.18
CA ASP A 198 0.68 2.69 -5.83
C ASP A 198 -0.78 3.11 -5.83
N VAL A 199 -1.54 2.61 -4.88
CA VAL A 199 -3.00 2.69 -4.87
C VAL A 199 -3.46 3.31 -3.55
N SER A 200 -4.18 4.42 -3.64
CA SER A 200 -4.67 5.15 -2.46
C SER A 200 -6.15 5.50 -2.58
N THR A 201 -6.79 5.77 -1.45
CA THR A 201 -8.18 6.22 -1.36
C THR A 201 -8.25 7.60 -0.74
N GLN A 202 -9.18 8.43 -1.20
CA GLN A 202 -9.50 9.71 -0.60
C GLN A 202 -11.02 9.89 -0.59
N SER A 203 -11.59 10.13 0.58
CA SER A 203 -13.00 10.47 0.73
C SER A 203 -13.14 12.00 0.76
N LEU A 204 -14.22 12.53 0.20
CA LEU A 204 -14.62 13.93 0.42
C LEU A 204 -15.87 13.96 1.30
N GLY A 205 -15.71 14.42 2.54
CA GLY A 205 -16.81 14.70 3.46
C GLY A 205 -17.62 15.94 3.04
N PRO A 206 -18.71 16.31 3.75
CA PRO A 206 -19.39 17.60 3.55
C PRO A 206 -18.47 18.79 3.88
N LEU A 207 -18.79 19.98 3.36
CA LEU A 207 -18.12 21.24 3.75
C LEU A 207 -18.39 21.53 5.23
N GLU A 208 -17.34 21.88 5.96
CA GLU A 208 -17.43 22.13 7.40
C GLU A 208 -18.05 23.50 7.70
N GLU A 209 -18.92 23.54 8.72
CA GLU A 209 -19.48 24.78 9.25
C GLU A 209 -19.40 24.78 10.79
N PRO A 210 -18.70 25.75 11.43
CA PRO A 210 -18.61 25.82 12.87
C PRO A 210 -19.96 26.18 13.50
N SER A 211 -20.34 25.47 14.56
CA SER A 211 -21.57 25.75 15.31
C SER A 211 -21.45 27.00 16.20
N GLY A 212 -22.57 27.68 16.47
CA GLY A 212 -22.65 28.79 17.43
C GLY A 212 -22.36 30.17 16.83
N PRO A 213 -21.81 31.14 17.59
CA PRO A 213 -21.64 32.53 17.14
C PRO A 213 -20.61 32.72 16.01
N ALA A 214 -19.93 31.65 15.58
CA ALA A 214 -19.05 31.61 14.43
C ALA A 214 -19.70 31.06 13.14
N ALA A 215 -21.00 30.72 13.17
CA ALA A 215 -21.75 30.30 11.98
C ALA A 215 -21.69 31.38 10.88
N GLY A 216 -21.38 30.97 9.66
CA GLY A 216 -21.12 31.83 8.49
C GLY A 216 -19.65 32.23 8.30
N GLN A 217 -18.77 31.93 9.27
CA GLN A 217 -17.32 32.13 9.15
C GLN A 217 -16.56 30.85 8.76
N GLY A 218 -17.27 29.74 8.55
CA GLY A 218 -16.74 28.46 8.07
C GLY A 218 -16.54 28.38 6.55
N GLU A 219 -16.26 27.17 6.07
CA GLU A 219 -16.01 26.89 4.65
C GLU A 219 -17.23 27.14 3.77
N ARG A 220 -18.45 26.86 4.28
CA ARG A 220 -19.69 27.09 3.51
C ARG A 220 -19.90 28.57 3.28
N GLY A 221 -19.77 29.40 4.32
CA GLY A 221 -19.91 30.85 4.21
C GLY A 221 -18.84 31.49 3.32
N ALA A 222 -17.58 31.05 3.41
CA ALA A 222 -16.51 31.50 2.52
C ALA A 222 -16.81 31.16 1.05
N THR A 223 -17.24 29.93 0.79
CA THR A 223 -17.61 29.43 -0.55
C THR A 223 -18.81 30.19 -1.10
N PHE A 224 -19.84 30.43 -0.29
CA PHE A 224 -21.01 31.23 -0.68
C PHE A 224 -20.62 32.64 -1.12
N ARG A 225 -19.83 33.36 -0.31
CA ARG A 225 -19.43 34.74 -0.61
C ARG A 225 -18.59 34.83 -1.87
N ALA A 226 -17.67 33.90 -2.08
CA ALA A 226 -16.81 33.86 -3.25
C ALA A 226 -17.62 33.57 -4.53
N ALA A 227 -18.49 32.56 -4.49
CA ALA A 227 -19.39 32.23 -5.60
C ALA A 227 -20.35 33.39 -5.91
N ARG A 228 -20.96 34.00 -4.89
CA ARG A 228 -21.87 35.15 -5.02
C ARG A 228 -21.19 36.32 -5.71
N ALA A 229 -19.97 36.66 -5.31
CA ALA A 229 -19.20 37.74 -5.93
C ALA A 229 -18.90 37.45 -7.41
N ALA A 230 -18.49 36.22 -7.73
CA ALA A 230 -18.18 35.82 -9.10
C ALA A 230 -19.42 35.82 -10.00
N PHE A 231 -20.57 35.31 -9.51
CA PHE A 231 -21.82 35.37 -10.25
C PHE A 231 -22.28 36.83 -10.44
N ALA A 232 -22.23 37.68 -9.40
CA ALA A 232 -22.60 39.09 -9.50
C ALA A 232 -21.79 39.83 -10.57
N ALA A 233 -20.49 39.53 -10.69
CA ALA A 233 -19.63 40.06 -11.74
C ALA A 233 -20.12 39.69 -13.16
N ARG A 234 -20.60 38.45 -13.38
CA ARG A 234 -21.20 38.03 -14.67
C ARG A 234 -22.52 38.73 -14.96
N TYR A 235 -23.26 39.13 -13.93
CA TYR A 235 -24.45 39.96 -14.04
C TYR A 235 -24.17 41.45 -14.22
N GLY A 236 -22.97 41.92 -13.89
CA GLY A 236 -22.63 43.34 -13.91
C GLY A 236 -23.34 44.13 -12.82
N ILE A 237 -23.68 43.48 -11.69
CA ILE A 237 -24.34 44.10 -10.54
C ILE A 237 -23.45 44.02 -9.30
N ALA A 238 -23.74 44.85 -8.29
CA ALA A 238 -23.15 44.67 -6.97
C ALA A 238 -23.63 43.35 -6.33
N ALA A 239 -22.74 42.65 -5.63
CA ALA A 239 -23.10 41.42 -4.94
C ALA A 239 -24.21 41.71 -3.89
N PRO A 240 -25.32 40.96 -3.90
CA PRO A 240 -26.44 41.23 -3.00
C PRO A 240 -26.02 41.07 -1.54
N ALA A 241 -26.55 41.94 -0.68
CA ALA A 241 -26.32 41.88 0.76
C ALA A 241 -27.18 40.78 1.40
N GLY A 242 -26.64 40.13 2.44
CA GLY A 242 -27.30 39.02 3.14
C GLY A 242 -26.76 37.65 2.73
N GLU A 243 -26.70 36.75 3.70
CA GLU A 243 -26.31 35.35 3.55
C GLU A 243 -27.51 34.50 4.01
N PRO A 244 -27.93 33.49 3.24
CA PRO A 244 -28.98 32.56 3.70
C PRO A 244 -28.47 31.77 4.90
N ASP A 245 -29.38 31.09 5.60
CA ASP A 245 -28.99 30.19 6.66
C ASP A 245 -28.34 28.93 6.06
N LEU A 246 -27.01 28.84 6.16
CA LEU A 246 -26.22 27.72 5.61
C LEU A 246 -25.97 26.60 6.65
N THR A 247 -26.66 26.65 7.79
CA THR A 247 -26.49 25.67 8.87
C THR A 247 -27.18 24.34 8.59
N ASP A 248 -28.16 24.32 7.68
CA ASP A 248 -28.82 23.09 7.24
C ASP A 248 -27.82 22.10 6.60
N ASP A 249 -27.99 20.81 6.87
CA ASP A 249 -27.10 19.74 6.39
C ASP A 249 -27.05 19.65 4.86
N ASP A 250 -28.13 20.05 4.17
CA ASP A 250 -28.18 20.11 2.70
C ASP A 250 -27.10 21.05 2.12
N PHE A 251 -26.71 22.10 2.86
CA PHE A 251 -25.64 23.02 2.48
C PHE A 251 -24.23 22.50 2.78
N GLY A 252 -24.10 21.27 3.29
CA GLY A 252 -22.82 20.56 3.30
C GLY A 252 -22.29 20.26 1.89
N LEU A 253 -23.15 20.33 0.87
CA LEU A 253 -22.78 20.14 -0.53
C LEU A 253 -22.26 21.43 -1.15
N VAL A 254 -21.09 21.38 -1.79
CA VAL A 254 -20.54 22.49 -2.59
C VAL A 254 -21.57 23.01 -3.61
N LEU A 255 -22.31 22.10 -4.24
CA LEU A 255 -23.34 22.46 -5.23
C LEU A 255 -24.50 23.26 -4.59
N ALA A 256 -24.99 22.86 -3.42
CA ALA A 256 -26.09 23.54 -2.75
C ALA A 256 -25.71 25.00 -2.39
N VAL A 257 -24.49 25.19 -1.89
CA VAL A 257 -23.94 26.52 -1.59
C VAL A 257 -23.84 27.39 -2.85
N HIS A 258 -23.38 26.83 -3.98
CA HIS A 258 -23.31 27.55 -5.24
C HIS A 258 -24.70 27.86 -5.82
N MET A 259 -25.67 26.96 -5.69
CA MET A 259 -27.06 27.22 -6.08
C MET A 259 -27.63 28.39 -5.29
N ALA A 260 -27.45 28.39 -3.97
CA ALA A 260 -27.88 29.51 -3.13
C ALA A 260 -27.25 30.84 -3.55
N ALA A 261 -25.94 30.84 -3.82
CA ALA A 261 -25.22 32.03 -4.27
C ALA A 261 -25.70 32.54 -5.64
N LEU A 262 -25.91 31.64 -6.61
CA LEU A 262 -26.40 31.99 -7.94
C LEU A 262 -27.83 32.53 -7.89
N VAL A 263 -28.72 31.84 -7.17
CA VAL A 263 -30.12 32.25 -7.04
C VAL A 263 -30.23 33.59 -6.32
N ALA A 264 -29.42 33.86 -5.29
CA ALA A 264 -29.37 35.17 -4.63
C ALA A 264 -29.04 36.31 -5.62
N VAL A 265 -28.08 36.08 -6.52
CA VAL A 265 -27.68 37.05 -7.55
C VAL A 265 -28.76 37.21 -8.63
N ASP A 266 -29.25 36.11 -9.20
CA ASP A 266 -30.26 36.14 -10.27
C ASP A 266 -31.60 36.71 -9.80
N ALA A 267 -32.01 36.36 -8.57
CA ALA A 267 -33.23 36.90 -7.96
C ALA A 267 -33.12 38.41 -7.75
N THR A 268 -31.97 38.89 -7.25
CA THR A 268 -31.72 40.33 -7.10
C THR A 268 -31.74 41.05 -8.46
N ALA A 269 -31.07 40.49 -9.48
CA ALA A 269 -31.06 41.05 -10.82
C ALA A 269 -32.46 41.12 -11.46
N SER A 270 -33.32 40.15 -11.12
CA SER A 270 -34.68 40.01 -11.66
C SER A 270 -35.76 40.64 -10.79
N GLY A 271 -35.40 41.26 -9.66
CA GLY A 271 -36.35 41.83 -8.68
C GLY A 271 -37.23 40.78 -7.97
N ARG A 272 -36.78 39.52 -7.88
CA ARG A 272 -37.44 38.41 -7.20
C ARG A 272 -36.82 38.18 -5.82
N ARG A 273 -37.53 37.42 -4.98
CA ARG A 273 -36.99 36.93 -3.69
C ARG A 273 -36.39 35.54 -3.88
N ALA A 274 -35.18 35.33 -3.36
CA ALA A 274 -34.55 34.01 -3.34
C ALA A 274 -35.28 33.08 -2.35
N PRO A 275 -35.59 31.83 -2.73
CA PRO A 275 -36.07 30.80 -1.80
C PRO A 275 -35.04 30.49 -0.71
N PRO A 276 -35.49 30.09 0.51
CA PRO A 276 -34.59 29.83 1.62
C PRO A 276 -34.02 28.40 1.67
N ASP A 277 -34.69 27.42 1.08
CA ASP A 277 -34.34 25.99 1.16
C ASP A 277 -33.86 25.41 -0.19
N LEU A 278 -33.18 24.26 -0.15
CA LEU A 278 -32.58 23.65 -1.35
C LEU A 278 -33.63 23.26 -2.39
N ALA A 279 -34.78 22.72 -1.97
CA ALA A 279 -35.86 22.37 -2.88
C ALA A 279 -36.36 23.59 -3.68
N GLY A 280 -36.58 24.71 -3.00
CA GLY A 280 -36.95 25.98 -3.62
C GLY A 280 -35.85 26.53 -4.53
N LEU A 281 -34.58 26.40 -4.16
CA LEU A 281 -33.45 26.78 -5.03
C LEU A 281 -33.42 25.95 -6.32
N THR A 282 -33.66 24.65 -6.24
CA THR A 282 -33.80 23.76 -7.40
C THR A 282 -34.95 24.23 -8.30
N LEU A 283 -36.15 24.39 -7.73
CA LEU A 283 -37.33 24.84 -8.48
C LEU A 283 -37.09 26.18 -9.18
N TYR A 284 -36.50 27.14 -8.47
CA TYR A 284 -36.14 28.44 -9.04
C TYR A 284 -35.25 28.30 -10.28
N LEU A 285 -34.21 27.46 -10.22
CA LEU A 285 -33.30 27.27 -11.35
C LEU A 285 -33.98 26.56 -12.53
N LEU A 286 -34.87 25.59 -12.27
CA LEU A 286 -35.64 24.93 -13.33
C LEU A 286 -36.64 25.88 -13.99
N ASP A 287 -37.30 26.76 -13.23
CA ASP A 287 -38.14 27.82 -13.79
C ASP A 287 -37.33 28.77 -14.69
N ARG A 288 -36.08 29.05 -14.30
CA ARG A 288 -35.16 29.85 -15.12
C ARG A 288 -34.76 29.11 -16.41
N GLU A 289 -34.65 27.79 -16.40
CA GLU A 289 -34.45 27.00 -17.62
C GLU A 289 -35.64 27.14 -18.59
N HIS A 290 -36.87 26.93 -18.10
CA HIS A 290 -38.10 27.09 -18.92
C HIS A 290 -38.23 28.50 -19.51
N LEU A 291 -37.91 29.52 -18.71
CA LEU A 291 -37.89 30.90 -19.19
C LEU A 291 -36.81 31.12 -20.24
N GLY A 292 -35.62 30.52 -20.07
CA GLY A 292 -34.56 30.53 -21.07
C GLY A 292 -35.01 29.97 -22.42
N TRP A 293 -35.66 28.81 -22.40
CA TRP A 293 -36.22 28.18 -23.62
C TRP A 293 -37.29 29.06 -24.27
N THR A 294 -38.17 29.66 -23.46
CA THR A 294 -39.20 30.60 -23.94
C THR A 294 -38.60 31.82 -24.63
N LEU A 295 -37.56 32.42 -24.02
CA LEU A 295 -36.90 33.60 -24.59
C LEU A 295 -36.15 33.28 -25.89
N LEU A 296 -35.55 32.08 -26.00
CA LEU A 296 -34.94 31.62 -27.25
C LEU A 296 -35.97 31.39 -28.35
N HIS A 297 -37.12 30.81 -28.01
CA HIS A 297 -38.22 30.54 -28.94
C HIS A 297 -38.81 31.85 -29.50
N ASP A 298 -39.03 32.82 -28.61
CA ASP A 298 -39.55 34.15 -28.95
C ASP A 298 -38.53 35.04 -29.70
N GLY A 299 -37.28 34.58 -29.89
CA GLY A 299 -36.22 35.36 -30.53
C GLY A 299 -35.72 36.55 -29.70
N ARG A 300 -35.94 36.53 -28.37
CA ARG A 300 -35.50 37.57 -27.42
C ARG A 300 -34.18 37.22 -26.72
N GLY A 301 -33.56 36.12 -27.13
CA GLY A 301 -32.35 35.53 -26.54
C GLY A 301 -31.04 35.90 -27.23
N ALA A 302 -29.93 35.36 -26.72
CA ALA A 302 -28.61 35.42 -27.39
C ALA A 302 -28.50 34.47 -28.60
N GLY A 303 -29.53 33.65 -28.82
CA GLY A 303 -29.73 32.78 -29.98
C GLY A 303 -31.23 32.64 -30.28
N ARG A 304 -31.59 31.74 -31.20
CA ARG A 304 -32.97 31.45 -31.56
C ARG A 304 -33.18 29.95 -31.72
N ILE A 305 -34.30 29.46 -31.21
CA ILE A 305 -34.79 28.10 -31.46
C ILE A 305 -36.18 28.19 -32.08
N THR A 306 -36.59 27.13 -32.78
CA THR A 306 -37.92 26.98 -33.36
C THR A 306 -38.84 26.09 -32.51
N LEU A 307 -38.27 25.20 -31.70
CA LEU A 307 -39.02 24.31 -30.82
C LEU A 307 -39.77 25.08 -29.72
N PRO A 308 -41.05 24.73 -29.46
CA PRO A 308 -41.76 25.20 -28.28
C PRO A 308 -41.11 24.71 -26.97
N PRO A 309 -41.20 25.47 -25.86
CA PRO A 309 -40.64 25.07 -24.56
C PRO A 309 -41.10 23.70 -24.06
N ALA A 310 -42.35 23.31 -24.33
CA ALA A 310 -42.88 22.00 -23.95
C ALA A 310 -42.16 20.83 -24.67
N VAL A 311 -41.78 21.02 -25.94
CA VAL A 311 -41.03 20.01 -26.69
C VAL A 311 -39.58 20.01 -26.20
N MET A 312 -38.99 21.18 -25.95
CA MET A 312 -37.64 21.27 -25.37
C MET A 312 -37.56 20.55 -24.02
N ASN A 313 -38.55 20.72 -23.14
CA ASN A 313 -38.65 20.03 -21.85
C ASN A 313 -38.48 18.51 -22.02
N ARG A 314 -39.23 17.90 -22.96
CA ARG A 314 -39.15 16.47 -23.24
C ARG A 314 -37.79 16.04 -23.77
N VAL A 315 -37.18 16.83 -24.66
CA VAL A 315 -35.86 16.52 -25.22
C VAL A 315 -34.76 16.63 -24.15
N VAL A 316 -34.84 17.62 -23.25
CA VAL A 316 -33.91 17.78 -22.12
C VAL A 316 -34.08 16.65 -21.11
N PHE A 317 -35.31 16.18 -20.88
CA PHE A 317 -35.56 15.00 -20.03
C PHE A 317 -34.91 13.75 -20.64
N THR A 318 -35.09 13.53 -21.95
CA THR A 318 -34.41 12.46 -22.69
C THR A 318 -32.88 12.58 -22.59
N ALA A 319 -32.32 13.78 -22.78
CA ALA A 319 -30.88 14.03 -22.69
C ALA A 319 -30.34 13.78 -21.26
N SER A 320 -31.10 14.15 -20.23
CA SER A 320 -30.72 13.96 -18.83
C SER A 320 -30.60 12.47 -18.45
N LEU A 321 -31.50 11.62 -18.97
CA LEU A 321 -31.45 10.16 -18.77
C LEU A 321 -30.43 9.46 -19.68
N SER A 322 -30.42 9.80 -20.97
CA SER A 322 -29.59 9.12 -21.96
C SER A 322 -28.12 9.52 -21.89
N GLY A 323 -27.81 10.76 -21.49
CA GLY A 323 -26.48 11.32 -21.67
C GLY A 323 -26.24 11.79 -23.11
N ALA A 324 -25.12 12.44 -23.37
CA ALA A 324 -24.71 12.79 -24.73
C ALA A 324 -24.66 11.54 -25.62
N GLN A 325 -25.27 11.62 -26.80
CA GLN A 325 -25.40 10.49 -27.74
C GLN A 325 -24.64 10.74 -29.04
N PRO A 326 -24.15 9.66 -29.70
CA PRO A 326 -23.76 9.74 -31.10
C PRO A 326 -24.94 10.21 -31.94
N HIS A 327 -24.69 11.03 -32.97
CA HIS A 327 -25.74 11.64 -33.79
C HIS A 327 -26.81 10.66 -34.30
N GLU A 328 -26.42 9.48 -34.82
CA GLU A 328 -27.36 8.46 -35.30
C GLU A 328 -28.24 7.86 -34.19
N ARG A 329 -27.69 7.66 -32.98
CA ARG A 329 -28.47 7.17 -31.83
C ARG A 329 -29.39 8.27 -31.30
N GLY A 330 -28.90 9.50 -31.21
CA GLY A 330 -29.70 10.65 -30.83
C GLY A 330 -30.87 10.88 -31.79
N LYS A 331 -30.66 10.67 -33.10
CA LYS A 331 -31.72 10.69 -34.10
C LYS A 331 -32.79 9.64 -33.81
N ARG A 332 -32.40 8.37 -33.61
CA ARG A 332 -33.35 7.28 -33.29
C ARG A 332 -34.13 7.55 -32.01
N LEU A 333 -33.47 8.07 -30.98
CA LEU A 333 -34.13 8.46 -29.74
C LEU A 333 -35.20 9.53 -29.99
N VAL A 334 -34.83 10.63 -30.66
CA VAL A 334 -35.78 11.71 -30.97
C VAL A 334 -36.92 11.24 -31.89
N ASP A 335 -36.62 10.40 -32.89
CA ASP A 335 -37.63 9.78 -33.75
C ASP A 335 -38.64 8.97 -32.90
N ALA A 336 -38.16 8.20 -31.92
CA ALA A 336 -39.00 7.41 -31.01
C ALA A 336 -39.83 8.25 -30.02
N LEU A 337 -39.47 9.51 -29.78
CA LEU A 337 -40.29 10.41 -28.96
C LEU A 337 -41.53 10.91 -29.68
N GLU A 338 -41.57 10.80 -31.02
CA GLU A 338 -42.66 11.33 -31.85
C GLU A 338 -42.96 12.81 -31.53
N THR A 339 -41.92 13.64 -31.49
CA THR A 339 -42.02 15.05 -31.05
C THR A 339 -42.94 15.93 -31.90
N GLY A 340 -43.40 15.45 -33.07
CA GLY A 340 -44.17 16.24 -34.04
C GLY A 340 -43.33 17.25 -34.84
N HIS A 341 -42.01 17.27 -34.64
CA HIS A 341 -41.08 18.16 -35.32
C HIS A 341 -40.00 17.37 -36.07
N PRO A 342 -39.41 17.91 -37.15
CA PRO A 342 -38.31 17.26 -37.84
C PRO A 342 -37.13 17.03 -36.90
N THR A 343 -36.65 15.80 -36.80
CA THR A 343 -35.55 15.40 -35.92
C THR A 343 -34.27 16.26 -36.07
N PRO A 344 -33.84 16.65 -37.29
CA PRO A 344 -32.70 17.56 -37.43
C PRO A 344 -32.93 18.92 -36.74
N THR A 345 -34.16 19.44 -36.80
CA THR A 345 -34.54 20.69 -36.11
C THR A 345 -34.50 20.51 -34.60
N VAL A 346 -35.03 19.38 -34.10
CA VAL A 346 -35.03 19.07 -32.67
C VAL A 346 -33.62 19.02 -32.09
N LEU A 347 -32.73 18.28 -32.75
CA LEU A 347 -31.34 18.13 -32.32
C LEU A 347 -30.57 19.46 -32.42
N ALA A 348 -30.79 20.24 -33.48
CA ALA A 348 -30.16 21.55 -33.66
C ALA A 348 -30.59 22.55 -32.58
N ASP A 349 -31.90 22.69 -32.34
CA ASP A 349 -32.45 23.60 -31.34
C ASP A 349 -32.03 23.21 -29.91
N HIS A 350 -32.00 21.90 -29.62
CA HIS A 350 -31.46 21.40 -28.38
C HIS A 350 -29.97 21.77 -28.24
N GLY A 351 -29.18 21.61 -29.32
CA GLY A 351 -27.77 22.00 -29.35
C GLY A 351 -27.51 23.49 -29.15
N VAL A 352 -28.47 24.38 -29.46
CA VAL A 352 -28.39 25.81 -29.11
C VAL A 352 -28.48 26.01 -27.60
N CYS A 353 -29.34 25.24 -26.94
CA CYS A 353 -29.56 25.32 -25.49
C CYS A 353 -28.45 24.61 -24.70
N TYR A 354 -28.04 23.43 -25.16
CA TYR A 354 -27.04 22.57 -24.53
C TYR A 354 -26.02 22.17 -25.59
N PRO A 355 -25.10 23.09 -25.93
CA PRO A 355 -24.08 22.82 -26.93
C PRO A 355 -23.11 21.76 -26.41
N PRO A 356 -22.70 20.81 -27.28
CA PRO A 356 -21.68 19.84 -26.92
C PRO A 356 -20.35 20.57 -26.64
N PRO A 357 -19.51 20.02 -25.76
CA PRO A 357 -18.17 20.57 -25.51
C PRO A 357 -17.33 20.67 -26.79
N GLU A 358 -16.33 21.56 -26.82
CA GLU A 358 -15.38 21.64 -27.93
C GLU A 358 -14.71 20.28 -28.19
N GLY A 359 -14.60 19.91 -29.46
CA GLY A 359 -14.12 18.60 -29.88
C GLY A 359 -15.12 17.44 -29.67
N MET A 360 -16.37 17.70 -29.25
CA MET A 360 -17.47 16.73 -29.19
C MET A 360 -18.59 17.06 -30.19
N ALA A 361 -18.26 17.78 -31.27
CA ALA A 361 -19.21 18.26 -32.28
C ALA A 361 -20.01 17.14 -33.00
N GLY A 362 -19.63 15.87 -32.87
CA GLY A 362 -20.38 14.71 -33.37
C GLY A 362 -21.43 14.16 -32.39
N THR A 363 -21.59 14.78 -31.22
CA THR A 363 -22.58 14.38 -30.20
C THR A 363 -23.79 15.30 -30.22
N VAL A 364 -24.92 14.74 -29.79
CA VAL A 364 -26.19 15.46 -29.59
C VAL A 364 -26.78 15.05 -28.24
N LEU A 365 -27.85 15.74 -27.81
CA LEU A 365 -28.52 15.46 -26.53
C LEU A 365 -27.59 15.63 -25.31
N GLU A 366 -26.81 16.71 -25.29
CA GLU A 366 -26.02 17.08 -24.11
C GLU A 366 -26.93 17.30 -22.88
N PRO A 367 -26.66 16.69 -21.72
CA PRO A 367 -27.53 16.78 -20.56
C PRO A 367 -27.68 18.19 -19.97
N LEU A 368 -28.72 18.37 -19.14
CA LEU A 368 -28.74 19.42 -18.13
C LEU A 368 -27.62 19.16 -17.11
N TYR A 369 -26.95 20.21 -16.65
CA TYR A 369 -25.90 20.13 -15.64
C TYR A 369 -26.12 21.15 -14.52
N PRO A 370 -25.62 20.87 -13.31
CA PRO A 370 -24.92 19.63 -12.91
C PRO A 370 -25.84 18.41 -12.78
N ASP A 371 -25.28 17.20 -12.82
CA ASP A 371 -26.05 15.94 -12.80
C ASP A 371 -27.11 15.87 -11.70
N ARG A 372 -26.84 16.42 -10.50
CA ARG A 372 -27.81 16.44 -9.40
C ARG A 372 -29.04 17.30 -9.72
N LEU A 373 -28.87 18.43 -10.41
CA LEU A 373 -29.98 19.26 -10.89
C LEU A 373 -30.76 18.54 -12.00
N ALA A 374 -30.08 17.77 -12.85
CA ALA A 374 -30.72 16.96 -13.89
C ALA A 374 -31.50 15.77 -13.30
N GLU A 375 -30.97 15.12 -12.27
CA GLU A 375 -31.65 14.09 -11.48
C GLU A 375 -32.93 14.66 -10.84
N ASP A 376 -32.86 15.84 -10.22
CA ASP A 376 -34.04 16.50 -9.63
C ASP A 376 -35.04 16.94 -10.71
N PHE A 377 -34.57 17.44 -11.85
CA PHE A 377 -35.42 17.76 -13.00
C PHE A 377 -36.17 16.53 -13.53
N VAL A 378 -35.50 15.38 -13.63
CA VAL A 378 -36.14 14.11 -14.00
C VAL A 378 -37.20 13.74 -12.98
N ALA A 379 -36.89 13.79 -11.68
CA ALA A 379 -37.83 13.47 -10.62
C ALA A 379 -39.08 14.38 -10.62
N LEU A 380 -38.87 15.69 -10.75
CA LEU A 380 -39.94 16.70 -10.78
C LEU A 380 -40.73 16.70 -12.10
N THR A 381 -40.20 16.11 -13.17
CA THR A 381 -40.95 15.95 -14.42
C THR A 381 -41.88 14.72 -14.35
N VAL A 382 -41.56 13.72 -13.52
CA VAL A 382 -42.40 12.54 -13.32
C VAL A 382 -43.54 12.85 -12.32
N PRO A 383 -44.81 12.53 -12.64
CA PRO A 383 -45.93 12.74 -11.74
C PRO A 383 -45.79 12.04 -10.39
N GLY A 384 -46.27 12.67 -9.31
CA GLY A 384 -46.36 12.07 -7.97
C GLY A 384 -45.62 12.84 -6.86
N HIS A 385 -44.83 13.86 -7.20
CA HIS A 385 -44.20 14.72 -6.20
C HIS A 385 -45.17 15.78 -5.64
N PRO A 386 -44.92 16.28 -4.41
CA PRO A 386 -45.72 17.36 -3.81
C PRO A 386 -45.25 18.77 -4.20
N ALA A 387 -44.10 18.90 -4.87
CA ALA A 387 -43.52 20.20 -5.23
C ALA A 387 -44.36 20.98 -6.25
N ASP A 388 -44.33 22.30 -6.17
CA ASP A 388 -44.99 23.22 -7.11
C ASP A 388 -44.20 23.33 -8.43
N TYR A 389 -44.18 22.24 -9.19
CA TYR A 389 -43.52 22.14 -10.49
C TYR A 389 -44.40 21.33 -11.47
N PRO A 390 -44.46 21.68 -12.76
CA PRO A 390 -45.36 21.02 -13.70
C PRO A 390 -44.85 19.64 -14.12
N ALA A 391 -45.33 18.59 -13.44
CA ALA A 391 -45.15 17.20 -13.86
C ALA A 391 -45.77 16.92 -15.23
N GLN A 392 -45.24 15.90 -15.91
CA GLN A 392 -45.55 15.59 -17.31
C GLN A 392 -45.96 14.12 -17.47
N ALA A 393 -47.14 13.89 -18.03
CA ALA A 393 -47.67 12.53 -18.20
C ALA A 393 -46.81 11.65 -19.13
N TRP A 394 -46.09 12.25 -20.08
CA TRP A 394 -45.23 11.53 -21.04
C TRP A 394 -43.89 11.07 -20.47
N ALA A 395 -43.56 11.44 -19.22
CA ALA A 395 -42.22 11.26 -18.66
C ALA A 395 -41.81 9.78 -18.54
N ALA A 396 -42.71 8.93 -18.02
CA ALA A 396 -42.46 7.49 -17.86
C ALA A 396 -42.24 6.80 -19.21
N ASP A 397 -43.12 7.04 -20.20
CA ASP A 397 -42.97 6.50 -21.56
C ASP A 397 -41.65 6.93 -22.22
N THR A 398 -41.21 8.15 -21.92
CA THR A 398 -39.95 8.68 -22.42
C THR A 398 -38.74 8.02 -21.77
N ALA A 399 -38.80 7.73 -20.46
CA ALA A 399 -37.76 6.97 -19.77
C ALA A 399 -37.63 5.54 -20.36
N ASP A 400 -38.77 4.90 -20.64
CA ASP A 400 -38.84 3.60 -21.29
C ASP A 400 -38.22 3.62 -22.71
N ALA A 401 -38.55 4.65 -23.50
CA ALA A 401 -37.95 4.86 -24.82
C ALA A 401 -36.42 5.05 -24.74
N VAL A 402 -35.92 5.76 -23.72
CA VAL A 402 -34.47 5.92 -23.49
C VAL A 402 -33.80 4.58 -23.20
N LEU A 403 -34.41 3.73 -22.37
CA LEU A 403 -33.85 2.42 -22.05
C LEU A 403 -33.79 1.50 -23.28
N ARG A 404 -34.80 1.56 -24.15
CA ARG A 404 -34.85 0.74 -25.39
C ARG A 404 -33.96 1.22 -26.51
N HIS A 405 -33.81 2.53 -26.69
CA HIS A 405 -33.17 3.11 -27.88
C HIS A 405 -31.87 3.86 -27.58
N GLY A 406 -31.51 4.03 -26.31
CA GLY A 406 -30.29 4.69 -25.87
C GLY A 406 -29.04 3.83 -26.01
N SER A 407 -27.93 4.35 -25.47
CA SER A 407 -26.63 3.67 -25.52
C SER A 407 -26.46 2.51 -24.51
N GLY A 408 -27.52 2.16 -23.79
CA GLY A 408 -27.56 1.12 -22.76
C GLY A 408 -28.28 1.60 -21.49
N PRO A 409 -28.68 0.67 -20.60
CA PRO A 409 -29.50 1.01 -19.43
C PRO A 409 -28.70 1.65 -18.28
N ALA A 410 -27.39 1.47 -18.23
CA ALA A 410 -26.55 1.83 -17.08
C ALA A 410 -26.74 3.28 -16.59
N ARG A 411 -26.67 4.27 -17.50
CA ARG A 411 -26.84 5.69 -17.11
C ARG A 411 -28.27 5.98 -16.67
N ALA A 412 -29.26 5.59 -17.47
CA ALA A 412 -30.66 5.89 -17.20
C ALA A 412 -31.11 5.26 -15.87
N VAL A 413 -30.81 3.97 -15.65
CA VAL A 413 -31.11 3.27 -14.40
C VAL A 413 -30.38 3.92 -13.22
N SER A 414 -29.08 4.22 -13.35
CA SER A 414 -28.32 4.88 -12.28
C SER A 414 -28.84 6.28 -11.93
N THR A 415 -29.25 7.06 -12.94
CA THR A 415 -29.85 8.39 -12.74
C THR A 415 -31.20 8.28 -12.04
N LEU A 416 -32.04 7.31 -12.45
CA LEU A 416 -33.34 7.06 -11.82
C LEU A 416 -33.18 6.58 -10.36
N ILE A 417 -32.24 5.67 -10.07
CA ILE A 417 -31.94 5.22 -8.70
C ILE A 417 -31.48 6.41 -7.84
N ALA A 418 -30.49 7.19 -8.33
CA ALA A 418 -29.98 8.34 -7.59
C ALA A 418 -31.01 9.44 -7.34
N ALA A 419 -31.96 9.61 -8.27
CA ALA A 419 -33.08 10.54 -8.12
C ALA A 419 -34.16 9.97 -7.18
N ALA A 420 -34.45 8.66 -7.22
CA ALA A 420 -35.46 8.01 -6.39
C ALA A 420 -35.07 7.99 -4.90
N ASP A 421 -33.79 7.87 -4.61
CA ASP A 421 -33.25 7.98 -3.24
C ASP A 421 -33.63 9.32 -2.57
N ARG A 422 -33.69 10.41 -3.34
CA ARG A 422 -34.09 11.74 -2.85
C ARG A 422 -35.57 12.05 -3.03
N TRP A 423 -36.17 11.49 -4.08
CA TRP A 423 -37.55 11.72 -4.48
C TRP A 423 -38.30 10.38 -4.51
N PRO A 424 -38.83 9.93 -3.35
CA PRO A 424 -39.38 8.57 -3.23
C PRO A 424 -40.54 8.27 -4.18
N HIS A 425 -41.24 9.27 -4.73
CA HIS A 425 -42.30 9.03 -5.71
C HIS A 425 -41.77 8.46 -7.04
N LEU A 426 -40.50 8.70 -7.37
CA LEU A 426 -39.90 8.29 -8.64
C LEU A 426 -39.72 6.77 -8.73
N GLY A 427 -39.52 6.09 -7.60
CA GLY A 427 -39.50 4.63 -7.49
C GLY A 427 -40.76 4.00 -8.09
N PRO A 428 -41.93 4.09 -7.41
CA PRO A 428 -43.18 3.52 -7.89
C PRO A 428 -43.73 4.21 -9.14
N GLY A 429 -43.44 5.51 -9.34
CA GLY A 429 -43.96 6.28 -10.47
C GLY A 429 -43.24 6.06 -11.80
N CYS A 430 -42.02 5.49 -11.79
CA CYS A 430 -41.22 5.31 -13.00
C CYS A 430 -40.25 4.12 -12.92
N LEU A 431 -39.32 4.11 -11.96
CA LEU A 431 -38.23 3.11 -11.94
C LEU A 431 -38.73 1.67 -11.74
N TYR A 432 -39.60 1.43 -10.75
CA TYR A 432 -40.06 0.09 -10.42
C TYR A 432 -40.92 -0.54 -11.51
N PRO A 433 -41.87 0.18 -12.16
CA PRO A 433 -42.56 -0.35 -13.32
C PRO A 433 -41.63 -0.76 -14.48
N LEU A 434 -40.56 0.01 -14.72
CA LEU A 434 -39.57 -0.32 -15.74
C LEU A 434 -38.80 -1.60 -15.41
N LEU A 435 -38.35 -1.74 -14.16
CA LEU A 435 -37.67 -2.94 -13.69
C LEU A 435 -38.60 -4.16 -13.62
N ALA A 436 -39.86 -3.99 -13.27
CA ALA A 436 -40.84 -5.09 -13.27
C ALA A 436 -41.16 -5.57 -14.70
N ALA A 437 -41.11 -4.67 -15.70
CA ALA A 437 -41.29 -5.03 -17.09
C ALA A 437 -40.07 -5.77 -17.67
N ASP A 438 -38.86 -5.40 -17.25
CA ASP A 438 -37.61 -6.08 -17.62
C ASP A 438 -36.58 -6.02 -16.46
N PRO A 439 -36.56 -7.04 -15.59
CA PRO A 439 -35.64 -7.07 -14.44
C PRO A 439 -34.17 -7.16 -14.86
N GLY A 440 -33.89 -7.62 -16.09
CA GLY A 440 -32.55 -7.69 -16.66
C GLY A 440 -31.90 -6.31 -16.83
N LEU A 441 -32.68 -5.23 -16.85
CA LEU A 441 -32.17 -3.86 -16.90
C LEU A 441 -31.24 -3.52 -15.73
N ALA A 442 -31.52 -4.03 -14.53
CA ALA A 442 -30.69 -3.80 -13.36
C ALA A 442 -29.33 -4.51 -13.46
N ALA A 443 -29.33 -5.77 -13.92
CA ALA A 443 -28.08 -6.52 -14.16
C ALA A 443 -27.26 -5.91 -15.30
N ALA A 444 -27.92 -5.49 -16.38
CA ALA A 444 -27.28 -4.80 -17.51
C ALA A 444 -26.76 -3.40 -17.14
N ALA A 445 -27.33 -2.76 -16.11
CA ALA A 445 -26.80 -1.51 -15.55
C ALA A 445 -25.52 -1.70 -14.72
N GLY A 446 -25.21 -2.93 -14.29
CA GLY A 446 -23.96 -3.30 -13.64
C GLY A 446 -24.03 -3.44 -12.11
N GLY A 447 -22.95 -3.94 -11.51
CA GLY A 447 -22.91 -4.27 -10.07
C GLY A 447 -23.16 -3.07 -9.15
N ALA A 448 -22.68 -1.87 -9.50
CA ALA A 448 -22.92 -0.65 -8.72
C ALA A 448 -24.41 -0.24 -8.72
N ALA A 449 -25.13 -0.48 -9.83
CA ALA A 449 -26.55 -0.22 -9.89
C ALA A 449 -27.33 -1.21 -9.01
N LEU A 450 -26.93 -2.48 -8.96
CA LEU A 450 -27.53 -3.49 -8.07
C LEU A 450 -27.33 -3.13 -6.60
N THR A 451 -26.13 -2.71 -6.19
CA THR A 451 -25.87 -2.27 -4.81
C THR A 451 -26.74 -1.07 -4.43
N ALA A 452 -26.76 -0.02 -5.27
CA ALA A 452 -27.55 1.18 -5.00
C ALA A 452 -29.07 0.88 -5.00
N LEU A 453 -29.53 -0.05 -5.84
CA LEU A 453 -30.91 -0.50 -5.85
C LEU A 453 -31.31 -1.20 -4.55
N ALA A 454 -30.41 -2.01 -3.97
CA ALA A 454 -30.63 -2.71 -2.70
C ALA A 454 -30.75 -1.75 -1.49
N GLU A 455 -30.19 -0.53 -1.62
CA GLU A 455 -30.24 0.51 -0.59
C GLU A 455 -31.52 1.38 -0.64
N LEU A 456 -32.30 1.32 -1.73
CA LEU A 456 -33.56 2.08 -1.80
C LEU A 456 -34.55 1.61 -0.72
N PRO A 457 -35.10 2.52 0.09
CA PRO A 457 -35.89 2.13 1.27
C PRO A 457 -37.26 1.56 0.91
N ASP A 458 -37.86 2.01 -0.19
CA ASP A 458 -39.24 1.73 -0.62
C ASP A 458 -39.35 0.65 -1.71
N ILE A 459 -38.24 0.11 -2.19
CA ILE A 459 -38.27 -0.98 -3.16
C ILE A 459 -38.80 -2.26 -2.50
N THR A 460 -39.74 -2.92 -3.18
CA THR A 460 -40.34 -4.15 -2.65
C THR A 460 -39.38 -5.32 -2.75
N THR A 461 -39.46 -6.23 -1.77
CA THR A 461 -38.69 -7.47 -1.79
C THR A 461 -39.05 -8.32 -3.02
N ALA A 462 -40.32 -8.33 -3.44
CA ALA A 462 -40.76 -9.05 -4.64
C ALA A 462 -40.03 -8.58 -5.92
N LEU A 463 -39.86 -7.28 -6.10
CA LEU A 463 -39.12 -6.75 -7.25
C LEU A 463 -37.62 -7.06 -7.15
N LEU A 464 -37.03 -7.00 -5.95
CA LEU A 464 -35.63 -7.39 -5.75
C LEU A 464 -35.39 -8.88 -6.05
N GLU A 465 -36.35 -9.76 -5.75
CA GLU A 465 -36.32 -11.18 -6.14
C GLU A 465 -36.29 -11.33 -7.68
N GLU A 466 -37.20 -10.63 -8.39
CA GLU A 466 -37.21 -10.65 -9.87
C GLU A 466 -35.89 -10.15 -10.47
N VAL A 467 -35.28 -9.12 -9.87
CA VAL A 467 -33.99 -8.56 -10.29
C VAL A 467 -32.85 -9.57 -10.10
N VAL A 468 -32.75 -10.21 -8.92
CA VAL A 468 -31.66 -11.17 -8.66
C VAL A 468 -31.81 -12.45 -9.48
N ASP A 469 -33.05 -12.88 -9.77
CA ASP A 469 -33.33 -14.01 -10.65
C ASP A 469 -32.94 -13.74 -12.12
N ALA A 470 -32.97 -12.48 -12.54
CA ALA A 470 -32.51 -12.07 -13.88
C ALA A 470 -30.98 -11.95 -14.01
N VAL A 471 -30.21 -12.05 -12.91
CA VAL A 471 -28.74 -12.04 -12.97
C VAL A 471 -28.24 -13.35 -13.61
N PRO A 472 -27.38 -13.31 -14.66
CA PRO A 472 -26.90 -14.52 -15.33
C PRO A 472 -26.19 -15.47 -14.37
N ARG A 473 -26.41 -16.78 -14.52
CA ARG A 473 -25.71 -17.83 -13.76
C ARG A 473 -24.82 -18.68 -14.69
N PRO A 474 -23.52 -18.90 -14.38
CA PRO A 474 -22.80 -18.41 -13.20
C PRO A 474 -22.64 -16.88 -13.22
N THR A 475 -22.73 -16.27 -12.03
CA THR A 475 -22.66 -14.81 -11.86
C THR A 475 -21.33 -14.27 -12.38
N PRO A 476 -21.34 -13.36 -13.38
CA PRO A 476 -20.12 -12.70 -13.84
C PRO A 476 -19.42 -11.96 -12.70
N ALA A 477 -18.08 -11.96 -12.71
CA ALA A 477 -17.28 -11.37 -11.62
C ALA A 477 -17.60 -9.90 -11.31
N ASN A 478 -18.01 -9.12 -12.31
CA ASN A 478 -18.41 -7.72 -12.14
C ASN A 478 -19.80 -7.53 -11.50
N LEU A 479 -20.58 -8.59 -11.34
CA LEU A 479 -21.92 -8.56 -10.73
C LEU A 479 -21.96 -9.25 -9.35
N VAL A 480 -20.93 -10.01 -8.95
CA VAL A 480 -20.91 -10.78 -7.69
C VAL A 480 -21.22 -9.91 -6.48
N VAL A 481 -20.53 -8.78 -6.32
CA VAL A 481 -20.72 -7.87 -5.18
C VAL A 481 -22.12 -7.25 -5.18
N GLY A 482 -22.61 -6.83 -6.34
CA GLY A 482 -23.95 -6.23 -6.48
C GLY A 482 -25.08 -7.22 -6.21
N ALA A 483 -24.94 -8.46 -6.70
CA ALA A 483 -25.88 -9.54 -6.41
C ALA A 483 -25.89 -9.89 -4.91
N ALA A 484 -24.71 -10.02 -4.29
CA ALA A 484 -24.57 -10.26 -2.86
C ALA A 484 -25.23 -9.15 -2.01
N ALA A 485 -25.15 -7.88 -2.43
CA ALA A 485 -25.83 -6.78 -1.76
C ALA A 485 -27.37 -6.93 -1.79
N VAL A 486 -27.92 -7.35 -2.92
CA VAL A 486 -29.36 -7.65 -3.06
C VAL A 486 -29.76 -8.85 -2.21
N ASP A 487 -28.99 -9.94 -2.24
CA ASP A 487 -29.27 -11.14 -1.43
C ASP A 487 -29.21 -10.87 0.08
N VAL A 488 -28.24 -10.05 0.53
CA VAL A 488 -28.16 -9.57 1.92
C VAL A 488 -29.38 -8.73 2.30
N ARG A 489 -29.92 -7.92 1.39
CA ARG A 489 -31.15 -7.13 1.61
C ARG A 489 -32.41 -8.01 1.69
N LEU A 490 -32.47 -9.07 0.89
CA LEU A 490 -33.57 -10.04 0.84
C LEU A 490 -33.56 -11.05 2.00
N PHE A 491 -32.41 -11.23 2.66
CA PHE A 491 -32.24 -12.22 3.71
C PHE A 491 -33.30 -12.15 4.84
N PRO A 492 -33.62 -10.98 5.46
CA PRO A 492 -34.62 -10.93 6.51
C PRO A 492 -36.02 -11.38 6.07
N SER A 493 -36.45 -11.04 4.84
CA SER A 493 -37.74 -11.46 4.30
C SER A 493 -37.77 -12.94 3.95
N ARG A 494 -36.71 -13.46 3.31
CA ARG A 494 -36.59 -14.89 3.00
C ARG A 494 -36.57 -15.72 4.30
N LEU A 495 -35.86 -15.25 5.32
CA LEU A 495 -35.80 -15.90 6.62
C LEU A 495 -37.15 -15.91 7.36
N ALA A 496 -37.93 -14.83 7.24
CA ALA A 496 -39.27 -14.73 7.83
C ALA A 496 -40.30 -15.61 7.11
N ALA A 497 -40.16 -15.79 5.79
CA ALA A 497 -41.00 -16.65 4.98
C ALA A 497 -40.65 -18.14 5.10
N ALA A 498 -39.44 -18.46 5.53
CA ALA A 498 -38.94 -19.82 5.61
C ALA A 498 -39.80 -20.69 6.55
N ALA A 499 -40.33 -21.79 6.00
CA ALA A 499 -41.35 -22.59 6.67
C ALA A 499 -40.76 -23.55 7.72
N ASP A 500 -39.52 -24.00 7.51
CA ASP A 500 -38.87 -24.99 8.35
C ASP A 500 -37.41 -24.63 8.68
N ARG A 501 -36.79 -25.44 9.56
CA ARG A 501 -35.41 -25.21 10.01
C ARG A 501 -34.38 -25.45 8.91
N HIS A 502 -34.67 -26.33 7.95
CA HIS A 502 -33.74 -26.68 6.86
C HIS A 502 -33.58 -25.50 5.91
N GLU A 503 -34.69 -24.91 5.50
CA GLU A 503 -34.71 -23.70 4.66
C GLU A 503 -33.97 -22.54 5.35
N ARG A 504 -34.22 -22.34 6.66
CA ARG A 504 -33.51 -21.32 7.45
C ARG A 504 -32.00 -21.58 7.50
N ALA A 505 -31.57 -22.83 7.70
CA ALA A 505 -30.15 -23.17 7.73
C ALA A 505 -29.45 -22.88 6.40
N TRP A 506 -30.12 -23.21 5.28
CA TRP A 506 -29.65 -22.89 3.94
C TRP A 506 -29.52 -21.38 3.70
N LEU A 507 -30.53 -20.61 4.12
CA LEU A 507 -30.51 -19.15 4.01
C LEU A 507 -29.35 -18.53 4.80
N TYR A 508 -29.09 -18.98 6.04
CA TYR A 508 -27.94 -18.50 6.82
C TYR A 508 -26.60 -18.85 6.16
N SER A 509 -26.49 -20.02 5.54
CA SER A 509 -25.26 -20.40 4.82
C SER A 509 -25.04 -19.55 3.57
N GLY A 510 -26.08 -19.25 2.80
CA GLY A 510 -26.00 -18.33 1.66
C GLY A 510 -25.61 -16.92 2.10
N TYR A 511 -26.32 -16.39 3.11
CA TYR A 511 -26.07 -15.09 3.70
C TYR A 511 -24.64 -14.91 4.22
N GLY A 512 -24.07 -15.95 4.85
CA GLY A 512 -22.67 -15.94 5.27
C GLY A 512 -21.68 -15.82 4.11
N ASN A 513 -21.96 -16.46 2.97
CA ASN A 513 -21.14 -16.34 1.77
C ASN A 513 -21.26 -14.94 1.16
N ASP A 514 -22.48 -14.40 1.05
CA ASP A 514 -22.72 -13.06 0.50
C ASP A 514 -22.06 -11.98 1.35
N LEU A 515 -22.13 -12.08 2.68
CA LEU A 515 -21.39 -11.20 3.59
C LEU A 515 -19.87 -11.32 3.44
N SER A 516 -19.36 -12.51 3.13
CA SER A 516 -17.95 -12.74 2.85
C SER A 516 -17.50 -12.05 1.54
N GLU A 517 -18.34 -12.09 0.50
CA GLU A 517 -18.11 -11.36 -0.77
C GLU A 517 -18.12 -9.84 -0.57
N LEU A 518 -18.98 -9.35 0.33
CA LEU A 518 -18.99 -7.93 0.75
C LEU A 518 -17.83 -7.57 1.71
N GLY A 519 -16.94 -8.50 2.03
CA GLY A 519 -15.80 -8.28 2.92
C GLY A 519 -16.16 -8.21 4.42
N ARG A 520 -17.44 -8.37 4.79
CA ARG A 520 -17.97 -8.35 6.16
C ARG A 520 -17.70 -9.66 6.89
N THR A 521 -16.40 -10.01 7.01
CA THR A 521 -15.91 -11.35 7.38
C THR A 521 -16.34 -11.78 8.80
N LYS A 522 -16.51 -10.83 9.73
CA LYS A 522 -16.99 -11.13 11.10
C LYS A 522 -18.48 -11.51 11.11
N GLU A 523 -19.31 -10.74 10.42
CA GLU A 523 -20.74 -11.02 10.31
C GLU A 523 -20.99 -12.29 9.50
N ALA A 524 -20.18 -12.54 8.47
CA ALA A 524 -20.18 -13.79 7.72
C ALA A 524 -19.94 -15.00 8.63
N LEU A 525 -18.99 -14.91 9.58
CA LEU A 525 -18.71 -15.97 10.55
C LEU A 525 -19.90 -16.22 11.48
N GLU A 526 -20.56 -15.18 11.96
CA GLU A 526 -21.75 -15.29 12.80
C GLU A 526 -22.91 -15.96 12.06
N ALA A 527 -23.19 -15.54 10.82
CA ALA A 527 -24.20 -16.16 9.97
C ALA A 527 -23.90 -17.63 9.67
N ALA A 528 -22.64 -17.95 9.31
CA ALA A 528 -22.22 -19.32 9.04
C ALA A 528 -22.33 -20.23 10.28
N ARG A 529 -21.98 -19.72 11.47
CA ARG A 529 -22.20 -20.43 12.75
C ARG A 529 -23.68 -20.72 12.97
N ARG A 530 -24.56 -19.73 12.76
CA ARG A 530 -25.99 -19.92 12.94
C ARG A 530 -26.59 -20.95 11.98
N GLY A 531 -26.15 -20.95 10.72
CA GLY A 531 -26.54 -21.97 9.74
C GLY A 531 -26.05 -23.36 10.15
N SER A 532 -24.81 -23.46 10.65
CA SER A 532 -24.24 -24.71 11.15
C SER A 532 -24.99 -25.26 12.37
N GLU A 533 -25.33 -24.42 13.34
CA GLU A 533 -26.12 -24.81 14.53
C GLU A 533 -27.48 -25.41 14.14
N LEU A 534 -28.18 -24.79 13.19
CA LEU A 534 -29.47 -25.29 12.71
C LEU A 534 -29.35 -26.64 11.99
N PHE A 535 -28.29 -26.84 11.20
CA PHE A 535 -28.03 -28.16 10.61
C PHE A 535 -27.62 -29.20 11.66
N GLU A 536 -26.90 -28.82 12.71
CA GLU A 536 -26.58 -29.72 13.83
C GLU A 536 -27.85 -30.14 14.59
N GLU A 537 -28.79 -29.21 14.85
CA GLU A 537 -30.10 -29.51 15.42
C GLU A 537 -30.90 -30.50 14.53
N LEU A 538 -30.94 -30.26 13.22
CA LEU A 538 -31.62 -31.14 12.26
C LEU A 538 -30.97 -32.52 12.17
N ALA A 539 -29.65 -32.59 12.21
CA ALA A 539 -28.91 -33.85 12.21
C ALA A 539 -29.10 -34.66 13.49
N ALA A 540 -29.46 -34.02 14.62
CA ALA A 540 -29.82 -34.75 15.83
C ALA A 540 -31.15 -35.52 15.68
N ASP A 541 -32.07 -34.98 14.88
CA ASP A 541 -33.38 -35.59 14.60
C ASP A 541 -33.32 -36.59 13.42
N ASP A 542 -32.63 -36.23 12.33
CA ASP A 542 -32.44 -37.05 11.13
C ASP A 542 -30.98 -37.01 10.65
N PRO A 543 -30.11 -37.83 11.26
CA PRO A 543 -28.69 -37.87 10.92
C PRO A 543 -28.40 -38.23 9.46
N GLU A 544 -29.18 -39.15 8.88
CA GLU A 544 -28.94 -39.69 7.53
C GLU A 544 -29.08 -38.59 6.45
N THR A 545 -29.98 -37.62 6.69
CA THR A 545 -30.24 -36.52 5.76
C THR A 545 -29.30 -35.33 5.97
N TYR A 546 -29.00 -34.95 7.21
CA TYR A 546 -28.42 -33.62 7.50
C TYR A 546 -26.95 -33.61 7.93
N GLU A 547 -26.35 -34.74 8.30
CA GLU A 547 -24.93 -34.75 8.71
C GLU A 547 -23.96 -34.27 7.60
N GLU A 548 -24.29 -34.50 6.32
CA GLU A 548 -23.53 -33.93 5.20
C GLU A 548 -23.53 -32.39 5.22
N HIS A 549 -24.70 -31.80 5.52
CA HIS A 549 -24.89 -30.35 5.56
C HIS A 549 -24.14 -29.71 6.74
N VAL A 550 -24.09 -30.40 7.89
CA VAL A 550 -23.25 -30.02 9.04
C VAL A 550 -21.78 -29.95 8.63
N GLY A 551 -21.26 -30.97 7.96
CA GLY A 551 -19.85 -30.99 7.54
C GLY A 551 -19.50 -29.86 6.55
N ARG A 552 -20.42 -29.55 5.62
CA ARG A 552 -20.24 -28.46 4.65
C ARG A 552 -20.25 -27.09 5.33
N THR A 553 -21.21 -26.83 6.21
CA THR A 553 -21.32 -25.55 6.91
C THR A 553 -20.17 -25.31 7.90
N LEU A 554 -19.74 -26.34 8.64
CA LEU A 554 -18.55 -26.27 9.50
C LEU A 554 -17.25 -26.02 8.72
N THR A 555 -17.14 -26.51 7.48
CA THR A 555 -16.00 -26.20 6.60
C THR A 555 -15.95 -24.71 6.27
N ASN A 556 -17.11 -24.09 6.01
CA ASN A 556 -17.19 -22.65 5.77
C ASN A 556 -16.84 -21.85 7.04
N VAL A 557 -17.32 -22.30 8.22
CA VAL A 557 -16.97 -21.72 9.52
C VAL A 557 -15.45 -21.79 9.75
N ALA A 558 -14.81 -22.93 9.51
CA ALA A 558 -13.35 -23.07 9.63
C ALA A 558 -12.58 -22.14 8.68
N GLY A 559 -13.05 -22.00 7.43
CA GLY A 559 -12.50 -21.05 6.47
C GLY A 559 -12.57 -19.59 6.94
N LEU A 560 -13.71 -19.18 7.50
CA LEU A 560 -13.94 -17.84 8.03
C LEU A 560 -13.15 -17.58 9.32
N LEU A 561 -13.05 -18.56 10.23
CA LEU A 561 -12.21 -18.53 11.43
C LEU A 561 -10.74 -18.25 11.08
N ARG A 562 -10.21 -18.91 10.05
CA ARG A 562 -8.85 -18.63 9.55
C ARG A 562 -8.72 -17.18 9.06
N ARG A 563 -9.71 -16.66 8.32
CA ARG A 563 -9.67 -15.29 7.78
C ARG A 563 -9.72 -14.21 8.87
N VAL A 564 -10.36 -14.47 10.00
CA VAL A 564 -10.37 -13.57 11.17
C VAL A 564 -9.17 -13.78 12.11
N GLY A 565 -8.23 -14.67 11.76
CA GLY A 565 -7.00 -14.92 12.52
C GLY A 565 -7.15 -15.94 13.66
N GLN A 566 -8.31 -16.57 13.82
CA GLN A 566 -8.58 -17.61 14.84
C GLN A 566 -8.17 -18.99 14.32
N VAL A 567 -6.89 -19.16 13.99
CA VAL A 567 -6.40 -20.33 13.24
C VAL A 567 -6.50 -21.63 14.05
N ASP A 568 -6.31 -21.60 15.37
CA ASP A 568 -6.47 -22.80 16.22
C ASP A 568 -7.91 -23.31 16.26
N GLU A 569 -8.88 -22.41 16.32
CA GLU A 569 -10.31 -22.75 16.26
C GLU A 569 -10.69 -23.26 14.87
N ALA A 570 -10.09 -22.72 13.80
CA ALA A 570 -10.25 -23.23 12.45
C ALA A 570 -9.75 -24.69 12.32
N VAL A 571 -8.57 -25.00 12.88
CA VAL A 571 -8.04 -26.37 12.93
C VAL A 571 -8.97 -27.29 13.72
N ALA A 572 -9.42 -26.87 14.90
CA ALA A 572 -10.31 -27.67 15.74
C ALA A 572 -11.66 -27.94 15.03
N THR A 573 -12.24 -26.92 14.41
CA THR A 573 -13.50 -27.01 13.66
C THR A 573 -13.34 -27.94 12.46
N GLN A 574 -12.26 -27.78 11.68
CA GLN A 574 -12.03 -28.62 10.51
C GLN A 574 -11.73 -30.09 10.90
N ARG A 575 -11.10 -30.35 12.05
CA ARG A 575 -10.95 -31.72 12.57
C ARG A 575 -12.28 -32.39 12.87
N ARG A 576 -13.23 -31.66 13.47
CA ARG A 576 -14.61 -32.17 13.66
C ARG A 576 -15.25 -32.58 12.32
N VAL A 577 -15.00 -31.81 11.25
CA VAL A 577 -15.47 -32.15 9.89
C VAL A 577 -14.82 -33.42 9.36
N VAL A 578 -13.50 -33.57 9.57
CA VAL A 578 -12.77 -34.80 9.18
C VAL A 578 -13.31 -36.02 9.93
N ASP A 579 -13.54 -35.91 11.25
CA ASP A 579 -14.09 -36.99 12.07
C ASP A 579 -15.51 -37.38 11.62
N LEU A 580 -16.34 -36.38 11.34
CA LEU A 580 -17.71 -36.54 10.83
C LEU A 580 -17.73 -37.33 9.52
N PHE A 581 -16.98 -36.87 8.51
CA PHE A 581 -16.97 -37.56 7.22
C PHE A 581 -16.24 -38.91 7.27
N THR A 582 -15.28 -39.09 8.20
CA THR A 582 -14.65 -40.40 8.42
C THR A 582 -15.65 -41.43 8.96
N ARG A 583 -16.56 -41.02 9.85
CA ARG A 583 -17.67 -41.87 10.32
C ARG A 583 -18.66 -42.17 9.20
N LEU A 584 -19.08 -41.15 8.43
CA LEU A 584 -20.06 -41.31 7.35
C LEU A 584 -19.57 -42.23 6.22
N VAL A 585 -18.28 -42.19 5.92
CA VAL A 585 -17.63 -43.11 4.96
C VAL A 585 -17.84 -44.58 5.34
N GLN A 586 -17.98 -44.94 6.62
CA GLN A 586 -18.22 -46.34 7.01
C GLN A 586 -19.58 -46.88 6.55
N GLY A 587 -20.57 -45.99 6.34
CA GLY A 587 -21.92 -46.35 5.89
C GLY A 587 -22.09 -46.31 4.37
N ASP A 588 -21.57 -45.25 3.73
CA ASP A 588 -21.61 -45.07 2.27
C ASP A 588 -20.30 -44.44 1.76
N PRO A 589 -19.25 -45.27 1.52
CA PRO A 589 -17.97 -44.79 1.03
C PRO A 589 -18.10 -44.04 -0.31
N GLY A 590 -18.98 -44.52 -1.21
CA GLY A 590 -19.12 -43.94 -2.55
C GLY A 590 -19.62 -42.50 -2.52
N ARG A 591 -20.51 -42.18 -1.59
CA ARG A 591 -21.03 -40.81 -1.40
C ARG A 591 -20.08 -39.90 -0.62
N TYR A 592 -19.47 -40.40 0.46
CA TYR A 592 -18.81 -39.53 1.45
C TYR A 592 -17.29 -39.40 1.34
N GLU A 593 -16.61 -40.27 0.59
CA GLU A 593 -15.15 -40.18 0.40
C GLU A 593 -14.70 -38.84 -0.20
N PRO A 594 -15.40 -38.24 -1.20
CA PRO A 594 -15.06 -36.91 -1.72
C PRO A 594 -15.12 -35.79 -0.67
N TYR A 595 -16.12 -35.85 0.22
CA TYR A 595 -16.29 -34.85 1.28
C TYR A 595 -15.21 -34.99 2.35
N ARG A 596 -14.87 -36.22 2.73
CA ARG A 596 -13.73 -36.52 3.61
C ARG A 596 -12.43 -36.00 3.01
N ALA A 597 -12.20 -36.23 1.72
CA ALA A 597 -11.01 -35.77 1.01
C ALA A 597 -10.89 -34.22 1.01
N THR A 598 -11.99 -33.51 0.72
CA THR A 598 -12.04 -32.04 0.82
C THR A 598 -11.75 -31.57 2.25
N ALA A 599 -12.31 -32.25 3.26
CA ALA A 599 -12.11 -31.89 4.65
C ALA A 599 -10.64 -32.05 5.10
N LEU A 600 -9.99 -33.13 4.65
CA LEU A 600 -8.58 -33.42 4.87
C LEU A 600 -7.66 -32.42 4.13
N ALA A 601 -8.02 -32.03 2.92
CA ALA A 601 -7.31 -30.98 2.20
C ALA A 601 -7.39 -29.63 2.93
N ASN A 602 -8.57 -29.25 3.41
CA ASN A 602 -8.75 -27.99 4.15
C ASN A 602 -8.04 -28.02 5.51
N VAL A 603 -8.06 -29.14 6.24
CA VAL A 603 -7.32 -29.23 7.51
C VAL A 603 -5.82 -29.14 7.27
N SER A 604 -5.31 -29.64 6.14
CA SER A 604 -3.90 -29.48 5.78
C SER A 604 -3.50 -28.01 5.65
N VAL A 605 -4.33 -27.18 5.02
CA VAL A 605 -4.09 -25.74 4.87
C VAL A 605 -4.15 -25.02 6.23
N HIS A 606 -5.09 -25.38 7.10
CA HIS A 606 -5.17 -24.81 8.45
C HIS A 606 -3.98 -25.22 9.33
N LEU A 607 -3.54 -26.48 9.24
CA LEU A 607 -2.36 -27.00 9.95
C LEU A 607 -1.07 -26.36 9.47
N GLU A 608 -0.97 -26.06 8.16
CA GLU A 608 0.12 -25.29 7.58
C GLU A 608 0.17 -23.88 8.19
N ALA A 609 -0.96 -23.19 8.29
CA ALA A 609 -1.01 -21.84 8.85
C ALA A 609 -0.55 -21.75 10.33
N VAL A 610 -0.70 -22.82 11.13
CA VAL A 610 -0.19 -22.90 12.51
C VAL A 610 1.21 -23.55 12.62
N GLY A 611 1.85 -23.86 11.49
CA GLY A 611 3.20 -24.41 11.45
C GLY A 611 3.33 -25.89 11.79
N ARG A 612 2.24 -26.66 11.74
CA ARG A 612 2.21 -28.12 11.98
C ARG A 612 2.42 -28.87 10.65
N TRP A 613 3.56 -28.63 10.01
CA TRP A 613 3.82 -29.02 8.62
C TRP A 613 3.74 -30.52 8.35
N GLU A 614 4.24 -31.35 9.27
CA GLU A 614 4.18 -32.81 9.11
C GLU A 614 2.74 -33.34 9.17
N GLU A 615 1.92 -32.78 10.07
CA GLU A 615 0.50 -33.12 10.16
C GLU A 615 -0.28 -32.61 8.95
N ALA A 616 0.04 -31.41 8.47
CA ALA A 616 -0.51 -30.87 7.23
C ALA A 616 -0.21 -31.81 6.04
N TYR A 617 1.04 -32.26 5.94
CA TYR A 617 1.46 -33.18 4.88
C TYR A 617 0.73 -34.52 4.97
N ARG A 618 0.66 -35.14 6.16
CA ARG A 618 -0.08 -36.39 6.36
C ARG A 618 -1.57 -36.23 6.01
N ALA A 619 -2.22 -35.18 6.48
CA ALA A 619 -3.62 -34.90 6.14
C ALA A 619 -3.83 -34.74 4.63
N ASN A 620 -2.89 -34.09 3.94
CA ASN A 620 -2.97 -33.94 2.49
C ASN A 620 -2.73 -35.27 1.75
N GLN A 621 -1.82 -36.12 2.22
CA GLN A 621 -1.65 -37.48 1.69
C GLN A 621 -2.92 -38.31 1.83
N GLU A 622 -3.54 -38.28 3.00
CA GLU A 622 -4.82 -38.95 3.22
C GLU A 622 -5.92 -38.39 2.31
N ALA A 623 -5.94 -37.07 2.07
CA ALA A 623 -6.87 -36.46 1.11
C ALA A 623 -6.64 -36.99 -0.32
N ALA A 624 -5.38 -37.08 -0.75
CA ALA A 624 -5.03 -37.60 -2.07
C ALA A 624 -5.38 -39.10 -2.21
N GLU A 625 -5.16 -39.91 -1.18
CA GLU A 625 -5.59 -41.32 -1.18
C GLU A 625 -7.12 -41.46 -1.25
N ALA A 626 -7.85 -40.63 -0.49
CA ALA A 626 -9.30 -40.59 -0.51
C ALA A 626 -9.84 -40.21 -1.91
N TYR A 627 -9.31 -39.13 -2.52
CA TYR A 627 -9.68 -38.77 -3.88
C TYR A 627 -9.28 -39.83 -4.91
N ARG A 628 -8.17 -40.56 -4.71
CA ARG A 628 -7.75 -41.65 -5.60
C ARG A 628 -8.73 -42.81 -5.58
N THR A 629 -9.21 -43.19 -4.40
CA THR A 629 -10.27 -44.19 -4.25
C THR A 629 -11.58 -43.70 -4.88
N ALA A 630 -11.97 -42.46 -4.61
CA ALA A 630 -13.21 -41.89 -5.16
C ALA A 630 -13.17 -41.78 -6.70
N ALA A 631 -12.02 -41.43 -7.28
CA ALA A 631 -11.82 -41.30 -8.73
C ALA A 631 -11.93 -42.63 -9.50
N VAL A 632 -11.82 -43.78 -8.82
CA VAL A 632 -12.10 -45.10 -9.43
C VAL A 632 -13.58 -45.23 -9.78
N HIS A 633 -14.46 -44.61 -8.99
CA HIS A 633 -15.92 -44.74 -9.11
C HIS A 633 -16.56 -43.52 -9.78
N ASP A 634 -16.00 -42.33 -9.60
CA ASP A 634 -16.46 -41.09 -10.23
C ASP A 634 -15.28 -40.30 -10.82
N PRO A 635 -15.13 -40.30 -12.16
CA PRO A 635 -14.10 -39.53 -12.87
C PRO A 635 -14.04 -38.04 -12.51
N ARG A 636 -15.15 -37.43 -12.05
CA ARG A 636 -15.17 -36.00 -11.65
C ARG A 636 -14.25 -35.72 -10.45
N GLN A 637 -13.96 -36.74 -9.64
CA GLN A 637 -13.07 -36.62 -8.47
C GLN A 637 -11.58 -36.54 -8.83
N ARG A 638 -11.21 -36.81 -10.10
CA ARG A 638 -9.84 -36.63 -10.58
C ARG A 638 -9.35 -35.20 -10.43
N ARG A 639 -10.26 -34.21 -10.50
CA ARG A 639 -9.94 -32.80 -10.25
C ARG A 639 -9.51 -32.57 -8.80
N GLY A 640 -10.25 -33.12 -7.84
CA GLY A 640 -9.89 -33.08 -6.43
C GLY A 640 -8.54 -33.75 -6.16
N LEU A 641 -8.29 -34.91 -6.79
CA LEU A 641 -7.02 -35.62 -6.71
C LEU A 641 -5.84 -34.78 -7.22
N ALA A 642 -5.98 -34.16 -8.41
CA ALA A 642 -4.94 -33.31 -8.99
C ALA A 642 -4.62 -32.11 -8.09
N ILE A 643 -5.64 -31.46 -7.52
CA ILE A 643 -5.47 -30.34 -6.59
C ILE A 643 -4.77 -30.79 -5.31
N ALA A 644 -5.18 -31.92 -4.71
CA ALA A 644 -4.57 -32.44 -3.48
C ALA A 644 -3.09 -32.77 -3.71
N LEU A 645 -2.76 -33.57 -4.74
CA LEU A 645 -1.39 -33.94 -5.08
C LEU A 645 -0.50 -32.73 -5.39
N SER A 646 -1.07 -31.71 -6.04
CA SER A 646 -0.37 -30.45 -6.32
C SER A 646 -0.13 -29.64 -5.05
N ASN A 647 -1.12 -29.57 -4.15
CA ASN A 647 -1.00 -28.86 -2.87
C ASN A 647 -0.01 -29.53 -1.93
N ALA A 648 0.09 -30.87 -1.93
CA ALA A 648 1.10 -31.61 -1.17
C ALA A 648 2.53 -31.10 -1.45
N ALA A 649 2.83 -30.75 -2.70
CA ALA A 649 4.14 -30.23 -3.11
C ALA A 649 4.37 -28.76 -2.76
N ALA A 650 3.30 -28.00 -2.54
CA ALA A 650 3.34 -26.62 -2.05
C ALA A 650 3.53 -26.55 -0.53
N LEU A 651 3.19 -27.62 0.20
CA LEU A 651 3.39 -27.69 1.64
C LEU A 651 4.87 -27.55 1.99
N THR A 652 5.10 -26.89 3.12
CA THR A 652 6.45 -26.51 3.51
C THR A 652 7.30 -27.68 4.07
N PHE A 653 6.70 -28.86 4.28
CA PHE A 653 7.39 -30.11 4.64
C PHE A 653 7.34 -31.08 3.45
N ARG A 654 8.51 -31.54 2.99
CA ARG A 654 8.66 -32.29 1.75
C ARG A 654 9.40 -33.62 1.95
N PRO A 655 8.74 -34.79 1.87
CA PRO A 655 9.43 -36.08 1.97
C PRO A 655 9.98 -36.58 0.62
N PRO A 656 10.74 -37.69 0.61
CA PRO A 656 11.53 -38.12 -0.55
C PRO A 656 10.78 -38.60 -1.81
N ALA A 657 9.43 -38.69 -1.80
CA ALA A 657 8.64 -39.34 -2.85
C ALA A 657 7.69 -38.42 -3.65
N GLU A 658 7.80 -37.09 -3.53
CA GLU A 658 6.94 -36.08 -4.19
C GLU A 658 6.94 -36.15 -5.73
N ASP A 659 8.05 -36.63 -6.31
CA ASP A 659 8.26 -36.77 -7.74
C ASP A 659 7.17 -37.58 -8.46
N VAL A 660 6.65 -38.63 -7.82
CA VAL A 660 5.61 -39.50 -8.38
C VAL A 660 4.24 -38.83 -8.30
N ALA A 661 3.93 -38.21 -7.16
CA ALA A 661 2.66 -37.52 -6.92
C ALA A 661 2.46 -36.32 -7.86
N LEU A 662 3.51 -35.54 -8.10
CA LEU A 662 3.46 -34.41 -9.03
C LEU A 662 3.27 -34.85 -10.50
N ARG A 663 3.92 -35.95 -10.91
CA ARG A 663 3.72 -36.52 -12.25
C ARG A 663 2.29 -37.05 -12.44
N GLU A 664 1.73 -37.67 -11.40
CA GLU A 664 0.33 -38.10 -11.38
C GLU A 664 -0.63 -36.90 -11.48
N ALA A 665 -0.40 -35.83 -10.72
CA ALA A 665 -1.22 -34.60 -10.78
C ALA A 665 -1.23 -33.99 -12.19
N VAL A 666 -0.07 -33.93 -12.85
CA VAL A 666 0.06 -33.43 -14.22
C VAL A 666 -0.75 -34.30 -15.20
N GLU A 667 -0.63 -35.62 -15.12
CA GLU A 667 -1.36 -36.50 -16.06
C GLU A 667 -2.87 -36.43 -15.86
N LEU A 668 -3.33 -36.32 -14.61
CA LEU A 668 -4.75 -36.10 -14.31
C LEU A 668 -5.25 -34.78 -14.88
N SER A 669 -4.50 -33.69 -14.70
CA SER A 669 -4.85 -32.39 -15.28
C SER A 669 -4.84 -32.40 -16.82
N ARG A 670 -3.89 -33.12 -17.46
CA ARG A 670 -3.89 -33.31 -18.93
C ARG A 670 -5.11 -34.09 -19.41
N GLN A 671 -5.54 -35.09 -18.65
CA GLN A 671 -6.74 -35.85 -18.97
C GLN A 671 -7.99 -34.95 -18.91
N LEU A 672 -8.13 -34.13 -17.87
CA LEU A 672 -9.24 -33.19 -17.71
C LEU A 672 -9.31 -32.16 -18.86
N VAL A 673 -8.17 -31.65 -19.31
CA VAL A 673 -8.10 -30.75 -20.48
C VAL A 673 -8.56 -31.47 -21.77
N ARG A 674 -8.18 -32.73 -21.97
CA ARG A 674 -8.61 -33.53 -23.14
C ARG A 674 -10.12 -33.82 -23.15
N GLU A 675 -10.74 -33.88 -21.98
CA GLU A 675 -12.17 -34.12 -21.82
C GLU A 675 -13.02 -32.85 -22.10
N GLY A 676 -12.40 -31.70 -22.39
CA GLY A 676 -13.05 -30.54 -22.99
C GLY A 676 -13.45 -29.41 -22.03
N GLU A 677 -12.93 -29.41 -20.80
CA GLU A 677 -13.24 -28.39 -19.77
C GLU A 677 -12.30 -27.16 -19.88
N PRO A 678 -12.76 -25.98 -20.37
CA PRO A 678 -11.89 -24.81 -20.64
C PRO A 678 -11.26 -24.20 -19.37
N VAL A 679 -11.85 -24.44 -18.20
CA VAL A 679 -11.38 -23.94 -16.89
C VAL A 679 -10.11 -24.67 -16.41
N GLU A 680 -9.72 -25.78 -17.06
CA GLU A 680 -8.68 -26.69 -16.57
C GLU A 680 -7.25 -26.36 -17.07
N LEU A 681 -7.08 -25.39 -17.96
CA LEU A 681 -5.75 -24.96 -18.46
C LEU A 681 -4.90 -24.29 -17.36
N SER A 682 -5.52 -23.54 -16.45
CA SER A 682 -4.82 -22.86 -15.36
C SER A 682 -4.34 -23.85 -14.27
N PRO A 683 -5.16 -24.79 -13.78
CA PRO A 683 -4.71 -25.88 -12.90
C PRO A 683 -3.57 -26.73 -13.49
N LEU A 684 -3.63 -27.09 -14.77
CA LEU A 684 -2.55 -27.85 -15.44
C LEU A 684 -1.22 -27.08 -15.42
N THR A 685 -1.26 -25.78 -15.72
CA THR A 685 -0.07 -24.91 -15.68
C THR A 685 0.55 -24.90 -14.27
N ALA A 686 -0.27 -24.77 -13.22
CA ALA A 686 0.21 -24.78 -11.84
C ALA A 686 0.84 -26.13 -11.44
N CYS A 687 0.27 -27.26 -11.86
CA CYS A 687 0.84 -28.58 -11.61
C CYS A 687 2.21 -28.77 -12.29
N LEU A 688 2.35 -28.33 -13.55
CA LEU A 688 3.60 -28.43 -14.30
C LEU A 688 4.70 -27.53 -13.73
N GLU A 689 4.36 -26.31 -13.30
CA GLU A 689 5.31 -25.40 -12.62
C GLU A 689 5.84 -26.00 -11.32
N ARG A 690 4.96 -26.61 -10.52
CA ARG A 690 5.36 -27.30 -9.28
C ARG A 690 6.25 -28.52 -9.54
N LEU A 691 5.95 -29.31 -10.57
CA LEU A 691 6.81 -30.44 -10.99
C LEU A 691 8.19 -29.96 -11.45
N ARG A 692 8.25 -28.89 -12.26
CA ARG A 692 9.51 -28.25 -12.68
C ARG A 692 10.34 -27.84 -11.45
N ASP A 693 9.74 -27.11 -10.52
CA ASP A 693 10.46 -26.57 -9.36
C ASP A 693 10.97 -27.69 -8.44
N HIS A 694 10.19 -28.76 -8.27
CA HIS A 694 10.59 -29.95 -7.52
C HIS A 694 11.81 -30.64 -8.15
N LEU A 695 11.76 -30.92 -9.45
CA LEU A 695 12.85 -31.58 -10.18
C LEU A 695 14.12 -30.72 -10.16
N SER A 696 13.98 -29.40 -10.33
CA SER A 696 15.10 -28.46 -10.28
C SER A 696 15.77 -28.43 -8.90
N ALA A 697 14.99 -28.39 -7.82
CA ALA A 697 15.51 -28.40 -6.44
C ALA A 697 16.28 -29.69 -6.08
N ARG A 698 16.04 -30.79 -6.81
CA ARG A 698 16.76 -32.07 -6.68
C ARG A 698 17.95 -32.22 -7.62
N GLY A 699 18.27 -31.18 -8.41
CA GLY A 699 19.33 -31.23 -9.41
C GLY A 699 19.00 -32.07 -10.64
N ARG A 700 17.74 -32.52 -10.81
CA ARG A 700 17.27 -33.34 -11.94
C ARG A 700 16.86 -32.43 -13.11
N HIS A 701 17.78 -31.55 -13.52
CA HIS A 701 17.48 -30.46 -14.45
C HIS A 701 17.03 -30.97 -15.84
N GLU A 702 17.58 -32.06 -16.36
CA GLU A 702 17.17 -32.64 -17.65
C GLU A 702 15.70 -33.08 -17.64
N GLU A 703 15.23 -33.65 -16.54
CA GLU A 703 13.83 -34.06 -16.40
C GLU A 703 12.89 -32.87 -16.20
N ALA A 704 13.38 -31.76 -15.66
CA ALA A 704 12.61 -30.52 -15.50
C ALA A 704 12.37 -29.78 -16.83
N VAL A 705 13.12 -30.11 -17.90
CA VAL A 705 12.99 -29.47 -19.22
C VAL A 705 11.60 -29.69 -19.82
N ALA A 706 11.08 -30.92 -19.78
CA ALA A 706 9.80 -31.23 -20.41
C ALA A 706 8.62 -30.48 -19.76
N PRO A 707 8.45 -30.48 -18.42
CA PRO A 707 7.42 -29.67 -17.76
C PRO A 707 7.56 -28.16 -18.01
N ALA A 708 8.79 -27.63 -17.98
CA ALA A 708 9.02 -26.20 -18.24
C ALA A 708 8.66 -25.81 -19.69
N ARG A 709 8.91 -26.70 -20.65
CA ARG A 709 8.56 -26.50 -22.07
C ARG A 709 7.05 -26.48 -22.28
N GLU A 710 6.35 -27.43 -21.68
CA GLU A 710 4.89 -27.50 -21.77
C GLU A 710 4.21 -26.28 -21.12
N VAL A 711 4.70 -25.79 -19.98
CA VAL A 711 4.23 -24.51 -19.39
C VAL A 711 4.40 -23.35 -20.36
N ALA A 712 5.56 -23.26 -21.03
CA ALA A 712 5.80 -22.22 -22.02
C ALA A 712 4.87 -22.36 -23.23
N GLU A 713 4.60 -23.58 -23.70
CA GLU A 713 3.66 -23.85 -24.80
C GLU A 713 2.21 -23.54 -24.42
N LEU A 714 1.75 -23.93 -23.23
CA LEU A 714 0.39 -23.61 -22.76
C LEU A 714 0.20 -22.10 -22.61
N ASN A 715 1.18 -21.41 -22.02
CA ASN A 715 1.14 -19.95 -21.92
C ASN A 715 1.27 -19.27 -23.30
N ARG A 716 1.94 -19.90 -24.27
CA ARG A 716 1.94 -19.44 -25.68
C ARG A 716 0.55 -19.53 -26.29
N HIS A 717 -0.15 -20.66 -26.17
CA HIS A 717 -1.51 -20.79 -26.69
C HIS A 717 -2.48 -19.82 -26.01
N LEU A 718 -2.34 -19.60 -24.70
CA LEU A 718 -3.10 -18.59 -23.96
C LEU A 718 -2.76 -17.17 -24.43
N ALA A 719 -1.48 -16.87 -24.68
CA ALA A 719 -1.04 -15.59 -25.24
C ALA A 719 -1.39 -15.42 -26.73
N GLU A 720 -1.64 -16.49 -27.48
CA GLU A 720 -2.17 -16.39 -28.85
C GLU A 720 -3.68 -16.10 -28.83
N ALA A 721 -4.42 -16.63 -27.85
CA ALA A 721 -5.85 -16.40 -27.67
C ALA A 721 -6.18 -15.05 -27.01
N ASP A 722 -5.36 -14.62 -26.04
CA ASP A 722 -5.46 -13.34 -25.32
C ASP A 722 -4.04 -12.82 -25.02
N PRO A 723 -3.37 -12.21 -26.02
CA PRO A 723 -2.00 -11.73 -25.91
C PRO A 723 -1.77 -10.80 -24.72
N ASP A 724 -2.73 -9.96 -24.39
CA ASP A 724 -2.53 -8.90 -23.42
C ASP A 724 -2.65 -9.42 -21.97
N ARG A 725 -3.39 -10.51 -21.75
CA ARG A 725 -3.46 -11.17 -20.44
C ARG A 725 -2.29 -12.11 -20.17
N TYR A 726 -1.77 -12.79 -21.19
CA TYR A 726 -0.87 -13.94 -20.98
C TYR A 726 0.56 -13.76 -21.50
N THR A 727 0.91 -12.69 -22.25
CA THR A 727 2.29 -12.50 -22.76
C THR A 727 3.32 -12.36 -21.63
N SER A 728 2.98 -11.71 -20.50
CA SER A 728 3.86 -11.65 -19.32
C SER A 728 4.06 -13.03 -18.68
N ALA A 729 3.00 -13.84 -18.62
CA ALA A 729 3.10 -15.20 -18.12
C ALA A 729 3.91 -16.11 -19.05
N TRP A 730 3.74 -15.95 -20.36
CA TRP A 730 4.50 -16.65 -21.38
C TRP A 730 6.00 -16.32 -21.37
N THR A 731 6.36 -15.04 -21.34
CA THR A 731 7.78 -14.62 -21.27
C THR A 731 8.46 -15.09 -19.98
N ARG A 732 7.75 -15.10 -18.85
CA ARG A 732 8.24 -15.69 -17.59
C ARG A 732 8.44 -17.20 -17.70
N ALA A 733 7.52 -17.90 -18.35
CA ALA A 733 7.64 -19.33 -18.62
C ALA A 733 8.85 -19.64 -19.52
N LEU A 734 9.08 -18.85 -20.58
CA LEU A 734 10.27 -18.99 -21.44
C LEU A 734 11.58 -18.74 -20.67
N MET A 735 11.63 -17.70 -19.83
CA MET A 735 12.83 -17.44 -19.01
C MET A 735 13.09 -18.50 -17.94
N SER A 736 12.03 -19.13 -17.44
CA SER A 736 12.14 -20.28 -16.56
C SER A 736 12.68 -21.50 -17.30
N LEU A 737 12.14 -21.81 -18.49
CA LEU A 737 12.63 -22.89 -19.36
C LEU A 737 14.10 -22.67 -19.76
N HIS A 738 14.49 -21.45 -20.11
CA HIS A 738 15.87 -21.07 -20.40
C HIS A 738 16.82 -21.42 -19.23
N GLY A 739 16.44 -21.07 -18.00
CA GLY A 739 17.23 -21.40 -16.81
C GLY A 739 17.41 -22.91 -16.63
N ILE A 740 16.32 -23.66 -16.74
CA ILE A 740 16.33 -25.12 -16.61
C ILE A 740 17.20 -25.80 -17.69
N LEU A 741 17.11 -25.37 -18.95
CA LEU A 741 17.94 -25.88 -20.04
C LEU A 741 19.44 -25.64 -19.80
N ARG A 742 19.77 -24.52 -19.17
CA ARG A 742 21.16 -24.17 -18.82
C ARG A 742 21.69 -25.05 -17.69
N ASP A 743 20.88 -25.29 -16.67
CA ASP A 743 21.22 -26.16 -15.54
C ASP A 743 21.26 -27.65 -15.95
N ALA A 744 20.57 -28.01 -17.04
CA ALA A 744 20.60 -29.33 -17.67
C ALA A 744 21.76 -29.55 -18.66
N ASP A 745 22.71 -28.61 -18.77
CA ASP A 745 23.82 -28.66 -19.73
C ASP A 745 23.36 -28.76 -21.20
N ARG A 746 22.24 -28.11 -21.53
CA ARG A 746 21.72 -27.92 -22.90
C ARG A 746 21.79 -26.46 -23.34
N PRO A 747 22.98 -25.85 -23.36
CA PRO A 747 23.12 -24.41 -23.58
C PRO A 747 22.75 -23.98 -25.01
N ARG A 748 22.77 -24.88 -26.00
CA ARG A 748 22.28 -24.57 -27.37
C ARG A 748 20.76 -24.36 -27.40
N ASP A 749 20.01 -25.25 -26.75
CA ASP A 749 18.55 -25.13 -26.66
C ASP A 749 18.14 -23.96 -25.76
N ALA A 750 18.93 -23.70 -24.71
CA ALA A 750 18.76 -22.50 -23.88
C ALA A 750 18.93 -21.22 -24.70
N VAL A 751 19.87 -21.19 -25.65
CA VAL A 751 20.06 -20.06 -26.56
C VAL A 751 18.82 -19.83 -27.42
N GLU A 752 18.24 -20.85 -28.05
CA GLU A 752 17.03 -20.70 -28.88
C GLU A 752 15.84 -20.15 -28.08
N VAL A 753 15.57 -20.71 -26.91
CA VAL A 753 14.46 -20.25 -26.03
C VAL A 753 14.72 -18.85 -25.49
N GLY A 754 15.98 -18.55 -25.14
CA GLY A 754 16.36 -17.23 -24.65
C GLY A 754 16.33 -16.16 -25.72
N GLU A 755 16.62 -16.47 -27.00
CA GLU A 755 16.45 -15.56 -28.13
C GLU A 755 14.98 -15.18 -28.32
N GLU A 756 14.07 -16.16 -28.23
CA GLU A 756 12.63 -15.92 -28.31
C GLU A 756 12.16 -15.03 -27.14
N ALA A 757 12.54 -15.38 -25.90
CA ALA A 757 12.19 -14.61 -24.71
C ALA A 757 12.72 -13.17 -24.77
N VAL A 758 13.99 -12.99 -25.17
CA VAL A 758 14.63 -11.68 -25.34
C VAL A 758 13.96 -10.90 -26.46
N THR A 759 13.58 -11.53 -27.57
CA THR A 759 12.88 -10.85 -28.68
C THR A 759 11.52 -10.30 -28.23
N TRP A 760 10.76 -11.08 -27.47
CA TRP A 760 9.48 -10.63 -26.93
C TRP A 760 9.65 -9.60 -25.81
N LEU A 761 10.60 -9.80 -24.89
CA LEU A 761 10.92 -8.83 -23.85
C LEU A 761 11.49 -7.53 -24.42
N ARG A 762 12.16 -7.56 -25.59
CA ARG A 762 12.55 -6.35 -26.35
C ARG A 762 11.32 -5.62 -26.85
N ARG A 763 10.40 -6.31 -27.51
CA ARG A 763 9.13 -5.72 -27.99
C ARG A 763 8.29 -5.15 -26.84
N LEU A 764 8.23 -5.84 -25.71
CA LEU A 764 7.52 -5.39 -24.51
C LEU A 764 8.25 -4.23 -23.82
N ALA A 765 9.58 -4.29 -23.71
CA ALA A 765 10.39 -3.21 -23.17
C ALA A 765 10.41 -1.99 -24.09
N ASP A 766 10.16 -2.13 -25.39
CA ASP A 766 9.99 -1.00 -26.31
C ASP A 766 8.62 -0.32 -26.13
N ARG A 767 7.58 -1.06 -25.72
CA ARG A 767 6.22 -0.55 -25.45
C ARG A 767 6.05 -0.01 -24.02
N ALA A 768 6.62 -0.71 -23.03
CA ALA A 768 6.55 -0.36 -21.61
C ALA A 768 7.93 -0.58 -20.93
N PRO A 769 8.91 0.30 -21.20
CA PRO A 769 10.29 0.12 -20.72
C PRO A 769 10.39 0.07 -19.18
N ALA A 770 9.55 0.83 -18.47
CA ALA A 770 9.55 0.87 -17.00
C ALA A 770 9.18 -0.47 -16.34
N THR A 771 8.40 -1.29 -17.04
CA THR A 771 7.88 -2.57 -16.54
C THR A 771 8.79 -3.72 -16.95
N TYR A 772 9.34 -3.69 -18.17
CA TYR A 772 10.02 -4.83 -18.77
C TYR A 772 11.52 -4.65 -19.01
N LEU A 773 12.13 -3.46 -18.83
CA LEU A 773 13.60 -3.28 -19.01
C LEU A 773 14.42 -4.08 -18.00
N SER A 774 13.95 -4.20 -16.74
CA SER A 774 14.64 -5.03 -15.74
C SER A 774 14.60 -6.49 -16.16
N SER A 775 13.42 -6.99 -16.53
CA SER A 775 13.22 -8.36 -17.00
C SER A 775 13.98 -8.65 -18.30
N LEU A 776 14.07 -7.68 -19.21
CA LEU A 776 14.89 -7.76 -20.42
C LEU A 776 16.38 -7.79 -20.10
N GLY A 777 16.85 -6.95 -19.17
CA GLY A 777 18.24 -6.95 -18.71
C GLY A 777 18.62 -8.28 -18.06
N ASP A 778 17.74 -8.83 -17.22
CA ASP A 778 17.91 -10.17 -16.66
C ASP A 778 17.92 -11.25 -17.74
N ALA A 779 17.03 -11.15 -18.73
CA ALA A 779 16.97 -12.09 -19.84
C ALA A 779 18.23 -12.07 -20.71
N VAL A 780 18.71 -10.88 -21.10
CA VAL A 780 19.94 -10.70 -21.89
C VAL A 780 21.17 -11.19 -21.12
N ARG A 781 21.28 -10.91 -19.80
CA ARG A 781 22.39 -11.43 -18.97
C ARG A 781 22.40 -12.96 -18.91
N ARG A 782 21.24 -13.57 -18.68
CA ARG A 782 21.11 -15.04 -18.64
C ARG A 782 21.43 -15.65 -20.01
N GLN A 783 20.92 -15.04 -21.08
CA GLN A 783 21.17 -15.43 -22.46
C GLN A 783 22.64 -15.34 -22.85
N ASN A 784 23.34 -14.26 -22.47
CA ASN A 784 24.77 -14.13 -22.70
C ASN A 784 25.60 -15.17 -21.95
N GLY A 785 25.14 -15.58 -20.76
CA GLY A 785 25.69 -16.73 -20.07
C GLY A 785 25.60 -18.01 -20.90
N ALA A 786 24.48 -18.26 -21.57
CA ALA A 786 24.28 -19.41 -22.45
C ALA A 786 25.09 -19.31 -23.76
N LEU A 787 25.10 -18.14 -24.42
CA LEU A 787 25.89 -17.88 -25.63
C LEU A 787 27.39 -18.12 -25.41
N ARG A 788 27.94 -17.66 -24.27
CA ARG A 788 29.34 -17.91 -23.89
C ARG A 788 29.63 -19.40 -23.71
N ALA A 789 28.68 -20.16 -23.15
CA ALA A 789 28.84 -21.60 -22.94
C ALA A 789 28.88 -22.40 -24.26
N VAL A 790 28.24 -21.91 -25.33
CA VAL A 790 28.29 -22.54 -26.67
C VAL A 790 29.34 -21.94 -27.62
N GLY A 791 30.14 -20.98 -27.14
CA GLY A 791 31.16 -20.32 -27.96
C GLY A 791 30.61 -19.33 -28.99
N LEU A 792 29.36 -18.87 -28.82
CA LEU A 792 28.75 -17.83 -29.64
C LEU A 792 29.01 -16.44 -29.01
N PRO A 793 29.12 -15.39 -29.84
CA PRO A 793 29.37 -14.04 -29.34
C PRO A 793 28.19 -13.56 -28.47
N PRO A 794 28.45 -12.99 -27.27
CA PRO A 794 27.37 -12.43 -26.44
C PRO A 794 26.75 -11.20 -27.11
N GLU A 795 25.47 -10.98 -26.86
CA GLU A 795 24.77 -9.77 -27.27
C GLU A 795 25.21 -8.57 -26.42
N ALA A 796 25.11 -7.36 -26.97
CA ALA A 796 25.56 -6.14 -26.28
C ALA A 796 24.71 -5.85 -25.02
N GLU A 797 25.28 -6.07 -23.83
CA GLU A 797 24.65 -5.78 -22.52
C GLU A 797 24.52 -4.26 -22.27
N VAL A 798 25.45 -3.49 -22.84
CA VAL A 798 25.65 -2.06 -22.58
C VAL A 798 24.43 -1.21 -22.94
N GLU A 799 23.69 -1.54 -23.99
CA GLU A 799 22.52 -0.76 -24.42
C GLU A 799 21.34 -0.91 -23.42
N VAL A 800 21.16 -2.10 -22.86
CA VAL A 800 20.10 -2.41 -21.89
C VAL A 800 20.48 -1.95 -20.48
N GLU A 801 21.74 -2.17 -20.07
CA GLU A 801 22.25 -1.67 -18.79
C GLU A 801 22.24 -0.14 -18.71
N ARG A 802 22.56 0.55 -19.81
CA ARG A 802 22.49 2.02 -19.88
C ARG A 802 21.05 2.54 -19.78
N ARG A 803 20.04 1.76 -20.20
CA ARG A 803 18.61 2.08 -20.01
C ARG A 803 18.09 1.73 -18.60
N VAL A 804 18.70 0.76 -17.91
CA VAL A 804 18.35 0.37 -16.53
C VAL A 804 19.05 1.25 -15.48
N LEU A 805 20.26 1.73 -15.76
CA LEU A 805 21.12 2.50 -14.84
C LEU A 805 21.02 4.02 -15.00
N ASP A 806 19.95 4.56 -15.59
CA ASP A 806 19.78 6.00 -15.74
C ASP A 806 19.80 6.70 -14.35
N PRO A 807 20.87 7.44 -14.01
CA PRO A 807 21.09 7.99 -12.67
C PRO A 807 20.07 9.07 -12.28
N ASP A 808 19.37 9.66 -13.26
CA ASP A 808 18.37 10.70 -13.03
C ASP A 808 17.05 10.13 -12.46
N SER A 809 16.79 8.83 -12.64
CA SER A 809 15.63 8.15 -12.03
C SER A 809 15.79 7.98 -10.50
N LEU A 810 17.02 7.91 -9.99
CA LEU A 810 17.34 7.68 -8.57
C LEU A 810 17.39 8.95 -7.71
N ARG A 811 17.46 10.15 -8.31
CA ARG A 811 17.56 11.43 -7.57
C ARG A 811 16.22 12.05 -7.15
N SER A 812 15.06 11.54 -7.61
CA SER A 812 13.76 12.22 -7.46
C SER A 812 12.82 11.70 -6.35
N ARG A 813 13.29 10.84 -5.42
CA ARG A 813 12.43 10.15 -4.42
C ARG A 813 12.62 10.52 -2.94
N VAL A 814 13.15 11.70 -2.61
CA VAL A 814 13.07 12.19 -1.22
C VAL A 814 12.67 13.68 -1.20
N PRO A 815 11.38 14.02 -0.96
CA PRO A 815 11.01 15.35 -0.51
C PRO A 815 11.24 15.45 1.00
N ALA A 816 12.01 16.44 1.40
CA ALA A 816 12.06 16.94 2.76
C ALA A 816 10.82 17.83 3.01
N ALA A 817 10.01 17.53 4.04
CA ALA A 817 9.26 18.54 4.79
C ALA A 817 8.63 17.95 6.07
N SER A 818 8.72 18.75 7.12
CA SER A 818 8.22 18.63 8.49
C SER A 818 6.69 18.60 8.62
N ILE A 819 6.19 17.93 9.67
CA ILE A 819 4.83 18.05 10.19
C ILE A 819 4.89 18.62 11.62
N VAL A 820 4.04 19.61 11.88
CA VAL A 820 3.68 20.15 13.21
C VAL A 820 2.40 19.44 13.65
N VAL A 821 2.36 18.98 14.90
CA VAL A 821 1.20 18.31 15.52
C VAL A 821 0.72 19.19 16.67
N ASP A 822 -0.57 19.58 16.66
CA ASP A 822 -1.24 20.17 17.81
C ASP A 822 -2.23 19.14 18.41
N GLY A 823 -2.10 18.89 19.71
CA GLY A 823 -3.20 18.42 20.56
C GLY A 823 -3.27 16.93 20.91
N TRP A 824 -2.26 16.39 21.61
CA TRP A 824 -2.42 15.19 22.45
C TRP A 824 -1.89 15.45 23.86
N VAL A 825 -2.71 15.15 24.87
CA VAL A 825 -2.40 15.22 26.31
C VAL A 825 -2.60 13.82 26.91
N GLY A 826 -1.52 13.29 27.50
CA GLY A 826 -1.46 12.06 28.32
C GLY A 826 -0.88 10.85 27.57
N GLU A 827 0.22 10.19 27.95
CA GLU A 827 1.12 10.23 29.11
C GLU A 827 2.56 10.60 28.68
N LEU A 828 3.32 11.26 29.55
CA LEU A 828 4.70 11.70 29.28
C LEU A 828 5.66 10.51 29.06
N LEU A 829 5.88 10.15 27.80
CA LEU A 829 7.07 9.41 27.36
C LEU A 829 8.29 10.35 27.39
N PRO A 830 9.51 9.85 27.69
CA PRO A 830 10.70 10.67 27.85
C PRO A 830 10.99 11.47 26.57
N VAL A 831 11.18 12.78 26.72
CA VAL A 831 11.35 13.73 25.62
C VAL A 831 12.63 13.39 24.81
N PRO A 832 12.54 13.05 23.51
CA PRO A 832 13.72 12.80 22.69
C PRO A 832 14.54 14.08 22.52
N HIS A 833 15.86 13.95 22.35
CA HIS A 833 16.79 15.06 22.28
C HIS A 833 16.46 16.05 21.13
N LEU A 834 15.73 17.13 21.43
CA LEU A 834 15.47 18.20 20.48
C LEU A 834 16.79 18.87 20.05
N SER A 835 16.98 19.09 18.75
CA SER A 835 18.12 19.86 18.24
C SER A 835 18.12 21.28 18.84
N VAL A 836 19.29 21.91 18.96
CA VAL A 836 19.41 23.28 19.51
C VAL A 836 18.47 24.27 18.79
N ALA A 837 18.28 24.11 17.48
CA ALA A 837 17.36 24.93 16.69
C ALA A 837 15.89 24.66 17.05
N ALA A 838 15.51 23.39 17.25
CA ALA A 838 14.17 23.01 17.66
C ALA A 838 13.87 23.47 19.09
N LEU A 839 14.83 23.34 20.03
CA LEU A 839 14.72 23.90 21.39
C LEU A 839 14.48 25.41 21.36
N ASP A 840 15.24 26.16 20.55
CA ASP A 840 15.08 27.61 20.42
C ASP A 840 13.76 28.02 19.74
N GLU A 841 13.22 27.20 18.84
CA GLU A 841 11.93 27.42 18.21
C GLU A 841 10.76 27.17 19.17
N THR A 842 10.76 26.02 19.86
CA THR A 842 9.77 25.68 20.88
C THR A 842 9.74 26.72 21.99
N ALA A 843 10.93 27.12 22.48
CA ALA A 843 11.07 28.20 23.45
C ALA A 843 10.46 29.52 22.96
N ARG A 844 10.70 29.92 21.70
CA ARG A 844 10.07 31.12 21.10
C ARG A 844 8.55 30.99 21.02
N GLY A 845 8.03 29.80 20.73
CA GLY A 845 6.59 29.51 20.75
C GLY A 845 5.98 29.72 22.14
N LEU A 846 6.56 29.11 23.17
CA LEU A 846 6.10 29.21 24.55
C LEU A 846 6.21 30.63 25.10
N ALA A 847 7.31 31.33 24.81
CA ALA A 847 7.48 32.73 25.21
C ALA A 847 6.45 33.67 24.55
N ARG A 848 6.08 33.44 23.28
CA ARG A 848 5.01 34.21 22.61
C ARG A 848 3.65 34.02 23.28
N ARG A 849 3.34 32.80 23.72
CA ARG A 849 2.10 32.46 24.45
C ARG A 849 2.15 32.87 25.93
N ARG A 850 3.32 33.29 26.45
CA ARG A 850 3.59 33.56 27.88
C ARG A 850 3.36 32.36 28.78
N ASP A 851 3.55 31.15 28.27
CA ASP A 851 3.47 29.91 29.03
C ASP A 851 4.80 29.60 29.73
N TRP A 852 5.04 30.29 30.85
CA TRP A 852 6.28 30.16 31.62
C TRP A 852 6.44 28.81 32.34
N PRO A 853 5.39 28.16 32.86
CA PRO A 853 5.50 26.81 33.40
C PRO A 853 6.01 25.80 32.37
N ALA A 854 5.41 25.75 31.17
CA ALA A 854 5.88 24.84 30.12
C ALA A 854 7.29 25.21 29.61
N TYR A 855 7.62 26.50 29.57
CA TYR A 855 8.98 26.94 29.24
C TYR A 855 9.99 26.47 30.31
N TRP A 856 9.65 26.55 31.59
CA TRP A 856 10.53 26.09 32.67
C TRP A 856 10.81 24.59 32.59
N GLU A 857 9.78 23.78 32.31
CA GLU A 857 9.96 22.34 32.08
C GLU A 857 10.89 22.08 30.88
N LEU A 858 10.76 22.83 29.79
CA LEU A 858 11.69 22.78 28.66
C LEU A 858 13.14 23.12 29.05
N VAL A 859 13.33 24.08 29.97
CA VAL A 859 14.67 24.42 30.49
C VAL A 859 15.24 23.29 31.36
N ARG A 860 14.41 22.66 32.19
CA ARG A 860 14.83 21.53 33.03
C ARG A 860 15.19 20.29 32.22
N SER A 861 14.50 20.07 31.10
CA SER A 861 14.76 18.94 30.20
C SER A 861 15.85 19.23 29.16
N ALA A 862 16.45 20.43 29.11
CA ALA A 862 17.50 20.77 28.15
C ALA A 862 18.91 20.39 28.67
N PRO A 863 19.88 20.08 27.78
CA PRO A 863 21.28 19.96 28.16
C PRO A 863 21.79 21.20 28.90
N VAL A 864 22.74 21.03 29.85
CA VAL A 864 23.16 22.10 30.77
C VAL A 864 23.57 23.40 30.06
N ALA A 865 24.31 23.30 28.96
CA ALA A 865 24.73 24.47 28.19
C ALA A 865 23.55 25.24 27.56
N ASP A 866 22.54 24.52 27.08
CA ASP A 866 21.35 25.08 26.46
C ASP A 866 20.37 25.59 27.52
N ALA A 867 20.23 24.92 28.66
CA ALA A 867 19.45 25.39 29.80
C ALA A 867 19.93 26.77 30.30
N VAL A 868 21.26 26.95 30.45
CA VAL A 868 21.87 28.24 30.84
C VAL A 868 21.61 29.34 29.80
N HIS A 869 21.51 28.99 28.52
CA HIS A 869 21.15 29.93 27.45
C HIS A 869 19.66 30.28 27.46
N LEU A 870 18.78 29.27 27.54
CA LEU A 870 17.33 29.40 27.47
C LEU A 870 16.73 30.10 28.70
N VAL A 871 17.21 29.79 29.91
CA VAL A 871 16.68 30.37 31.17
C VAL A 871 16.75 31.89 31.19
N ARG A 872 17.73 32.48 30.47
CA ARG A 872 17.95 33.94 30.43
C ARG A 872 16.84 34.69 29.70
N ARG A 873 16.15 34.02 28.78
CA ARG A 873 15.01 34.57 28.02
C ARG A 873 13.71 34.59 28.84
N ILE A 874 13.65 33.85 29.95
CA ILE A 874 12.54 33.92 30.91
C ILE A 874 12.62 35.25 31.69
N PRO A 875 11.51 36.03 31.79
CA PRO A 875 11.46 37.25 32.59
C PRO A 875 11.66 36.96 34.09
N ARG A 876 12.61 37.66 34.72
CA ARG A 876 13.02 37.44 36.14
C ARG A 876 11.90 37.49 37.18
N ARG A 877 10.83 38.25 36.95
CA ARG A 877 9.72 38.41 37.90
C ARG A 877 8.47 37.64 37.51
N ALA A 878 8.16 37.56 36.21
CA ALA A 878 6.90 37.02 35.72
C ALA A 878 6.96 35.52 35.34
N GLY A 879 8.17 34.96 35.20
CA GLY A 879 8.36 33.54 34.85
C GLY A 879 9.30 32.80 35.79
N ARG A 880 9.58 33.34 36.98
CA ARG A 880 10.35 32.62 38.01
C ARG A 880 9.47 31.50 38.59
N PRO A 881 9.97 30.26 38.73
CA PRO A 881 9.20 29.17 39.30
C PRO A 881 8.79 29.44 40.76
N ASP A 882 7.61 28.96 41.16
CA ASP A 882 7.06 29.17 42.52
C ASP A 882 7.67 28.23 43.56
N ARG A 883 8.14 27.05 43.16
CA ARG A 883 8.75 26.07 44.07
C ARG A 883 10.14 26.55 44.52
N PRO A 884 10.49 26.49 45.82
CA PRO A 884 11.77 26.98 46.33
C PRO A 884 12.99 26.37 45.64
N LEU A 885 13.00 25.04 45.45
CA LEU A 885 14.11 24.33 44.79
C LEU A 885 14.25 24.71 43.32
N ASP A 886 13.14 24.82 42.59
CA ASP A 886 13.14 25.28 41.19
C ASP A 886 13.57 26.74 41.09
N ALA A 887 13.21 27.58 42.07
CA ALA A 887 13.61 28.98 42.12
C ALA A 887 15.13 29.14 42.40
N GLU A 888 15.70 28.31 43.27
CA GLU A 888 17.15 28.24 43.51
C GLU A 888 17.90 27.74 42.26
N LEU A 889 17.41 26.69 41.61
CA LEU A 889 17.97 26.17 40.36
C LEU A 889 17.89 27.21 39.23
N PHE A 890 16.77 27.93 39.12
CA PHE A 890 16.60 29.04 38.18
C PHE A 890 17.66 30.13 38.39
N ASP A 891 17.89 30.54 39.64
CA ASP A 891 18.89 31.55 39.98
C ASP A 891 20.32 31.05 39.75
N TRP A 892 20.60 29.77 40.03
CA TRP A 892 21.88 29.13 39.76
C TRP A 892 22.20 29.08 38.26
N LEU A 893 21.27 28.60 37.42
CA LEU A 893 21.44 28.58 35.96
C LEU A 893 21.70 29.98 35.39
N ARG A 894 21.03 31.01 35.93
CA ARG A 894 21.19 32.41 35.48
C ARG A 894 22.51 33.05 35.91
N SER A 895 23.13 32.57 36.98
CA SER A 895 24.42 33.08 37.45
C SER A 895 25.59 32.64 36.55
N LEU A 896 25.43 31.53 35.83
CA LEU A 896 26.41 30.98 34.92
C LEU A 896 26.49 31.77 33.60
N SER A 897 27.70 31.84 33.02
CA SER A 897 27.95 32.47 31.71
C SER A 897 27.74 31.46 30.58
N PRO A 898 26.80 31.69 29.63
CA PRO A 898 26.52 30.73 28.55
C PRO A 898 27.76 30.35 27.74
N ARG A 899 28.60 31.34 27.41
CA ARG A 899 29.84 31.11 26.65
C ARG A 899 30.84 30.25 27.42
N ARG A 900 31.02 30.51 28.72
CA ARG A 900 31.97 29.77 29.57
C ARG A 900 31.47 28.37 29.86
N THR A 901 30.18 28.21 30.16
CA THR A 901 29.53 26.91 30.37
C THR A 901 29.68 26.04 29.13
N ARG A 902 29.36 26.57 27.94
CA ARG A 902 29.50 25.82 26.69
C ARG A 902 30.95 25.37 26.44
N ALA A 903 31.94 26.24 26.66
CA ALA A 903 33.34 25.88 26.51
C ALA A 903 33.77 24.76 27.46
N LEU A 904 33.36 24.83 28.74
CA LEU A 904 33.66 23.79 29.74
C LEU A 904 32.97 22.46 29.42
N VAL A 905 31.73 22.47 28.91
CA VAL A 905 31.02 21.26 28.48
C VAL A 905 31.72 20.63 27.28
N GLU A 906 32.15 21.41 26.29
CA GLU A 906 32.90 20.88 25.13
C GLU A 906 34.27 20.32 25.54
N GLU A 907 34.97 20.98 26.46
CA GLU A 907 36.24 20.49 27.02
C GLU A 907 36.05 19.14 27.74
N ALA A 908 35.04 19.04 28.61
CA ALA A 908 34.73 17.81 29.33
C ALA A 908 34.28 16.68 28.40
N ALA A 909 33.48 16.99 27.38
CA ALA A 909 33.03 16.01 26.37
C ALA A 909 34.18 15.53 25.48
N GLY A 910 35.20 16.36 25.24
CA GLY A 910 36.41 15.96 24.52
C GLY A 910 37.14 14.78 25.19
N ALA A 911 37.15 14.73 26.53
CA ALA A 911 37.79 13.65 27.30
C ALA A 911 37.09 12.28 27.16
N ALA A 912 35.82 12.27 26.70
CA ALA A 912 35.07 11.04 26.43
C ALA A 912 35.51 10.32 25.14
N THR A 913 36.31 11.00 24.29
CA THR A 913 36.79 10.43 23.02
C THR A 913 38.27 10.10 23.14
N ARG A 914 38.65 8.86 22.82
CA ARG A 914 40.05 8.42 22.79
C ARG A 914 40.44 8.01 21.37
N THR A 915 41.64 8.38 20.96
CA THR A 915 42.23 7.89 19.71
C THR A 915 42.84 6.51 19.97
N LEU A 916 42.45 5.53 19.16
CA LEU A 916 42.98 4.18 19.23
C LEU A 916 44.26 4.06 18.37
N PRO A 917 45.18 3.13 18.71
CA PRO A 917 46.38 2.90 17.91
C PRO A 917 46.08 2.64 16.43
N GLU A 918 46.80 3.31 15.53
CA GLU A 918 46.62 3.15 14.07
C GLU A 918 46.86 1.71 13.61
N ASP A 919 47.67 0.94 14.34
CA ASP A 919 48.05 -0.44 14.02
C ASP A 919 46.96 -1.49 14.30
N LEU A 920 45.82 -1.09 14.90
CA LEU A 920 44.70 -2.00 15.16
C LEU A 920 43.92 -2.38 13.90
N GLY A 921 44.00 -1.59 12.81
CA GLY A 921 43.47 -1.98 11.51
C GLY A 921 41.99 -2.37 11.53
N LEU A 922 41.11 -1.52 12.07
CA LEU A 922 39.65 -1.72 12.07
C LEU A 922 39.09 -1.58 10.65
N LEU A 923 39.15 -2.67 9.89
CA LEU A 923 38.86 -2.72 8.45
C LEU A 923 37.40 -3.09 8.11
N SER A 924 36.72 -3.82 9.01
CA SER A 924 35.32 -4.24 8.89
C SER A 924 34.75 -4.63 10.26
N ALA A 925 33.46 -4.39 10.51
CA ALA A 925 32.76 -4.87 11.70
C ALA A 925 32.81 -6.41 11.87
N ALA A 926 33.12 -7.19 10.83
CA ALA A 926 33.32 -8.64 10.96
C ALA A 926 34.61 -9.01 11.74
N TYR A 927 35.58 -8.10 11.82
CA TYR A 927 36.86 -8.28 12.48
C TYR A 927 36.96 -7.56 13.83
N CYS A 928 35.86 -7.00 14.34
CA CYS A 928 35.85 -6.40 15.66
C CYS A 928 34.50 -6.59 16.36
N ALA A 929 34.53 -6.92 17.65
CA ALA A 929 33.32 -7.19 18.43
C ALA A 929 33.55 -6.85 19.91
N PHE A 930 32.54 -6.28 20.55
CA PHE A 930 32.57 -5.98 21.98
C PHE A 930 32.25 -7.19 22.84
N GLY A 931 32.78 -7.18 24.06
CA GLY A 931 32.27 -8.00 25.15
C GLY A 931 30.91 -7.50 25.60
N PHE A 932 30.04 -8.42 26.02
CA PHE A 932 28.75 -8.02 26.58
C PHE A 932 28.97 -7.25 27.90
N GLY A 933 28.49 -6.00 27.95
CA GLY A 933 28.55 -5.15 29.16
C GLY A 933 29.96 -4.73 29.60
N ASP A 934 30.97 -4.86 28.74
CA ASP A 934 32.39 -4.63 29.08
C ASP A 934 33.04 -3.55 28.17
N THR A 935 34.17 -3.00 28.59
CA THR A 935 35.01 -2.05 27.84
C THR A 935 35.94 -2.75 26.86
N VAL A 936 35.90 -4.09 26.81
CA VAL A 936 36.79 -4.93 26.02
C VAL A 936 36.31 -5.07 24.59
N LEU A 937 37.17 -4.66 23.65
CA LEU A 937 36.99 -4.83 22.22
C LEU A 937 37.92 -5.95 21.71
N ALA A 938 37.36 -7.02 21.16
CA ALA A 938 38.13 -7.99 20.39
C ALA A 938 38.36 -7.48 18.96
N THR A 939 39.57 -7.70 18.44
CA THR A 939 39.95 -7.32 17.08
C THR A 939 40.74 -8.45 16.43
N ALA A 940 40.58 -8.59 15.11
CA ALA A 940 41.44 -9.43 14.29
C ALA A 940 42.07 -8.56 13.20
N ARG A 941 43.39 -8.37 13.30
CA ARG A 941 44.12 -7.46 12.41
C ARG A 941 45.14 -8.19 11.55
N LEU A 942 45.37 -7.63 10.37
CA LEU A 942 46.37 -8.13 9.43
C LEU A 942 47.72 -7.49 9.69
N ARG A 943 48.76 -8.31 9.86
CA ARG A 943 50.15 -7.86 9.97
C ARG A 943 50.94 -8.37 8.75
N SER A 944 51.52 -7.45 7.99
CA SER A 944 52.52 -7.77 6.97
C SER A 944 53.88 -7.94 7.63
N ASP A 945 54.34 -9.18 7.77
CA ASP A 945 55.74 -9.45 8.14
C ASP A 945 56.64 -9.26 6.90
N ALA A 946 57.91 -8.90 7.09
CA ALA A 946 58.85 -8.59 6.00
C ALA A 946 59.09 -9.77 5.01
N ASP A 947 58.67 -10.99 5.36
CA ASP A 947 58.83 -12.24 4.57
C ASP A 947 57.55 -12.65 3.80
N GLU A 948 56.83 -11.69 3.20
CA GLU A 948 55.78 -11.92 2.18
C GLU A 948 54.52 -12.74 2.57
N ARG A 949 54.32 -13.16 3.83
CA ARG A 949 53.07 -13.81 4.28
C ARG A 949 52.31 -12.97 5.30
N SER A 950 51.17 -12.43 4.90
CA SER A 950 50.21 -11.77 5.80
C SER A 950 49.76 -12.72 6.91
N ARG A 951 49.88 -12.30 8.17
CA ARG A 951 49.40 -13.03 9.34
C ARG A 951 48.29 -12.25 10.03
N GLU A 952 47.26 -12.96 10.46
CA GLU A 952 46.19 -12.43 11.29
C GLU A 952 46.57 -12.53 12.77
N VAL A 953 46.36 -11.46 13.52
CA VAL A 953 46.55 -11.38 14.97
C VAL A 953 45.20 -11.13 15.61
N ILE A 954 44.75 -12.05 16.47
CA ILE A 954 43.55 -11.84 17.29
C ILE A 954 44.01 -11.31 18.64
N GLU A 955 43.49 -10.15 19.02
CA GLU A 955 43.80 -9.49 20.28
C GLU A 955 42.55 -8.80 20.86
N THR A 956 42.53 -8.64 22.17
CA THR A 956 41.56 -7.83 22.90
C THR A 956 42.19 -6.51 23.33
N VAL A 957 41.39 -5.46 23.38
CA VAL A 957 41.77 -4.12 23.84
C VAL A 957 40.77 -3.67 24.88
N ASP A 958 41.22 -3.45 26.10
CA ASP A 958 40.42 -2.76 27.13
C ASP A 958 40.48 -1.26 26.86
N LEU A 959 39.34 -0.66 26.52
CA LEU A 959 39.25 0.75 26.14
C LEU A 959 39.46 1.73 27.31
N GLU A 960 39.29 1.28 28.56
CA GLU A 960 39.53 2.09 29.76
C GLU A 960 41.01 2.12 30.15
N SER A 961 41.65 0.95 30.23
CA SER A 961 43.07 0.85 30.61
C SER A 961 44.03 1.04 29.43
N GLY A 962 43.57 0.83 28.20
CA GLY A 962 44.40 0.76 27.00
C GLY A 962 45.23 -0.53 26.90
N MET A 963 45.02 -1.49 27.79
CA MET A 963 45.73 -2.76 27.83
C MET A 963 45.36 -3.63 26.62
N ARG A 964 46.36 -4.22 25.98
CA ARG A 964 46.20 -5.11 24.82
C ARG A 964 46.66 -6.52 25.16
N THR A 965 45.84 -7.51 24.87
CA THR A 965 46.16 -8.92 25.08
C THR A 965 46.09 -9.67 23.76
N VAL A 966 47.23 -10.18 23.28
CA VAL A 966 47.30 -10.96 22.04
C VAL A 966 47.00 -12.42 22.33
N LEU A 967 45.94 -12.96 21.73
CA LEU A 967 45.46 -14.32 21.97
C LEU A 967 45.86 -15.30 20.85
N HIS A 968 46.04 -14.81 19.62
CA HIS A 968 46.42 -15.67 18.50
C HIS A 968 47.27 -14.94 17.47
N ARG A 969 48.16 -15.69 16.80
CA ARG A 969 48.88 -15.28 15.59
C ARG A 969 48.85 -16.43 14.61
N GLY A 970 48.30 -16.21 13.42
CA GLY A 970 48.11 -17.29 12.45
C GLY A 970 47.81 -16.79 11.03
N PRO A 971 47.47 -17.68 10.09
CA PRO A 971 47.06 -17.31 8.75
C PRO A 971 45.66 -16.65 8.73
N VAL A 972 45.39 -15.87 7.67
CA VAL A 972 44.20 -15.00 7.53
C VAL A 972 42.96 -15.79 7.16
N HIS A 973 42.18 -16.19 8.16
CA HIS A 973 41.07 -17.12 7.94
C HIS A 973 39.81 -16.82 8.77
N HIS A 974 39.82 -15.83 9.67
CA HIS A 974 38.65 -15.56 10.50
C HIS A 974 37.63 -14.66 9.79
N GLY A 975 36.34 -14.90 10.06
CA GLY A 975 35.22 -14.18 9.43
C GLY A 975 34.19 -13.61 10.40
N ALA A 976 34.28 -13.93 11.70
CA ALA A 976 33.46 -13.35 12.77
C ALA A 976 34.16 -13.53 14.12
N LEU A 977 33.94 -12.60 15.06
CA LEU A 977 34.48 -12.63 16.42
C LEU A 977 33.37 -12.34 17.46
N ALA A 978 33.53 -12.84 18.67
CA ALA A 978 32.84 -12.39 19.86
C ALA A 978 33.82 -12.37 21.05
N ALA A 979 33.89 -11.26 21.77
CA ALA A 979 34.68 -11.17 22.99
C ALA A 979 33.86 -11.71 24.17
N LEU A 980 34.46 -12.54 25.01
CA LEU A 980 33.85 -13.01 26.27
C LEU A 980 34.51 -12.37 27.50
N GLY A 981 35.65 -11.71 27.30
CA GLY A 981 36.37 -10.96 28.31
C GLY A 981 37.77 -10.58 27.83
N PRO A 982 38.60 -9.96 28.69
CA PRO A 982 39.93 -9.44 28.32
C PRO A 982 40.93 -10.52 27.89
N GLY A 983 40.77 -11.76 28.36
CA GLY A 983 41.66 -12.88 28.02
C GLY A 983 41.02 -13.91 27.09
N GLU A 984 39.84 -13.62 26.51
CA GLU A 984 39.04 -14.66 25.84
C GLU A 984 38.23 -14.16 24.64
N VAL A 985 38.43 -14.80 23.49
CA VAL A 985 37.72 -14.52 22.23
C VAL A 985 37.24 -15.82 21.59
N VAL A 986 36.00 -15.81 21.10
CA VAL A 986 35.46 -16.85 20.24
C VAL A 986 35.47 -16.34 18.81
N ALA A 987 35.93 -17.18 17.88
CA ALA A 987 36.05 -16.79 16.49
C ALA A 987 35.57 -17.90 15.55
N LEU A 988 35.07 -17.49 14.39
CA LEU A 988 34.75 -18.38 13.29
C LEU A 988 35.89 -18.36 12.26
N ARG A 989 36.54 -19.51 12.06
CA ARG A 989 37.65 -19.69 11.11
C ARG A 989 37.20 -20.48 9.88
N ARG A 990 37.57 -20.05 8.68
CA ARG A 990 37.36 -20.79 7.42
C ARG A 990 38.61 -21.62 7.10
N CYS A 991 38.45 -22.92 6.81
CA CYS A 991 39.57 -23.77 6.38
C CYS A 991 39.77 -23.69 4.86
N GLU A 992 41.02 -23.64 4.39
CA GLU A 992 41.36 -23.72 2.96
C GLU A 992 41.29 -25.17 2.45
N GLY A 993 40.61 -25.42 1.34
CA GLY A 993 40.48 -26.73 0.69
C GLY A 993 39.20 -26.92 -0.13
N HIS A 994 39.12 -27.98 -0.95
CA HIS A 994 37.91 -28.33 -1.73
C HIS A 994 36.70 -28.75 -0.85
N ASP A 995 36.94 -29.13 0.41
CA ASP A 995 35.93 -29.30 1.45
C ASP A 995 35.92 -28.05 2.34
N ALA A 996 35.16 -27.01 1.97
CA ALA A 996 35.10 -25.73 2.68
C ALA A 996 34.40 -25.84 4.05
N ARG A 997 35.10 -26.38 5.06
CA ARG A 997 34.61 -26.52 6.44
C ARG A 997 34.97 -25.29 7.27
N ALA A 998 34.03 -24.82 8.09
CA ALA A 998 34.27 -23.78 9.08
C ALA A 998 34.51 -24.39 10.48
N GLU A 999 35.31 -23.71 11.29
CA GLU A 999 35.63 -24.09 12.67
C GLU A 999 35.26 -22.96 13.63
N LEU A 1000 34.61 -23.33 14.74
CA LEU A 1000 34.37 -22.45 15.86
C LEU A 1000 35.50 -22.65 16.87
N ILE A 1001 36.24 -21.59 17.18
CA ILE A 1001 37.46 -21.67 17.98
C ILE A 1001 37.38 -20.70 19.15
N ARG A 1002 37.75 -21.19 20.33
CA ARG A 1002 37.95 -20.38 21.53
C ARG A 1002 39.44 -20.12 21.70
N TYR A 1003 39.81 -18.85 21.70
CA TYR A 1003 41.15 -18.37 21.99
C TYR A 1003 41.21 -17.85 23.42
N THR A 1004 42.21 -18.31 24.15
CA THR A 1004 42.54 -17.85 25.50
C THR A 1004 44.04 -17.58 25.58
N GLU A 1005 44.51 -16.92 26.63
CA GLU A 1005 45.95 -16.78 26.89
C GLU A 1005 46.67 -18.13 27.00
N SER A 1006 45.96 -19.17 27.44
CA SER A 1006 46.50 -20.54 27.58
C SER A 1006 46.58 -21.32 26.26
N GLY A 1007 46.01 -20.79 25.17
CA GLY A 1007 46.00 -21.41 23.85
C GLY A 1007 44.64 -21.42 23.17
N ALA A 1008 44.57 -22.09 22.03
CA ALA A 1008 43.39 -22.20 21.17
C ALA A 1008 42.73 -23.58 21.28
N ARG A 1009 41.42 -23.62 21.45
CA ARG A 1009 40.61 -24.85 21.47
C ARG A 1009 39.52 -24.77 20.41
N VAL A 1010 39.50 -25.74 19.50
CA VAL A 1010 38.39 -25.90 18.56
C VAL A 1010 37.18 -26.44 19.33
N LEU A 1011 36.09 -25.68 19.33
CA LEU A 1011 34.83 -26.02 19.99
C LEU A 1011 33.91 -26.85 19.09
N ALA A 1012 33.86 -26.51 17.80
CA ALA A 1012 33.04 -27.21 16.82
C ALA A 1012 33.65 -27.11 15.41
N ARG A 1013 33.31 -28.07 14.54
CA ARG A 1013 33.72 -28.12 13.13
C ARG A 1013 32.55 -28.60 12.28
N GLY A 1014 32.31 -27.96 11.14
CA GLY A 1014 31.28 -28.41 10.21
C GLY A 1014 30.92 -27.38 9.16
N GLU A 1015 30.27 -27.83 8.09
CA GLU A 1015 29.79 -26.96 7.00
C GLU A 1015 28.63 -26.07 7.44
N THR A 1016 27.84 -26.49 8.44
CA THR A 1016 26.72 -25.71 9.00
C THR A 1016 27.17 -24.44 9.73
N LEU A 1017 28.45 -24.34 10.08
CA LEU A 1017 29.07 -23.13 10.64
C LEU A 1017 29.37 -22.08 9.57
N THR A 1018 29.28 -22.41 8.28
CA THR A 1018 29.51 -21.47 7.19
C THR A 1018 28.46 -20.36 7.20
N GLY A 1019 28.91 -19.11 7.32
CA GLY A 1019 28.03 -17.94 7.43
C GLY A 1019 27.43 -17.70 8.80
N ALA A 1020 27.81 -18.49 9.82
CA ALA A 1020 27.36 -18.31 11.19
C ALA A 1020 27.72 -16.92 11.75
N ARG A 1021 26.85 -16.36 12.59
CA ARG A 1021 27.13 -15.12 13.34
C ARG A 1021 27.36 -15.44 14.81
N LEU A 1022 28.22 -14.65 15.45
CA LEU A 1022 28.53 -14.74 16.88
C LEU A 1022 27.93 -13.53 17.59
N THR A 1023 27.16 -13.79 18.65
CA THR A 1023 26.50 -12.73 19.43
C THR A 1023 26.79 -12.94 20.91
N ALA A 1024 27.50 -12.01 21.53
CA ALA A 1024 27.75 -12.02 22.96
C ALA A 1024 26.46 -11.70 23.74
N THR A 1025 26.24 -12.40 24.85
CA THR A 1025 25.07 -12.23 25.73
C THR A 1025 25.51 -12.21 27.20
N ALA A 1026 24.60 -11.90 28.12
CA ALA A 1026 24.88 -11.96 29.56
C ALA A 1026 25.25 -13.38 30.07
N TYR A 1027 25.01 -14.41 29.25
CA TYR A 1027 25.23 -15.81 29.60
C TYR A 1027 26.41 -16.45 28.85
N GLY A 1028 27.09 -15.71 27.96
CA GLY A 1028 28.21 -16.18 27.14
C GLY A 1028 28.10 -15.72 25.69
N CYS A 1029 28.03 -16.67 24.75
CA CYS A 1029 27.90 -16.38 23.32
C CYS A 1029 26.88 -17.32 22.66
N VAL A 1030 26.02 -16.77 21.80
CA VAL A 1030 25.14 -17.53 20.92
C VAL A 1030 25.70 -17.50 19.50
N VAL A 1031 25.74 -18.67 18.86
CA VAL A 1031 26.17 -18.86 17.48
C VAL A 1031 24.96 -19.21 16.64
N SER A 1032 24.57 -18.32 15.74
CA SER A 1032 23.47 -18.57 14.80
C SER A 1032 23.96 -19.40 13.62
N LEU A 1033 23.19 -20.42 13.22
CA LEU A 1033 23.55 -21.29 12.10
C LEU A 1033 22.57 -21.06 10.93
N PRO A 1034 22.99 -20.36 9.85
CA PRO A 1034 22.09 -20.04 8.74
C PRO A 1034 21.75 -21.25 7.86
N LEU A 1035 22.47 -22.36 8.03
CA LEU A 1035 22.30 -23.59 7.26
C LEU A 1035 21.67 -24.73 8.07
N ALA A 1036 21.24 -24.47 9.32
CA ALA A 1036 20.63 -25.47 10.18
C ALA A 1036 19.56 -24.87 11.09
N PRO A 1037 18.50 -25.62 11.46
CA PRO A 1037 17.49 -25.20 12.44
C PRO A 1037 18.03 -25.32 13.87
N ARG A 1038 19.26 -24.88 14.12
CA ARG A 1038 19.96 -25.02 15.39
C ARG A 1038 20.77 -23.78 15.70
N VAL A 1039 20.97 -23.50 16.97
CA VAL A 1039 21.93 -22.50 17.45
C VAL A 1039 22.85 -23.15 18.47
N LEU A 1040 24.08 -22.63 18.60
CA LEU A 1040 25.01 -23.08 19.63
C LEU A 1040 25.07 -22.03 20.74
N ALA A 1041 24.75 -22.41 21.97
CA ALA A 1041 24.96 -21.59 23.15
C ALA A 1041 26.26 -22.02 23.83
N LEU A 1042 27.27 -21.16 23.77
CA LEU A 1042 28.48 -21.29 24.56
C LEU A 1042 28.28 -20.54 25.88
N ARG A 1043 28.25 -21.28 27.00
CA ARG A 1043 28.17 -20.68 28.34
C ARG A 1043 29.52 -20.09 28.76
N ALA A 1044 29.50 -19.15 29.69
CA ALA A 1044 30.72 -18.61 30.31
C ALA A 1044 31.65 -19.70 30.91
N THR A 1045 31.09 -20.84 31.31
CA THR A 1045 31.85 -22.02 31.79
C THR A 1045 32.67 -22.71 30.69
N GLY A 1046 32.47 -22.36 29.42
CA GLY A 1046 33.09 -23.00 28.26
C GLY A 1046 32.32 -24.21 27.72
N GLU A 1047 31.15 -24.52 28.28
CA GLU A 1047 30.27 -25.58 27.81
C GLU A 1047 29.52 -25.13 26.56
N LEU A 1048 29.65 -25.90 25.47
CA LEU A 1048 28.93 -25.66 24.22
C LEU A 1048 27.68 -26.55 24.19
N ARG A 1049 26.50 -25.91 24.23
CA ARG A 1049 25.21 -26.59 24.12
C ARG A 1049 24.59 -26.28 22.77
N GLN A 1050 24.15 -27.31 22.06
CA GLN A 1050 23.35 -27.14 20.86
C GLN A 1050 21.87 -27.07 21.22
N VAL A 1051 21.16 -26.06 20.73
CA VAL A 1051 19.74 -25.86 20.96
C VAL A 1051 19.00 -26.03 19.64
N ASP A 1052 18.00 -26.91 19.65
CA ASP A 1052 17.08 -27.07 18.51
C ASP A 1052 16.05 -25.93 18.54
N ILE A 1053 16.01 -25.16 17.45
CA ILE A 1053 15.08 -24.04 17.30
C ILE A 1053 13.92 -24.38 16.35
N GLY A 1054 13.91 -25.60 15.80
CA GLY A 1054 12.79 -26.12 15.02
C GLY A 1054 11.45 -26.08 15.77
N PRO A 1055 11.39 -26.39 17.09
CA PRO A 1055 10.17 -26.23 17.88
C PRO A 1055 9.65 -24.79 17.97
N TRP A 1056 10.50 -23.79 17.71
CA TRP A 1056 10.11 -22.37 17.64
C TRP A 1056 9.71 -21.96 16.21
N ALA A 1057 9.58 -22.95 15.33
CA ALA A 1057 9.19 -22.82 13.93
C ALA A 1057 10.11 -21.91 13.10
N LEU A 1058 11.40 -21.88 13.46
CA LEU A 1058 12.50 -21.32 12.67
C LEU A 1058 13.19 -22.44 11.87
N ARG A 1059 13.34 -22.25 10.55
CA ARG A 1059 13.99 -23.25 9.68
C ARG A 1059 15.51 -23.16 9.68
N THR A 1060 16.01 -21.94 9.87
CA THR A 1060 17.42 -21.62 9.99
C THR A 1060 17.54 -20.44 10.96
N CYS A 1061 18.76 -20.06 11.34
CA CYS A 1061 18.96 -18.82 12.08
C CYS A 1061 20.12 -18.04 11.50
N GLY A 1062 19.81 -16.94 10.82
CA GLY A 1062 20.81 -16.03 10.26
C GLY A 1062 20.99 -14.80 11.14
N PRO A 1063 20.10 -13.80 11.02
CA PRO A 1063 20.18 -12.57 11.82
C PRO A 1063 19.73 -12.82 13.26
N THR A 1064 20.46 -12.23 14.21
CA THR A 1064 20.13 -12.23 15.63
C THR A 1064 20.45 -10.86 16.24
N ALA A 1065 19.70 -10.46 17.27
CA ALA A 1065 19.96 -9.25 18.04
C ALA A 1065 19.78 -9.53 19.53
N VAL A 1066 20.58 -8.88 20.36
CA VAL A 1066 20.51 -8.97 21.83
C VAL A 1066 20.10 -7.62 22.41
N THR A 1067 19.27 -7.64 23.45
CA THR A 1067 18.87 -6.45 24.20
C THR A 1067 20.07 -5.81 24.92
N PRO A 1068 20.00 -4.51 25.27
CA PRO A 1068 21.03 -3.83 26.06
C PRO A 1068 21.48 -4.59 27.32
N ARG A 1069 20.53 -5.18 28.07
CA ARG A 1069 20.81 -5.99 29.27
C ARG A 1069 21.31 -7.41 29.00
N GLY A 1070 21.29 -7.88 27.75
CA GLY A 1070 21.87 -9.17 27.39
C GLY A 1070 21.07 -10.39 27.85
N ASP A 1071 19.92 -10.18 28.48
CA ASP A 1071 19.07 -11.20 29.09
C ASP A 1071 17.99 -11.70 28.11
N ARG A 1072 17.65 -10.90 27.09
CA ARG A 1072 16.72 -11.25 26.01
C ARG A 1072 17.40 -11.09 24.64
N MET A 1073 17.00 -11.92 23.69
CA MET A 1073 17.46 -11.83 22.30
C MET A 1073 16.35 -12.20 21.30
N VAL A 1074 16.49 -11.77 20.05
CA VAL A 1074 15.61 -12.15 18.95
C VAL A 1074 16.37 -12.97 17.93
N LEU A 1075 15.77 -14.08 17.51
CA LEU A 1075 16.26 -14.99 16.47
C LEU A 1075 15.38 -14.87 15.22
N SER A 1076 15.97 -14.97 14.04
CA SER A 1076 15.22 -14.96 12.78
C SER A 1076 15.77 -15.90 11.72
N ASP A 1077 14.85 -16.45 10.92
CA ASP A 1077 15.13 -17.15 9.66
C ASP A 1077 14.95 -16.24 8.43
N GLY A 1078 14.71 -14.94 8.64
CA GLY A 1078 14.39 -13.96 7.61
C GLY A 1078 12.89 -13.67 7.48
N HIS A 1079 12.02 -14.61 7.83
CA HIS A 1079 10.57 -14.43 7.68
C HIS A 1079 9.82 -14.46 9.01
N ARG A 1080 10.47 -14.93 10.08
CA ARG A 1080 9.93 -14.94 11.44
C ARG A 1080 10.91 -14.33 12.43
N LEU A 1081 10.37 -13.71 13.46
CA LEU A 1081 11.10 -13.16 14.60
C LEU A 1081 10.67 -13.90 15.86
N ILE A 1082 11.61 -14.51 16.58
CA ILE A 1082 11.34 -15.18 17.86
C ILE A 1082 12.15 -14.48 18.95
N ALA A 1083 11.46 -13.79 19.86
CA ALA A 1083 12.05 -13.26 21.08
C ALA A 1083 12.18 -14.37 22.11
N VAL A 1084 13.38 -14.54 22.67
CA VAL A 1084 13.72 -15.57 23.65
C VAL A 1084 14.52 -14.97 24.79
N HIS A 1085 14.50 -15.64 25.94
CA HIS A 1085 15.50 -15.39 26.98
C HIS A 1085 16.87 -15.86 26.46
N ALA A 1086 17.93 -15.07 26.69
CA ALA A 1086 19.24 -15.25 26.06
C ALA A 1086 19.98 -16.53 26.53
N ALA A 1087 19.52 -17.17 27.61
CA ALA A 1087 19.95 -18.51 27.99
C ALA A 1087 19.34 -19.62 27.09
N LEU A 1088 18.47 -19.25 26.15
CA LEU A 1088 17.76 -20.14 25.22
C LEU A 1088 16.97 -21.24 25.94
N ASP A 1089 16.33 -20.89 27.05
CA ASP A 1089 15.52 -21.77 27.89
C ASP A 1089 14.02 -21.47 27.79
N ARG A 1090 13.64 -20.27 27.34
CA ARG A 1090 12.24 -19.86 27.20
C ARG A 1090 12.02 -18.90 26.04
N VAL A 1091 10.95 -19.13 25.28
CA VAL A 1091 10.40 -18.19 24.28
C VAL A 1091 9.55 -17.14 24.99
N LEU A 1092 9.75 -15.88 24.64
CA LEU A 1092 9.04 -14.73 25.20
C LEU A 1092 7.91 -14.27 24.28
N SER A 1093 8.15 -14.18 22.97
CA SER A 1093 7.18 -13.75 21.97
C SER A 1093 7.61 -14.20 20.57
N ALA A 1094 6.67 -14.26 19.64
CA ALA A 1094 6.92 -14.54 18.22
C ALA A 1094 6.18 -13.53 17.34
N ALA A 1095 6.73 -13.21 16.17
CA ALA A 1095 6.07 -12.40 15.16
C ALA A 1095 6.43 -12.87 13.75
N GLY A 1096 5.46 -12.87 12.85
CA GLY A 1096 5.70 -13.02 11.42
C GLY A 1096 6.21 -11.70 10.84
N VAL A 1097 7.20 -11.77 9.95
CA VAL A 1097 7.61 -10.64 9.13
C VAL A 1097 6.51 -10.40 8.08
N PRO A 1098 5.88 -9.21 8.03
CA PRO A 1098 4.83 -8.93 7.05
C PRO A 1098 5.33 -9.08 5.62
N ASP A 1099 4.46 -9.47 4.69
CA ASP A 1099 4.84 -9.71 3.28
C ASP A 1099 5.40 -8.48 2.57
N TRP A 1100 5.08 -7.28 3.05
CA TRP A 1100 5.63 -6.00 2.55
C TRP A 1100 7.05 -5.72 3.04
N HIS A 1101 7.53 -6.41 4.08
CA HIS A 1101 8.91 -6.31 4.54
C HIS A 1101 9.72 -7.44 3.92
N ALA A 1102 10.76 -7.08 3.16
CA ALA A 1102 11.69 -8.06 2.63
C ALA A 1102 12.29 -8.92 3.77
N PRO A 1103 12.74 -10.16 3.47
CA PRO A 1103 13.25 -11.05 4.49
C PRO A 1103 14.32 -10.38 5.34
N VAL A 1104 14.23 -10.48 6.66
CA VAL A 1104 15.12 -9.80 7.59
C VAL A 1104 16.56 -10.26 7.33
N ARG A 1105 17.41 -9.29 6.98
CA ARG A 1105 18.83 -9.48 6.68
C ARG A 1105 19.70 -9.13 7.88
N ASP A 1106 19.28 -8.13 8.65
CA ASP A 1106 20.00 -7.65 9.81
C ASP A 1106 19.06 -7.04 10.85
N MET A 1107 19.48 -6.99 12.10
CA MET A 1107 18.65 -6.47 13.19
C MET A 1107 19.48 -5.97 14.37
N VAL A 1108 18.96 -4.99 15.10
CA VAL A 1108 19.58 -4.44 16.33
C VAL A 1108 18.52 -3.89 17.27
N PHE A 1109 18.73 -3.98 18.58
CA PHE A 1109 17.87 -3.35 19.57
C PHE A 1109 18.23 -1.86 19.75
N ALA A 1110 17.25 -0.97 19.59
CA ALA A 1110 17.36 0.46 19.87
C ALA A 1110 17.07 0.79 21.34
N SER A 1111 16.35 -0.09 22.06
CA SER A 1111 16.19 -0.07 23.52
C SER A 1111 15.89 -1.48 24.02
N GLU A 1112 15.57 -1.63 25.31
CA GLU A 1112 15.11 -2.89 25.89
C GLU A 1112 13.88 -3.48 25.18
N ASP A 1113 12.98 -2.64 24.69
CA ASP A 1113 11.68 -3.07 24.15
C ASP A 1113 11.46 -2.63 22.70
N ALA A 1114 12.51 -2.13 22.03
CA ALA A 1114 12.45 -1.65 20.64
C ALA A 1114 13.52 -2.32 19.77
N LEU A 1115 13.09 -3.10 18.78
CA LEU A 1115 13.94 -3.79 17.82
C LEU A 1115 13.82 -3.12 16.45
N VAL A 1116 14.93 -2.88 15.76
CA VAL A 1116 14.94 -2.41 14.38
C VAL A 1116 15.46 -3.52 13.46
N THR A 1117 14.71 -3.84 12.41
CA THR A 1117 15.10 -4.83 11.38
C THR A 1117 15.36 -4.15 10.04
N ALA A 1118 16.35 -4.64 9.29
CA ALA A 1118 16.60 -4.29 7.89
C ALA A 1118 16.25 -5.45 6.96
N GLY A 1119 15.50 -5.16 5.90
CA GLY A 1119 15.10 -6.13 4.89
C GLY A 1119 16.19 -6.41 3.86
N ALA A 1120 16.17 -7.62 3.28
CA ALA A 1120 17.12 -8.08 2.26
C ALA A 1120 17.09 -7.27 0.95
N HIS A 1121 16.00 -6.56 0.69
CA HIS A 1121 15.82 -5.68 -0.47
C HIS A 1121 15.81 -4.18 -0.08
N GLY A 1122 16.17 -3.86 1.17
CA GLY A 1122 15.99 -2.53 1.75
C GLY A 1122 14.75 -2.43 2.64
N GLY A 1123 14.59 -1.26 3.25
CA GLY A 1123 13.55 -0.98 4.24
C GLY A 1123 13.99 -1.29 5.68
N LEU A 1124 13.67 -0.38 6.59
CA LEU A 1124 13.77 -0.54 8.03
C LEU A 1124 12.37 -0.70 8.64
N VAL A 1125 12.24 -1.54 9.65
CA VAL A 1125 11.02 -1.67 10.47
C VAL A 1125 11.39 -1.60 11.93
N LEU A 1126 10.66 -0.75 12.67
CA LEU A 1126 10.72 -0.65 14.11
C LEU A 1126 9.64 -1.56 14.69
N TRP A 1127 10.05 -2.43 15.60
CA TRP A 1127 9.22 -3.38 16.31
C TRP A 1127 9.21 -3.04 17.79
N ARG A 1128 8.04 -3.07 18.40
CA ARG A 1128 7.87 -2.95 19.84
C ARG A 1128 7.64 -4.33 20.44
N LEU A 1129 8.39 -4.65 21.49
CA LEU A 1129 8.27 -5.87 22.29
C LEU A 1129 7.65 -5.50 23.63
N ASP A 1130 6.35 -5.73 23.80
CA ASP A 1130 5.61 -5.43 25.03
C ASP A 1130 4.86 -6.67 25.53
N ALA A 1131 4.01 -6.52 26.55
CA ALA A 1131 3.24 -7.61 27.13
C ALA A 1131 2.23 -8.25 26.13
N GLU A 1132 1.84 -7.52 25.08
CA GLU A 1132 0.95 -8.00 24.02
C GLU A 1132 1.72 -8.76 22.92
N GLY A 1133 3.05 -8.73 22.96
CA GLY A 1133 3.94 -9.42 22.04
C GLY A 1133 4.80 -8.47 21.21
N MET A 1134 5.33 -8.97 20.10
CA MET A 1134 6.20 -8.23 19.20
C MET A 1134 5.41 -7.73 17.98
N ARG A 1135 5.32 -6.42 17.80
CA ARG A 1135 4.51 -5.79 16.74
C ARG A 1135 5.28 -4.69 15.99
N PRO A 1136 5.12 -4.57 14.66
CA PRO A 1136 5.69 -3.44 13.93
C PRO A 1136 4.93 -2.16 14.30
N VAL A 1137 5.67 -1.08 14.54
CA VAL A 1137 5.11 0.23 14.93
C VAL A 1137 5.46 1.35 13.96
N ALA A 1138 6.59 1.24 13.25
CA ALA A 1138 6.96 2.15 12.18
C ALA A 1138 7.74 1.41 11.10
N SER A 1139 7.67 1.88 9.86
CA SER A 1139 8.49 1.38 8.76
C SER A 1139 8.98 2.53 7.91
N ARG A 1140 10.13 2.33 7.27
CA ARG A 1140 10.72 3.31 6.38
C ARG A 1140 11.46 2.66 5.25
N ASP A 1141 11.24 3.14 4.04
CA ASP A 1141 12.01 2.72 2.89
C ASP A 1141 13.44 3.26 2.96
N THR A 1142 14.39 2.33 2.88
CA THR A 1142 15.84 2.60 2.87
C THR A 1142 16.50 1.75 1.79
N PRO A 1143 17.71 2.10 1.30
CA PRO A 1143 18.53 1.15 0.56
C PRO A 1143 18.78 -0.13 1.39
N MET A 1144 19.32 -1.18 0.76
CA MET A 1144 19.76 -2.38 1.48
C MET A 1144 20.82 -2.01 2.52
N LEU A 1145 20.46 -2.08 3.81
CA LEU A 1145 21.35 -1.82 4.92
C LEU A 1145 21.89 -3.12 5.50
N SER A 1146 23.14 -3.07 5.98
CA SER A 1146 23.79 -4.13 6.74
C SER A 1146 24.68 -3.53 7.82
N GLN A 1147 25.11 -4.37 8.77
CA GLN A 1147 25.89 -3.96 9.94
C GLN A 1147 25.13 -2.88 10.72
N LEU A 1148 23.87 -3.19 11.05
CA LEU A 1148 23.07 -2.27 11.87
C LEU A 1148 23.72 -2.09 13.24
N CYS A 1149 23.77 -0.85 13.70
CA CYS A 1149 24.37 -0.46 14.96
C CYS A 1149 23.46 0.56 15.65
N ALA A 1150 22.99 0.25 16.85
CA ALA A 1150 22.19 1.17 17.65
C ALA A 1150 23.07 1.88 18.69
N VAL A 1151 22.86 3.19 18.83
CA VAL A 1151 23.48 4.01 19.86
C VAL A 1151 22.36 4.76 20.58
N PRO A 1152 21.73 4.14 21.60
CA PRO A 1152 20.56 4.71 22.27
C PRO A 1152 20.82 6.10 22.86
N ALA A 1153 22.02 6.35 23.40
CA ALA A 1153 22.41 7.67 23.92
C ALA A 1153 22.45 8.80 22.86
N TRP A 1154 22.41 8.46 21.57
CA TRP A 1154 22.31 9.39 20.45
C TRP A 1154 20.96 9.36 19.76
N ASP A 1155 19.98 8.61 20.29
CA ASP A 1155 18.68 8.35 19.65
C ASP A 1155 18.86 7.90 18.19
N LEU A 1156 19.77 6.95 17.97
CA LEU A 1156 20.26 6.65 16.65
C LEU A 1156 20.37 5.15 16.37
N VAL A 1157 19.91 4.75 15.18
CA VAL A 1157 20.30 3.50 14.51
C VAL A 1157 21.04 3.85 13.21
N ALA A 1158 22.23 3.28 13.06
CA ALA A 1158 23.09 3.44 11.90
C ALA A 1158 23.20 2.16 11.08
N GLY A 1159 23.43 2.26 9.77
CA GLY A 1159 23.64 1.11 8.90
C GLY A 1159 24.41 1.45 7.61
N HIS A 1160 25.01 0.44 6.99
CA HIS A 1160 25.84 0.56 5.79
C HIS A 1160 25.06 0.17 4.54
N ALA A 1161 25.08 1.02 3.51
CA ALA A 1161 24.43 0.77 2.22
C ALA A 1161 25.45 0.35 1.13
N GLY A 1162 25.41 -0.91 0.67
CA GLY A 1162 26.21 -1.41 -0.46
C GLY A 1162 27.74 -1.25 -0.28
N SER A 1163 28.52 -1.36 -1.37
CA SER A 1163 30.01 -1.29 -1.37
C SER A 1163 30.61 0.08 -0.99
N GLY A 1164 29.85 0.97 -0.38
CA GLY A 1164 30.22 2.36 -0.07
C GLY A 1164 30.63 2.59 1.38
N ILE A 1165 31.59 3.52 1.56
CA ILE A 1165 32.06 4.08 2.85
C ILE A 1165 31.04 5.11 3.39
N ARG A 1166 29.73 4.86 3.27
CA ARG A 1166 28.68 5.82 3.67
C ARG A 1166 27.72 5.18 4.66
N ILE A 1167 27.70 5.74 5.85
CA ILE A 1167 26.83 5.34 6.96
C ILE A 1167 25.54 6.17 6.88
N HIS A 1168 24.42 5.48 6.97
CA HIS A 1168 23.08 6.07 7.04
C HIS A 1168 22.59 6.03 8.49
N CYS A 1169 22.02 7.13 8.95
CA CYS A 1169 21.64 7.38 10.34
C CYS A 1169 20.14 7.66 10.43
N PHE A 1170 19.44 7.01 11.36
CA PHE A 1170 17.99 7.08 11.53
C PHE A 1170 17.62 7.23 13.01
N ASP A 1171 16.62 8.03 13.31
CA ASP A 1171 16.05 8.20 14.64
C ASP A 1171 14.92 7.18 14.86
N PRO A 1172 15.12 6.16 15.72
CA PRO A 1172 14.13 5.12 15.94
C PRO A 1172 12.86 5.64 16.64
N TRP A 1173 12.91 6.80 17.31
CA TRP A 1173 11.78 7.34 18.06
C TRP A 1173 10.93 8.32 17.27
N ARG A 1174 11.39 8.70 16.06
CA ARG A 1174 10.70 9.61 15.15
C ARG A 1174 10.38 8.91 13.83
N ASP A 1175 9.67 7.79 13.90
CA ASP A 1175 9.25 6.99 12.74
C ASP A 1175 10.42 6.66 11.78
N LEU A 1176 11.57 6.31 12.37
CA LEU A 1176 12.81 6.00 11.65
C LEU A 1176 13.27 7.17 10.75
N ALA A 1177 12.96 8.43 11.09
CA ALA A 1177 13.36 9.58 10.29
C ALA A 1177 14.89 9.66 10.09
N PRO A 1178 15.39 10.05 8.90
CA PRO A 1178 16.81 10.14 8.66
C PRO A 1178 17.34 11.33 9.46
N VAL A 1179 18.48 11.13 10.11
CA VAL A 1179 19.15 12.17 10.88
C VAL A 1179 20.58 12.34 10.41
N ASP A 1180 21.12 13.53 10.62
CA ASP A 1180 22.53 13.78 10.34
C ASP A 1180 23.41 12.91 11.22
N ALA A 1181 24.56 12.51 10.68
CA ALA A 1181 25.59 11.82 11.44
C ALA A 1181 25.96 12.64 12.69
N PRO A 1182 26.04 12.03 13.89
CA PRO A 1182 26.43 12.70 15.13
C PRO A 1182 27.65 13.61 14.97
N ALA A 1183 27.74 14.68 15.76
CA ALA A 1183 28.90 15.59 15.74
C ALA A 1183 30.23 14.87 16.01
N ALA A 1184 30.21 13.76 16.76
CA ALA A 1184 31.35 12.87 16.94
C ALA A 1184 31.89 12.28 15.62
N PHE A 1185 31.02 12.11 14.63
CA PHE A 1185 31.33 11.75 13.24
C PHE A 1185 31.58 12.99 12.36
N ALA A 1186 30.86 14.11 12.60
CA ALA A 1186 30.85 15.30 11.74
C ALA A 1186 31.95 16.35 12.03
N GLY A 1187 32.71 16.23 13.12
CA GLY A 1187 33.85 17.11 13.44
C GLY A 1187 35.08 16.91 12.52
N SER A 1188 35.06 15.87 11.69
CA SER A 1188 36.06 15.58 10.68
C SER A 1188 35.43 15.74 9.31
N ALA A 1189 36.04 16.52 8.41
CA ALA A 1189 35.68 16.58 6.99
C ALA A 1189 36.01 15.26 6.23
N GLY A 1190 35.82 14.14 6.92
CA GLY A 1190 36.42 12.84 6.72
C GLY A 1190 35.38 11.73 6.66
N ARG A 1191 35.66 10.67 5.88
CA ARG A 1191 34.70 9.60 5.60
C ARG A 1191 34.82 8.50 6.66
N VAL A 1192 33.81 8.37 7.54
CA VAL A 1192 33.68 7.24 8.48
C VAL A 1192 33.39 5.97 7.70
N ARG A 1193 34.21 4.94 7.91
CA ARG A 1193 34.16 3.67 7.18
C ARG A 1193 33.46 2.57 7.96
N GLU A 1194 33.71 2.48 9.26
CA GLU A 1194 33.17 1.42 10.14
C GLU A 1194 32.68 2.06 11.44
N VAL A 1195 31.54 1.57 11.96
CA VAL A 1195 31.03 1.90 13.30
C VAL A 1195 30.57 0.61 13.97
N VAL A 1196 31.04 0.39 15.19
CA VAL A 1196 30.65 -0.74 16.04
C VAL A 1196 30.33 -0.19 17.43
N ALA A 1197 29.21 -0.63 18.02
CA ALA A 1197 28.84 -0.29 19.38
C ALA A 1197 28.74 -1.54 20.25
N ALA A 1198 29.04 -1.36 21.54
CA ALA A 1198 28.75 -2.39 22.53
C ALA A 1198 27.23 -2.63 22.64
N PRO A 1199 26.77 -3.83 23.04
CA PRO A 1199 25.38 -4.04 23.43
C PRO A 1199 24.95 -2.97 24.46
N GLY A 1200 23.83 -2.27 24.19
CA GLY A 1200 23.36 -1.12 24.98
C GLY A 1200 24.00 0.24 24.62
N GLY A 1201 25.03 0.24 23.78
CA GLY A 1201 25.60 1.44 23.20
C GLY A 1201 26.48 2.26 24.14
N HIS A 1202 26.97 1.69 25.24
CA HIS A 1202 27.81 2.40 26.21
C HIS A 1202 29.14 2.89 25.61
N HIS A 1203 29.70 2.10 24.70
CA HIS A 1203 30.92 2.41 23.97
C HIS A 1203 30.66 2.32 22.47
N VAL A 1204 31.14 3.32 21.72
CA VAL A 1204 31.09 3.34 20.26
C VAL A 1204 32.49 3.48 19.72
N VAL A 1205 32.90 2.55 18.86
CA VAL A 1205 34.17 2.59 18.15
C VAL A 1205 33.91 2.85 16.68
N TYR A 1206 34.64 3.79 16.10
CA TYR A 1206 34.50 4.15 14.71
C TYR A 1206 35.87 4.42 14.08
N SER A 1207 36.01 4.04 12.81
CA SER A 1207 37.25 4.23 12.05
C SER A 1207 36.95 4.85 10.68
N GLY A 1208 37.91 5.58 10.14
CA GLY A 1208 37.77 6.20 8.83
C GLY A 1208 38.88 7.19 8.53
N GLN A 1209 38.77 7.88 7.41
CA GLN A 1209 39.67 8.98 7.07
C GLN A 1209 39.23 10.22 7.86
N LEU A 1210 39.74 10.44 9.07
CA LEU A 1210 39.30 11.49 9.99
C LEU A 1210 40.35 12.62 10.09
N ASP A 1211 39.96 13.77 10.67
CA ASP A 1211 40.91 14.85 10.94
C ASP A 1211 41.86 14.41 12.07
N ALA A 1212 43.17 14.43 11.79
CA ALA A 1212 44.22 14.03 12.73
C ALA A 1212 44.44 15.03 13.88
N GLY A 1213 43.72 16.15 13.92
CA GLY A 1213 43.82 17.16 14.98
C GLY A 1213 44.90 18.21 14.75
N ALA A 1214 45.32 18.45 13.51
CA ALA A 1214 46.30 19.48 13.17
C ALA A 1214 45.67 20.90 13.22
N PRO A 1215 46.45 21.96 13.54
CA PRO A 1215 45.94 23.33 13.60
C PRO A 1215 45.29 23.77 12.29
N PRO A 1216 44.29 24.68 12.34
CA PRO A 1216 43.28 24.91 11.28
C PRO A 1216 43.81 25.33 9.90
N ARG A 1217 45.11 25.54 9.74
CA ARG A 1217 45.78 25.90 8.47
C ARG A 1217 46.31 24.70 7.67
N ARG A 1218 46.28 23.47 8.20
CA ARG A 1218 46.59 22.24 7.45
C ARG A 1218 45.72 21.09 7.93
N ARG A 1219 44.52 20.92 7.36
CA ARG A 1219 43.73 19.69 7.54
C ARG A 1219 44.43 18.55 6.80
N SER A 1220 45.21 17.73 7.50
CA SER A 1220 45.66 16.44 6.98
C SER A 1220 44.70 15.36 7.45
N PHE A 1221 44.11 14.62 6.53
CA PHE A 1221 43.28 13.48 6.87
C PHE A 1221 44.13 12.21 6.91
N SER A 1222 44.09 11.49 8.04
CA SER A 1222 44.70 10.17 8.19
C SER A 1222 43.62 9.13 8.51
N PHE A 1223 43.93 7.86 8.28
CA PHE A 1223 43.04 6.79 8.73
C PHE A 1223 43.19 6.63 10.25
N VAL A 1224 42.17 7.00 11.00
CA VAL A 1224 42.19 7.00 12.47
C VAL A 1224 41.01 6.20 12.99
N ALA A 1225 41.25 5.43 14.06
CA ALA A 1225 40.22 4.79 14.84
C ALA A 1225 40.02 5.56 16.16
N ARG A 1226 38.77 5.74 16.58
CA ARG A 1226 38.41 6.40 17.85
C ARG A 1226 37.42 5.54 18.62
N SER A 1227 37.53 5.57 19.94
CA SER A 1227 36.49 5.11 20.84
C SER A 1227 35.84 6.31 21.52
N HIS A 1228 34.53 6.21 21.73
CA HIS A 1228 33.73 7.20 22.44
C HIS A 1228 33.00 6.50 23.58
N ASP A 1229 33.26 6.94 24.81
CA ASP A 1229 32.60 6.48 26.02
C ASP A 1229 31.39 7.38 26.30
N LEU A 1230 30.18 6.85 26.15
CA LEU A 1230 28.94 7.60 26.31
C LEU A 1230 28.51 7.75 27.77
N HIS A 1231 29.11 6.98 28.68
CA HIS A 1231 28.88 7.05 30.12
C HIS A 1231 29.92 7.91 30.83
N HIS A 1232 30.95 8.37 30.11
CA HIS A 1232 31.87 9.37 30.61
C HIS A 1232 31.10 10.61 31.07
N HIS A 1233 31.37 11.07 32.29
CA HIS A 1233 30.66 12.20 32.92
C HIS A 1233 30.63 13.47 32.03
N GLY A 1234 31.67 13.71 31.24
CA GLY A 1234 31.72 14.80 30.27
C GLY A 1234 30.80 14.63 29.06
N ALA A 1235 30.55 13.39 28.60
CA ALA A 1235 29.58 13.10 27.54
C ALA A 1235 28.14 13.29 28.04
N LEU A 1236 27.86 12.87 29.28
CA LEU A 1236 26.56 13.05 29.93
C LEU A 1236 26.15 14.53 30.05
N LEU A 1237 27.10 15.46 30.20
CA LEU A 1237 26.82 16.92 30.22
C LEU A 1237 26.23 17.46 28.91
N ARG A 1238 26.39 16.75 27.78
CA ARG A 1238 25.81 17.12 26.48
C ARG A 1238 24.40 16.55 26.29
N ARG A 1239 23.94 15.67 27.18
CA ARG A 1239 22.62 15.05 27.11
C ARG A 1239 21.63 15.79 27.99
N SER A 1240 20.35 15.56 27.71
CA SER A 1240 19.26 15.96 28.59
C SER A 1240 19.40 15.24 29.93
N PRO A 1241 19.43 15.97 31.06
CA PRO A 1241 19.47 15.35 32.38
C PRO A 1241 18.23 14.48 32.67
N ALA A 1242 17.07 14.82 32.10
CA ALA A 1242 15.82 14.10 32.29
C ALA A 1242 15.77 12.72 31.59
N GLY A 1243 16.68 12.47 30.65
CA GLY A 1243 16.80 11.21 29.91
C GLY A 1243 17.93 10.30 30.39
N LEU A 1244 18.48 10.57 31.59
CA LEU A 1244 19.55 9.76 32.17
C LEU A 1244 18.98 8.62 33.01
N ASP A 1245 19.56 7.43 32.90
CA ASP A 1245 19.17 6.28 33.73
C ASP A 1245 19.82 6.31 35.14
N ASP A 1246 19.39 5.42 36.03
CA ASP A 1246 19.89 5.35 37.41
C ASP A 1246 21.42 5.11 37.49
N ALA A 1247 22.00 4.39 36.52
CA ALA A 1247 23.42 4.11 36.48
C ALA A 1247 24.22 5.35 36.04
N GLU A 1248 23.72 6.07 35.05
CA GLU A 1248 24.26 7.34 34.55
C GLU A 1248 24.15 8.45 35.62
N LEU A 1249 23.04 8.50 36.35
CA LEU A 1249 22.85 9.38 37.50
C LEU A 1249 23.84 9.06 38.63
N ALA A 1250 24.02 7.78 38.94
CA ALA A 1250 25.00 7.34 39.92
C ALA A 1250 26.45 7.61 39.46
N ALA A 1251 26.71 7.61 38.15
CA ALA A 1251 28.01 7.98 37.58
C ALA A 1251 28.25 9.49 37.71
N LEU A 1252 27.26 10.34 37.41
CA LEU A 1252 27.32 11.79 37.64
C LEU A 1252 27.59 12.14 39.11
N ALA A 1253 26.92 11.45 40.04
CA ALA A 1253 27.06 11.69 41.48
C ALA A 1253 28.45 11.32 42.02
N ARG A 1254 29.10 10.32 41.41
CA ARG A 1254 30.41 9.77 41.85
C ARG A 1254 31.60 10.34 41.07
N ALA A 1255 31.37 11.12 40.01
CA ALA A 1255 32.43 11.63 39.15
C ALA A 1255 33.37 12.61 39.87
N ASP A 1256 34.65 12.23 39.98
CA ASP A 1256 35.70 13.15 40.40
C ASP A 1256 36.28 13.87 39.18
N ALA A 1257 35.69 15.01 38.82
CA ALA A 1257 36.21 15.83 37.73
C ALA A 1257 37.50 16.54 38.14
N GLY A 1258 38.53 16.45 37.30
CA GLY A 1258 39.84 17.11 37.51
C GLY A 1258 39.80 18.65 37.59
N SER A 1259 38.67 19.28 37.23
CA SER A 1259 38.45 20.73 37.30
C SER A 1259 37.26 21.06 38.22
N PRO A 1260 37.41 21.97 39.20
CA PRO A 1260 36.31 22.42 40.07
C PRO A 1260 35.10 22.94 39.27
N ALA A 1261 35.36 23.63 38.15
CA ALA A 1261 34.30 24.19 37.32
C ALA A 1261 33.48 23.12 36.59
N VAL A 1262 34.11 22.00 36.19
CA VAL A 1262 33.40 20.86 35.58
C VAL A 1262 32.61 20.11 36.66
N ARG A 1263 33.17 19.97 37.87
CA ARG A 1263 32.47 19.37 39.02
C ARG A 1263 31.17 20.11 39.36
N ASP A 1264 31.18 21.45 39.31
CA ASP A 1264 29.97 22.25 39.53
C ASP A 1264 28.91 22.02 38.44
N LEU A 1265 29.32 21.84 37.17
CA LEU A 1265 28.41 21.52 36.08
C LEU A 1265 27.82 20.11 36.19
N LEU A 1266 28.60 19.13 36.67
CA LEU A 1266 28.12 17.78 36.92
C LEU A 1266 27.09 17.74 38.06
N ARG A 1267 27.34 18.50 39.14
CA ARG A 1267 26.35 18.69 40.21
C ARG A 1267 25.07 19.36 39.70
N LEU A 1268 25.21 20.38 38.85
CA LEU A 1268 24.07 21.03 38.24
C LEU A 1268 23.25 20.06 37.36
N ALA A 1269 23.91 19.25 36.53
CA ALA A 1269 23.24 18.22 35.74
C ALA A 1269 22.49 17.21 36.62
N TYR A 1270 23.13 16.73 37.69
CA TYR A 1270 22.51 15.82 38.65
C TYR A 1270 21.27 16.43 39.32
N VAL A 1271 21.35 17.70 39.77
CA VAL A 1271 20.22 18.42 40.37
C VAL A 1271 19.08 18.64 39.37
N MET A 1272 19.41 18.92 38.10
CA MET A 1272 18.39 19.05 37.04
C MET A 1272 17.66 17.73 36.76
N ALA A 1273 18.36 16.59 36.89
CA ALA A 1273 17.82 15.26 36.63
C ALA A 1273 17.06 14.63 37.81
N ALA A 1274 17.36 15.04 39.05
CA ALA A 1274 16.72 14.48 40.22
C ALA A 1274 15.20 14.72 40.18
N PRO A 1275 14.36 13.69 40.39
CA PRO A 1275 12.92 13.87 40.57
C PRO A 1275 12.71 14.72 41.83
N VAL A 1276 12.05 15.86 41.67
CA VAL A 1276 11.75 16.82 42.76
C VAL A 1276 10.39 16.50 43.36
#